data_AF-A0A9X1YS99-F1
#
_entry.id   AF-A0A9X1YS99-F1
#
_cell.length_a   1.000
_cell.length_b   1.000
_cell.length_c   1.000
_cell.angle_alpha   90.00
_cell.angle_beta   90.00
_cell.angle_gamma   90.00
#
_symmetry.space_group_name_H-M   'P 1'
#
loop_
_entity.id
_entity.type
_entity.pdbx_description
1 polymer ?
#
loop_
_entity_poly.entity_id
_entity_poly.type
_entity_poly.pdbx_seq_one_letter_code
_entity_poly.pdbx_strand_id
1 'polypeptide(L)'
;MFGKIAAFEWRYQVRSPVFWVASVILFLLAFCAVASDSVQFGSIGNVHKNAPFAVLHLLAFMGAFSVFATVAIVANVVVRDDETGFAPIIRSTSVSKADYLVGRFAGACGAAFLVIAMMPLGALLGSLAPWVDFEKFGPVHPGDYLYSLFAVQLPMLLITAAIFFAIATATRSMLWSSVCAVALCGLFFAVRGAGRNDPVWEHVAAILDPFGYTTLLYATKYWNTYERNTFLPPLAGVLLTNRLLWATLAAVVFAVAYRRFGFETRFEQPAADVADAAQPARPAKLSRAQRAALRHQDELAALGENNPAGVRELLAAASRKSAAALPEIPAATRATACTQLLELARVDMAFVFRSPAYYVLIAIGLLLTGINLFFGGEILGSPSYPVTRLMAQTLLNTFSLLPIILAIFYAGELVWRDRDRRMHEIIDATAAPDWTHLLPKIVAIVAVLVSSVLIATLAAIVFQALHGYFRFEIGGYLAWFVWPASVVAVMLAVLAVFIQVLVPHKYIGWGVMLVYIVAASVLSTFGFEHNLYSYAGTPPVPLSDMNGMGRFWIGQAWLQVYWAAFAAMLLVIAHALWRRGVTVALRPRLRQARHHLRGRAGVTLAGAAAVWIGSGAWIFYNTNVLNEYVTQPEQDKLAADVEKTLLPFENVVQPRVADVTLAVDLFPREARAVTHGTYTLVNRSPQAVPVLHLQWAQNLRLDSIDMPGATVQTDYPRLHYRIYKLATPLQPGETRTLGFTTTLEQRGFTNGRPLTSVVPNGTFVSNLEIAPAIGFVRVGLLQDRAKRRNYGLPPELRPPKLEDDSARQFNVIAHDSDWVNSDITITTDGDQTPIAPGQTISDTGLVADPHARRTVRFRSDAPINQLFSIQSGRYAVKSATWRAPAQAGQPAHDVALAVYYAPGHEFNVDRMLKAMSESLALFSQQFSPYQFRQARIIEFPAYAAFAESFANTIPFSEDIGFIQHWTDPTRIDVATYVTAHEIGHQWWGHQLLPANQQGAAMLSETFAQYSALLVMEQHYGKEQVRRFLKYELDRYLRSRGGQPIEELPLDRVEDQDYIYYRKGSVAMYWAKEALGEDVVNRAMRKLLAQVAFKGAPYPNTTDFLRVLRAEAGPAGEQTIGDLFEKITLLDLKASDATATKLPSGKYELKFNVEARKFQVDGVGKESEVPMDENVEIGVFSAKPGSRGFDASNELRLIQVPIRHGVLPAEAGQAVDAGTHRWISPFWSDHLATRAPGTPITVEVDSRPMWAGVDPYNKRIDRNSDDNLTAVDMPR
;
A
#
# COMPACT_ATOMS: atom_id res chain seq x y z
N MET A 1 34.31 39.60 6.48
CA MET A 1 33.64 39.74 5.16
C MET A 1 32.42 38.82 5.03
N PHE A 2 32.43 37.70 5.76
CA PHE A 2 31.36 36.73 5.96
C PHE A 2 29.94 37.30 5.93
N GLY A 3 29.58 38.20 6.85
CA GLY A 3 28.21 38.72 6.96
C GLY A 3 27.71 39.45 5.70
N LYS A 4 28.60 40.12 4.96
CA LYS A 4 28.24 40.79 3.70
C LYS A 4 27.98 39.77 2.59
N ILE A 5 28.78 38.69 2.53
CA ILE A 5 28.61 37.60 1.55
C ILE A 5 27.34 36.81 1.85
N ALA A 6 27.10 36.46 3.12
CA ALA A 6 25.87 35.80 3.55
C ALA A 6 24.63 36.65 3.24
N ALA A 7 24.65 37.94 3.55
CA ALA A 7 23.53 38.84 3.24
C ALA A 7 23.31 39.04 1.74
N PHE A 8 24.38 39.11 0.94
CA PHE A 8 24.28 39.15 -0.52
C PHE A 8 23.59 37.89 -1.04
N GLU A 9 24.06 36.72 -0.61
CA GLU A 9 23.59 35.45 -1.15
C GLU A 9 22.16 35.13 -0.71
N TRP A 10 21.81 35.46 0.53
CA TRP A 10 20.42 35.48 0.99
C TRP A 10 19.52 36.35 0.08
N ARG A 11 19.91 37.60 -0.17
CA ARG A 11 19.12 38.54 -0.98
C ARG A 11 19.00 38.08 -2.43
N TYR A 12 20.06 37.48 -2.97
CA TYR A 12 20.03 36.89 -4.31
C TYR A 12 19.01 35.76 -4.39
N GLN A 13 19.08 34.81 -3.45
CA GLN A 13 18.20 33.65 -3.46
C GLN A 13 16.73 34.02 -3.27
N VAL A 14 16.41 34.90 -2.31
CA VAL A 14 15.02 35.34 -2.04
C VAL A 14 14.40 36.12 -3.21
N ARG A 15 15.22 36.72 -4.08
CA ARG A 15 14.76 37.38 -5.32
C ARG A 15 14.71 36.46 -6.53
N SER A 16 15.22 35.24 -6.41
CA SER A 16 15.20 34.28 -7.52
C SER A 16 13.78 33.77 -7.78
N PRO A 17 13.40 33.47 -9.05
CA PRO A 17 12.13 32.82 -9.34
C PRO A 17 11.99 31.45 -8.65
N VAL A 18 13.10 30.72 -8.48
CA VAL A 18 13.14 29.39 -7.86
C VAL A 18 12.64 29.46 -6.41
N PHE A 19 13.06 30.47 -5.65
CA PHE A 19 12.63 30.66 -4.26
C PHE A 19 11.11 30.82 -4.13
N TRP A 20 10.50 31.66 -4.97
CA TRP A 20 9.05 31.90 -4.93
C TRP A 20 8.25 30.71 -5.40
N VAL A 21 8.69 30.05 -6.48
CA VAL A 21 8.04 28.83 -6.98
C VAL A 21 8.10 27.72 -5.91
N ALA A 22 9.27 27.48 -5.32
CA ALA A 22 9.41 26.46 -4.27
C ALA A 22 8.59 26.80 -3.02
N SER A 23 8.61 28.06 -2.58
CA SER A 23 7.81 28.55 -1.44
C SER A 23 6.32 28.33 -1.65
N VAL A 24 5.79 28.74 -2.81
CA VAL A 24 4.37 28.61 -3.14
C VAL A 24 3.97 27.14 -3.26
N ILE A 25 4.78 26.30 -3.92
CA ILE A 25 4.47 24.88 -4.07
C ILE A 25 4.44 24.19 -2.71
N LEU A 26 5.47 24.35 -1.88
CA LEU A 26 5.52 23.70 -0.56
C LEU A 26 4.45 24.24 0.39
N PHE A 27 4.13 25.53 0.32
CA PHE A 27 3.01 26.12 1.03
C PHE A 27 1.68 25.48 0.61
N LEU A 28 1.39 25.46 -0.70
CA LEU A 28 0.12 24.94 -1.23
C LEU A 28 -0.01 23.45 -0.97
N LEU A 29 1.07 22.68 -1.06
CA LEU A 29 1.06 21.27 -0.73
C LEU A 29 0.67 21.06 0.74
N ALA A 30 1.34 21.73 1.68
CA ALA A 30 1.02 21.60 3.11
C ALA A 30 -0.38 22.13 3.44
N PHE A 31 -0.78 23.26 2.85
CA PHE A 31 -2.11 23.84 2.99
C PHE A 31 -3.20 22.88 2.50
N CYS A 32 -3.09 22.39 1.26
CA CYS A 32 -4.07 21.46 0.70
C CYS A 32 -4.09 20.13 1.44
N ALA A 33 -2.96 19.66 1.96
CA ALA A 33 -2.90 18.43 2.76
C ALA A 33 -3.70 18.51 4.06
N VAL A 34 -3.77 19.70 4.69
CA VAL A 34 -4.56 19.89 5.92
C VAL A 34 -6.00 20.31 5.59
N ALA A 35 -6.17 21.19 4.59
CA ALA A 35 -7.46 21.77 4.22
C ALA A 35 -8.35 20.85 3.35
N SER A 36 -7.84 19.69 2.93
CA SER A 36 -8.60 18.69 2.18
C SER A 36 -8.79 17.42 2.99
N ASP A 37 -9.94 16.76 2.84
CA ASP A 37 -10.18 15.43 3.40
C ASP A 37 -9.63 14.30 2.52
N SER A 38 -9.23 14.60 1.29
CA SER A 38 -8.72 13.62 0.32
C SER A 38 -7.24 13.31 0.50
N VAL A 39 -6.50 14.15 1.22
CA VAL A 39 -5.09 13.99 1.50
C VAL A 39 -4.94 13.81 3.00
N GLN A 40 -4.54 12.63 3.45
CA GLN A 40 -4.39 12.32 4.88
C GLN A 40 -2.98 11.80 5.16
N PHE A 41 -2.23 12.54 5.99
CA PHE A 41 -0.91 12.15 6.48
C PHE A 41 -0.92 12.22 8.01
N GLY A 42 -0.73 11.08 8.69
CA GLY A 42 -0.62 11.02 10.15
C GLY A 42 -1.92 11.24 10.94
N SER A 43 -2.99 11.77 10.33
CA SER A 43 -4.34 11.84 10.93
C SER A 43 -5.15 10.64 10.46
N ILE A 44 -5.27 9.63 11.33
CA ILE A 44 -6.04 8.40 11.11
C ILE A 44 -7.01 8.27 12.29
N GLY A 45 -8.29 8.00 12.01
CA GLY A 45 -9.31 7.86 13.04
C GLY A 45 -9.51 9.14 13.85
N ASN A 46 -9.43 9.04 15.18
CA ASN A 46 -9.59 10.15 16.14
C ASN A 46 -8.34 11.02 16.35
N VAL A 47 -7.26 10.81 15.60
CA VAL A 47 -6.11 11.69 15.66
C VAL A 47 -6.43 13.00 14.93
N HIS A 48 -6.44 14.11 15.66
CA HIS A 48 -6.73 15.42 15.08
C HIS A 48 -5.73 15.78 13.98
N LYS A 49 -6.20 16.44 12.91
CA LYS A 49 -5.34 16.85 11.78
C LYS A 49 -4.24 17.84 12.16
N ASN A 50 -4.44 18.61 13.23
CA ASN A 50 -3.46 19.53 13.81
C ASN A 50 -2.84 19.00 15.12
N ALA A 51 -3.01 17.72 15.45
CA ALA A 51 -2.33 17.09 16.57
C ALA A 51 -0.80 17.13 16.38
N PRO A 52 -0.02 17.14 17.48
CA PRO A 52 1.44 17.06 17.41
C PRO A 52 1.91 15.89 16.52
N PHE A 53 1.33 14.69 16.71
CA PHE A 53 1.65 13.53 15.87
C PHE A 53 1.40 13.78 14.38
N ALA A 54 0.20 14.27 14.01
CA ALA A 54 -0.17 14.49 12.61
C ALA A 54 0.71 15.55 11.94
N VAL A 55 0.94 16.68 12.62
CA VAL A 55 1.79 17.79 12.14
C VAL A 55 3.22 17.32 11.93
N LEU A 56 3.82 16.63 12.90
CA LEU A 56 5.20 16.15 12.81
C LEU A 56 5.37 15.18 11.62
N HIS A 57 4.45 14.22 11.45
CA HIS A 57 4.53 13.24 10.37
C HIS A 57 4.25 13.84 8.99
N LEU A 58 3.24 14.71 8.86
CA LEU A 58 2.96 15.43 7.62
C LEU A 58 4.18 16.23 7.17
N LEU A 59 4.72 17.05 8.08
CA LEU A 59 5.84 17.92 7.75
C LEU A 59 7.10 17.10 7.48
N ALA A 60 7.42 16.07 8.28
CA ALA A 60 8.58 15.21 8.04
C ALA A 60 8.50 14.51 6.67
N PHE A 61 7.32 14.02 6.29
CA PHE A 61 7.08 13.44 4.98
C PHE A 61 7.28 14.47 3.85
N MET A 62 6.75 15.69 4.01
CA MET A 62 6.95 16.77 3.03
C MET A 62 8.39 17.27 2.96
N GLY A 63 9.12 17.24 4.07
CA GLY A 63 10.55 17.58 4.14
C GLY A 63 11.40 16.68 3.24
N ALA A 64 11.01 15.41 3.06
CA ALA A 64 11.66 14.51 2.11
C ALA A 64 11.59 15.02 0.66
N PHE A 65 10.55 15.78 0.29
CA PHE A 65 10.42 16.41 -1.03
C PHE A 65 11.01 17.82 -1.09
N SER A 66 11.15 18.52 0.04
CA SER A 66 11.79 19.84 0.06
C SER A 66 13.27 19.79 -0.33
N VAL A 67 13.88 18.59 -0.35
CA VAL A 67 15.23 18.31 -0.83
C VAL A 67 15.49 18.87 -2.24
N PHE A 68 14.48 18.88 -3.12
CA PHE A 68 14.58 19.45 -4.47
C PHE A 68 14.67 20.98 -4.46
N ALA A 69 14.02 21.64 -3.51
CA ALA A 69 14.19 23.07 -3.28
C ALA A 69 15.57 23.36 -2.68
N THR A 70 15.99 22.56 -1.69
CA THR A 70 17.31 22.68 -1.06
C THR A 70 18.44 22.56 -2.08
N VAL A 71 18.39 21.56 -2.96
CA VAL A 71 19.43 21.39 -3.99
C VAL A 71 19.45 22.55 -4.98
N ALA A 72 18.28 23.01 -5.45
CA ALA A 72 18.19 24.10 -6.42
C ALA A 72 18.72 25.43 -5.88
N ILE A 73 18.62 25.65 -4.57
CA ILE A 73 19.14 26.85 -3.90
C ILE A 73 20.63 26.65 -3.57
N VAL A 74 20.96 25.61 -2.79
CA VAL A 74 22.28 25.44 -2.18
C VAL A 74 23.34 25.03 -3.19
N ALA A 75 23.04 24.14 -4.14
CA ALA A 75 24.03 23.73 -5.14
C ALA A 75 24.28 24.83 -6.18
N ASN A 76 23.24 25.58 -6.56
CA ASN A 76 23.36 26.72 -7.48
C ASN A 76 24.38 27.73 -6.96
N VAL A 77 24.36 28.04 -5.67
CA VAL A 77 25.33 28.94 -5.05
C VAL A 77 26.77 28.52 -5.35
N VAL A 78 27.11 27.23 -5.36
CA VAL A 78 28.51 26.83 -5.62
C VAL A 78 28.87 26.90 -7.11
N VAL A 79 27.94 26.52 -7.98
CA VAL A 79 28.19 26.30 -9.42
C VAL A 79 28.00 27.59 -10.25
N ARG A 80 27.16 28.53 -9.78
CA ARG A 80 26.76 29.75 -10.50
C ARG A 80 27.95 30.55 -11.01
N ASP A 81 28.97 30.72 -10.20
CA ASP A 81 30.08 31.62 -10.56
C ASP A 81 30.96 31.00 -11.65
N ASP A 82 31.07 29.66 -11.68
CA ASP A 82 31.76 28.94 -12.75
C ASP A 82 30.89 28.95 -14.04
N GLU A 83 29.57 28.76 -13.94
CA GLU A 83 28.64 28.80 -15.10
C GLU A 83 28.51 30.20 -15.74
N THR A 84 28.54 31.24 -14.93
CA THR A 84 28.44 32.64 -15.39
C THR A 84 29.78 33.23 -15.83
N GLY A 85 30.88 32.50 -15.62
CA GLY A 85 32.24 32.97 -15.90
C GLY A 85 32.76 34.03 -14.93
N PHE A 86 32.08 34.26 -13.80
CA PHE A 86 32.44 35.25 -12.79
C PHE A 86 33.45 34.72 -11.75
N ALA A 87 33.67 33.41 -11.72
CA ALA A 87 34.57 32.75 -10.78
C ALA A 87 36.00 33.34 -10.79
N PRO A 88 36.67 33.61 -11.94
CA PRO A 88 38.01 34.19 -11.93
C PRO A 88 38.08 35.57 -11.24
N ILE A 89 37.05 36.40 -11.38
CA ILE A 89 36.97 37.75 -10.81
C ILE A 89 36.87 37.68 -9.28
N ILE A 90 36.04 36.78 -8.77
CA ILE A 90 35.87 36.59 -7.32
C ILE A 90 37.15 36.02 -6.71
N ARG A 91 37.79 35.08 -7.42
CA ARG A 91 39.01 34.41 -6.96
C ARG A 91 40.24 35.33 -6.95
N SER A 92 40.22 36.49 -7.64
CA SER A 92 41.26 37.52 -7.58
C SER A 92 41.06 38.57 -6.47
N THR A 93 40.01 38.45 -5.64
CA THR A 93 39.75 39.37 -4.53
C THR A 93 40.47 38.93 -3.24
N SER A 94 40.59 39.83 -2.25
CA SER A 94 41.17 39.54 -0.93
C SER A 94 40.25 38.74 0.01
N VAL A 95 39.19 38.11 -0.52
CA VAL A 95 38.22 37.37 0.29
C VAL A 95 38.82 36.04 0.76
N SER A 96 38.80 35.80 2.07
CA SER A 96 39.28 34.54 2.63
C SER A 96 38.38 33.35 2.26
N LYS A 97 38.96 32.15 2.19
CA LYS A 97 38.23 30.89 1.97
C LYS A 97 37.09 30.67 2.97
N ALA A 98 37.32 31.00 4.23
CA ALA A 98 36.34 30.91 5.30
C ALA A 98 35.17 31.88 5.08
N ASP A 99 35.47 33.16 4.85
CA ASP A 99 34.45 34.18 4.60
C ASP A 99 33.59 33.83 3.38
N TYR A 100 34.22 33.31 2.32
CA TYR A 100 33.57 32.95 1.08
C TYR A 100 32.63 31.74 1.22
N LEU A 101 33.16 30.58 1.61
CA LEU A 101 32.37 29.34 1.64
C LEU A 101 31.31 29.34 2.73
N VAL A 102 31.71 29.70 3.95
CA VAL A 102 30.78 29.68 5.09
C VAL A 102 29.72 30.76 4.89
N GLY A 103 30.10 31.94 4.37
CA GLY A 103 29.15 33.03 4.05
C GLY A 103 28.11 32.60 3.03
N ARG A 104 28.54 31.96 1.95
CA ARG A 104 27.65 31.45 0.90
C ARG A 104 26.74 30.33 1.39
N PHE A 105 27.30 29.36 2.12
CA PHE A 105 26.53 28.28 2.74
C PHE A 105 25.48 28.83 3.70
N ALA A 106 25.85 29.73 4.60
CA ALA A 106 24.93 30.33 5.57
C ALA A 106 23.79 31.13 4.88
N GLY A 107 24.11 31.93 3.87
CA GLY A 107 23.11 32.69 3.10
C GLY A 107 22.15 31.79 2.34
N ALA A 108 22.65 30.72 1.71
CA ALA A 108 21.85 29.74 0.98
C ALA A 108 20.96 28.89 1.90
N CYS A 109 21.52 28.38 3.01
CA CYS A 109 20.80 27.62 4.02
C CYS A 109 19.71 28.46 4.68
N GLY A 110 19.97 29.74 4.93
CA GLY A 110 18.94 30.66 5.41
C GLY A 110 17.78 30.79 4.42
N ALA A 111 18.06 31.00 3.14
CA ALA A 111 17.00 31.10 2.13
C ALA A 111 16.21 29.78 1.99
N ALA A 112 16.88 28.63 2.03
CA ALA A 112 16.25 27.31 2.03
C ALA A 112 15.40 27.06 3.30
N PHE A 113 15.85 27.54 4.47
CA PHE A 113 15.08 27.47 5.71
C PHE A 113 13.77 28.24 5.62
N LEU A 114 13.75 29.43 4.99
CA LEU A 114 12.50 30.16 4.75
C LEU A 114 11.54 29.39 3.83
N VAL A 115 12.06 28.77 2.77
CA VAL A 115 11.25 27.93 1.88
C VAL A 115 10.62 26.77 2.64
N ILE A 116 11.38 26.10 3.51
CA ILE A 116 10.90 25.00 4.35
C ILE A 116 9.89 25.51 5.39
N ALA A 117 10.09 26.70 5.97
CA ALA A 117 9.17 27.33 6.93
C ALA A 117 7.79 27.66 6.32
N MET A 118 7.67 27.70 4.98
CA MET A 118 6.36 27.83 4.33
C MET A 118 5.48 26.59 4.50
N MET A 119 6.05 25.40 4.75
CA MET A 119 5.26 24.17 4.99
C MET A 119 4.47 24.23 6.31
N PRO A 120 5.08 24.46 7.49
CA PRO A 120 4.32 24.60 8.74
C PRO A 120 3.34 25.78 8.68
N LEU A 121 3.68 26.88 7.99
CA LEU A 121 2.74 27.98 7.78
C LEU A 121 1.54 27.55 6.92
N GLY A 122 1.77 26.81 5.84
CA GLY A 122 0.72 26.25 4.99
C GLY A 122 -0.19 25.30 5.77
N ALA A 123 0.38 24.39 6.55
CA ALA A 123 -0.37 23.47 7.40
C ALA A 123 -1.21 24.20 8.45
N LEU A 124 -0.63 25.20 9.13
CA LEU A 124 -1.32 26.04 10.10
C LEU A 124 -2.49 26.78 9.46
N LEU A 125 -2.27 27.49 8.35
CA LEU A 125 -3.36 28.21 7.66
C LEU A 125 -4.41 27.24 7.07
N GLY A 126 -3.99 26.05 6.67
CA GLY A 126 -4.89 24.98 6.22
C GLY A 126 -5.86 24.52 7.32
N SER A 127 -5.40 24.45 8.57
CA SER A 127 -6.25 24.14 9.74
C SER A 127 -7.28 25.24 10.07
N LEU A 128 -7.08 26.45 9.54
CA LEU A 128 -7.96 27.60 9.74
C LEU A 128 -8.86 27.86 8.53
N ALA A 129 -8.80 27.01 7.50
CA ALA A 129 -9.61 27.19 6.31
C ALA A 129 -11.10 27.00 6.61
N PRO A 130 -12.00 27.88 6.12
CA PRO A 130 -13.40 27.92 6.56
C PRO A 130 -14.26 26.73 6.12
N TRP A 131 -13.75 25.87 5.24
CA TRP A 131 -14.45 24.70 4.69
C TRP A 131 -14.03 23.37 5.32
N VAL A 132 -13.13 23.38 6.32
CA VAL A 132 -12.69 22.14 6.97
C VAL A 132 -13.70 21.69 8.03
N ASP A 133 -13.77 20.38 8.29
CA ASP A 133 -14.54 19.84 9.41
C ASP A 133 -13.82 20.12 10.73
N PHE A 134 -14.28 21.12 11.48
CA PHE A 134 -13.68 21.55 12.75
C PHE A 134 -13.62 20.44 13.81
N GLU A 135 -14.47 19.41 13.75
CA GLU A 135 -14.39 18.29 14.69
C GLU A 135 -13.14 17.41 14.47
N LYS A 136 -12.53 17.48 13.29
CA LYS A 136 -11.26 16.80 13.00
C LYS A 136 -10.04 17.56 13.54
N PHE A 137 -10.23 18.72 14.16
CA PHE A 137 -9.16 19.58 14.67
C PHE A 137 -9.28 19.77 16.18
N GLY A 138 -8.15 19.63 16.88
CA GLY A 138 -8.01 20.02 18.27
C GLY A 138 -7.64 21.50 18.40
N PRO A 139 -7.32 21.97 19.60
CA PRO A 139 -6.76 23.30 19.80
C PRO A 139 -5.46 23.50 19.01
N VAL A 140 -5.29 24.67 18.40
CA VAL A 140 -4.06 25.00 17.68
C VAL A 140 -2.96 25.33 18.68
N HIS A 141 -1.89 24.53 18.69
CA HIS A 141 -0.69 24.78 19.49
C HIS A 141 0.49 25.16 18.59
N PRO A 142 0.87 26.46 18.50
CA PRO A 142 2.00 26.89 17.68
C PRO A 142 3.33 26.19 18.02
N GLY A 143 3.46 25.71 19.27
CA GLY A 143 4.61 24.94 19.74
C GLY A 143 4.87 23.66 18.93
N ASP A 144 3.83 22.99 18.42
CA ASP A 144 3.98 21.74 17.67
C ASP A 144 4.62 21.97 16.29
N TYR A 145 4.23 23.07 15.64
CA TYR A 145 4.79 23.51 14.37
C TYR A 145 6.24 23.96 14.53
N LEU A 146 6.54 24.70 15.60
CA LEU A 146 7.91 25.12 15.93
C LEU A 146 8.78 23.91 16.28
N TYR A 147 8.27 22.94 17.04
CA TYR A 147 8.96 21.70 17.35
C TYR A 147 9.30 20.97 16.05
N SER A 148 8.34 20.78 15.14
CA SER A 148 8.62 20.15 13.84
C SER A 148 9.69 20.92 13.06
N LEU A 149 9.57 22.25 12.97
CA LEU A 149 10.52 23.09 12.24
C LEU A 149 11.95 22.98 12.79
N PHE A 150 12.14 23.00 14.11
CA PHE A 150 13.47 23.04 14.72
C PHE A 150 14.04 21.68 15.09
N ALA A 151 13.22 20.75 15.60
CA ALA A 151 13.66 19.43 16.03
C ALA A 151 13.76 18.44 14.86
N VAL A 152 12.98 18.63 13.79
CA VAL A 152 12.92 17.69 12.66
C VAL A 152 13.47 18.32 11.37
N GLN A 153 12.88 19.44 10.92
CA GLN A 153 13.19 20.03 9.61
C GLN A 153 14.56 20.69 9.54
N LEU A 154 14.97 21.42 10.60
CA LEU A 154 16.26 22.11 10.59
C LEU A 154 17.45 21.13 10.53
N PRO A 155 17.52 20.05 11.33
CA PRO A 155 18.54 19.02 11.16
C PRO A 155 18.54 18.45 9.74
N MET A 156 17.37 18.07 9.21
CA MET A 156 17.22 17.56 7.84
C MET A 156 17.77 18.54 6.79
N LEU A 157 17.43 19.83 6.91
CA LEU A 157 17.95 20.87 6.03
C LEU A 157 19.48 20.96 6.10
N LEU A 158 20.05 20.99 7.30
CA LEU A 158 21.51 21.11 7.47
C LEU A 158 22.24 19.91 6.86
N ILE A 159 21.71 18.71 7.04
CA ILE A 159 22.24 17.46 6.45
C ILE A 159 22.21 17.55 4.93
N THR A 160 21.03 17.79 4.35
CA THR A 160 20.84 17.81 2.89
C THR A 160 21.62 18.96 2.25
N ALA A 161 21.64 20.14 2.86
CA ALA A 161 22.42 21.29 2.38
C ALA A 161 23.92 21.01 2.43
N ALA A 162 24.44 20.42 3.50
CA ALA A 162 25.87 20.07 3.60
C ALA A 162 26.28 19.07 2.51
N ILE A 163 25.46 18.04 2.28
CA ILE A 163 25.68 17.05 1.21
C ILE A 163 25.68 17.72 -0.17
N PHE A 164 24.66 18.53 -0.49
CA PHE A 164 24.60 19.18 -1.80
C PHE A 164 25.71 20.20 -2.01
N PHE A 165 26.07 20.95 -0.96
CA PHE A 165 27.19 21.88 -1.01
C PHE A 165 28.51 21.14 -1.24
N ALA A 166 28.72 19.99 -0.59
CA ALA A 166 29.91 19.16 -0.78
C ALA A 166 30.00 18.59 -2.20
N ILE A 167 28.91 18.04 -2.72
CA ILE A 167 28.85 17.49 -4.08
C ILE A 167 29.03 18.59 -5.11
N ALA A 168 28.35 19.73 -4.96
CA ALA A 168 28.49 20.86 -5.85
C ALA A 168 29.94 21.40 -5.84
N THR A 169 30.58 21.44 -4.68
CA THR A 169 31.99 21.84 -4.53
C THR A 169 32.94 20.86 -5.22
N ALA A 170 32.70 19.55 -5.07
CA ALA A 170 33.57 18.52 -5.64
C ALA A 170 33.41 18.38 -7.16
N THR A 171 32.18 18.53 -7.67
CA THR A 171 31.85 18.23 -9.08
C THR A 171 31.69 19.47 -9.96
N ARG A 172 31.47 20.65 -9.37
CA ARG A 172 31.10 21.90 -10.06
C ARG A 172 29.98 21.70 -11.08
N SER A 173 29.00 20.87 -10.73
CA SER A 173 27.94 20.45 -11.63
C SER A 173 26.61 20.37 -10.91
N MET A 174 25.63 21.13 -11.40
CA MET A 174 24.26 21.09 -10.91
C MET A 174 23.63 19.69 -11.08
N LEU A 175 24.05 18.96 -12.12
CA LEU A 175 23.59 17.60 -12.43
C LEU A 175 23.83 16.63 -11.28
N TRP A 176 25.06 16.58 -10.75
CA TRP A 176 25.43 15.63 -9.69
C TRP A 176 24.74 15.92 -8.37
N SER A 177 24.50 17.19 -8.06
CA SER A 177 23.73 17.57 -6.88
C SER A 177 22.26 17.15 -7.02
N SER A 178 21.63 17.39 -8.19
CA SER A 178 20.26 16.93 -8.46
C SER A 178 20.14 15.40 -8.40
N VAL A 179 21.12 14.68 -8.94
CA VAL A 179 21.21 13.23 -8.85
C VAL A 179 21.27 12.74 -7.40
N CYS A 180 22.06 13.40 -6.54
CA CYS A 180 22.10 13.09 -5.12
C CYS A 180 20.76 13.34 -4.42
N ALA A 181 20.02 14.39 -4.78
CA ALA A 181 18.69 14.62 -4.22
C ALA A 181 17.74 13.47 -4.51
N VAL A 182 17.73 12.95 -5.75
CA VAL A 182 16.95 11.76 -6.10
C VAL A 182 17.46 10.52 -5.34
N ALA A 183 18.78 10.36 -5.16
CA ALA A 183 19.34 9.24 -4.42
C ALA A 183 18.92 9.26 -2.94
N LEU A 184 18.85 10.44 -2.32
CA LEU A 184 18.36 10.60 -0.94
C LEU A 184 16.86 10.31 -0.84
N CYS A 185 16.04 10.75 -1.80
CA CYS A 185 14.64 10.32 -1.87
C CYS A 185 14.51 8.81 -2.05
N GLY A 186 15.36 8.21 -2.90
CA GLY A 186 15.44 6.76 -3.07
C GLY A 186 15.75 6.04 -1.76
N LEU A 187 16.75 6.53 -1.02
CA LEU A 187 17.11 6.04 0.30
C LEU A 187 15.96 6.18 1.31
N PHE A 188 15.23 7.29 1.27
CA PHE A 188 14.06 7.50 2.14
C PHE A 188 13.00 6.42 1.93
N PHE A 189 12.58 6.17 0.68
CA PHE A 189 11.59 5.13 0.38
C PHE A 189 12.14 3.72 0.66
N ALA A 190 13.44 3.51 0.42
CA ALA A 190 14.14 2.28 0.75
C ALA A 190 14.09 1.95 2.25
N VAL A 191 14.53 2.89 3.09
CA VAL A 191 14.54 2.78 4.55
C VAL A 191 13.12 2.60 5.08
N ARG A 192 12.16 3.38 4.58
CA ARG A 192 10.75 3.26 4.96
C ARG A 192 10.15 1.91 4.58
N GLY A 193 10.46 1.40 3.39
CA GLY A 193 10.00 0.08 2.93
C GLY A 193 10.52 -1.04 3.82
N ALA A 194 11.82 -1.00 4.14
CA ALA A 194 12.45 -1.99 5.02
C ALA A 194 11.89 -1.95 6.45
N GLY A 195 11.71 -0.78 7.03
CA GLY A 195 11.19 -0.65 8.38
C GLY A 195 9.70 -0.98 8.54
N ARG A 196 8.90 -0.92 7.47
CA ARG A 196 7.44 -1.15 7.53
C ARG A 196 7.09 -2.63 7.60
N ASN A 197 7.81 -3.47 6.87
CA ASN A 197 7.36 -4.83 6.56
C ASN A 197 8.02 -5.88 7.47
N ASP A 198 9.19 -5.59 8.03
CA ASP A 198 9.89 -6.52 8.91
C ASP A 198 10.27 -5.86 10.25
N PRO A 199 9.76 -6.37 11.38
CA PRO A 199 10.14 -5.90 12.72
C PRO A 199 11.65 -5.93 12.99
N VAL A 200 12.40 -6.82 12.32
CA VAL A 200 13.86 -6.92 12.45
C VAL A 200 14.57 -5.66 11.95
N TRP A 201 14.08 -5.08 10.85
CA TRP A 201 14.69 -3.91 10.21
C TRP A 201 14.18 -2.58 10.75
N GLU A 202 13.10 -2.59 11.53
CA GLU A 202 12.40 -1.39 11.99
C GLU A 202 13.32 -0.41 12.75
N HIS A 203 14.07 -0.90 13.74
CA HIS A 203 14.98 -0.08 14.53
C HIS A 203 16.15 0.48 13.69
N VAL A 204 16.73 -0.36 12.83
CA VAL A 204 17.83 0.04 11.96
C VAL A 204 17.36 1.10 10.96
N ALA A 205 16.17 0.90 10.38
CA ALA A 205 15.55 1.86 9.48
C ALA A 205 15.30 3.21 10.19
N ALA A 206 14.84 3.20 11.44
CA ALA A 206 14.66 4.41 12.23
C ALA A 206 15.97 5.19 12.46
N ILE A 207 17.12 4.51 12.59
CA ILE A 207 18.43 5.15 12.72
C ILE A 207 18.96 5.66 11.37
N LEU A 208 18.75 4.89 10.30
CA LEU A 208 19.25 5.19 8.95
C LEU A 208 18.41 6.23 8.19
N ASP A 209 17.31 6.72 8.75
CA ASP A 209 16.47 7.74 8.10
C ASP A 209 17.05 9.16 8.26
N PRO A 210 17.58 9.81 7.19
CA PRO A 210 18.11 11.17 7.27
C PRO A 210 17.01 12.25 7.39
N PHE A 211 15.76 11.93 7.07
CA PHE A 211 14.62 12.85 7.11
C PHE A 211 13.88 12.78 8.45
N GLY A 212 13.96 11.64 9.14
CA GLY A 212 13.42 11.45 10.48
C GLY A 212 11.98 11.01 10.59
N TYR A 213 11.34 10.75 9.47
CA TYR A 213 9.95 10.29 9.42
C TYR A 213 9.78 8.87 10.01
N THR A 214 10.61 7.92 9.57
CA THR A 214 10.67 6.54 10.08
C THR A 214 11.10 6.52 11.54
N THR A 215 11.99 7.43 11.93
CA THR A 215 12.38 7.63 13.32
C THR A 215 11.20 8.05 14.20
N LEU A 216 10.39 9.00 13.73
CA LEU A 216 9.18 9.44 14.44
C LEU A 216 8.16 8.31 14.52
N LEU A 217 7.92 7.56 13.44
CA LEU A 217 7.05 6.40 13.43
C LEU A 217 7.48 5.36 14.46
N TYR A 218 8.78 5.04 14.54
CA TYR A 218 9.31 4.10 15.53
C TYR A 218 9.14 4.64 16.96
N ALA A 219 9.47 5.91 17.19
CA ALA A 219 9.39 6.52 18.52
C ALA A 219 7.96 6.63 19.05
N THR A 220 6.96 6.58 18.17
CA THR A 220 5.53 6.76 18.50
C THR A 220 4.68 5.54 18.14
N LYS A 221 5.30 4.39 17.83
CA LYS A 221 4.62 3.23 17.24
C LYS A 221 3.50 2.64 18.11
N TYR A 222 3.66 2.67 19.44
CA TYR A 222 2.68 2.17 20.40
C TYR A 222 1.82 3.29 21.01
N TRP A 223 1.94 4.52 20.51
CA TRP A 223 1.12 5.62 21.02
C TRP A 223 -0.33 5.41 20.66
N ASN A 224 -1.19 5.49 21.68
CA ASN A 224 -2.63 5.50 21.54
C ASN A 224 -3.14 6.88 21.06
N THR A 225 -4.45 6.99 20.81
CA THR A 225 -5.06 8.21 20.27
C THR A 225 -4.84 9.44 21.16
N TYR A 226 -4.99 9.28 22.48
CA TYR A 226 -4.79 10.36 23.45
C TYR A 226 -3.35 10.87 23.42
N GLU A 227 -2.37 9.96 23.40
CA GLU A 227 -0.95 10.31 23.34
C GLU A 227 -0.60 11.02 22.02
N ARG A 228 -1.10 10.54 20.88
CA ARG A 228 -0.89 11.18 19.57
C ARG A 228 -1.47 12.59 19.49
N ASN A 229 -2.59 12.84 20.17
CA ASN A 229 -3.24 14.14 20.22
C ASN A 229 -2.58 15.13 21.19
N THR A 230 -1.84 14.65 22.19
CA THR A 230 -1.41 15.49 23.33
C THR A 230 0.10 15.61 23.47
N PHE A 231 0.87 14.58 23.10
CA PHE A 231 2.29 14.50 23.43
C PHE A 231 3.20 14.88 22.25
N LEU A 232 4.27 15.60 22.57
CA LEU A 232 5.43 15.75 21.68
C LEU A 232 6.44 14.65 22.00
N PRO A 233 7.02 13.97 21.00
CA PRO A 233 7.98 12.92 21.26
C PRO A 233 9.22 13.50 21.96
N PRO A 234 9.71 12.89 23.05
CA PRO A 234 10.89 13.40 23.73
C PRO A 234 12.11 13.28 22.82
N LEU A 235 13.01 14.27 22.88
CA LEU A 235 14.33 14.23 22.23
C LEU A 235 15.28 13.31 23.00
N ALA A 236 14.93 12.03 23.07
CA ALA A 236 15.66 10.97 23.73
C ALA A 236 15.66 9.69 22.87
N GLY A 237 16.38 8.66 23.33
CA GLY A 237 16.42 7.36 22.67
C GLY A 237 16.75 7.44 21.18
N VAL A 238 15.98 6.72 20.35
CA VAL A 238 16.24 6.61 18.90
C VAL A 238 16.12 7.96 18.18
N LEU A 239 15.23 8.85 18.62
CA LEU A 239 15.07 10.16 17.99
C LEU A 239 16.32 11.01 18.17
N LEU A 240 16.84 11.09 19.40
CA LEU A 240 18.08 11.82 19.69
C LEU A 240 19.29 11.20 18.99
N THR A 241 19.43 9.86 19.07
CA THR A 241 20.52 9.13 18.41
C THR A 241 20.56 9.42 16.92
N ASN A 242 19.40 9.41 16.25
CA ASN A 242 19.31 9.76 14.84
C ASN A 242 19.71 11.23 14.59
N ARG A 243 19.15 12.18 15.35
CA ARG A 243 19.46 13.62 15.15
C ARG A 243 20.95 13.89 15.32
N LEU A 244 21.59 13.31 16.34
CA LEU A 244 23.02 13.46 16.59
C LEU A 244 23.86 12.81 15.50
N LEU A 245 23.54 11.56 15.11
CA LEU A 245 24.26 10.84 14.05
C LEU A 245 24.32 11.66 12.76
N TRP A 246 23.17 12.13 12.29
CA TRP A 246 23.10 12.85 11.03
C TRP A 246 23.63 14.28 11.13
N ALA A 247 23.47 14.97 12.26
CA ALA A 247 24.10 16.28 12.48
C ALA A 247 25.63 16.18 12.49
N THR A 248 26.19 15.14 13.12
CA THR A 248 27.63 14.85 13.08
C THR A 248 28.08 14.55 11.65
N LEU A 249 27.33 13.74 10.90
CA LEU A 249 27.64 13.46 9.50
C LEU A 249 27.62 14.74 8.65
N ALA A 250 26.63 15.62 8.85
CA ALA A 250 26.54 16.90 8.15
C ALA A 250 27.77 17.78 8.40
N ALA A 251 28.21 17.88 9.67
CA ALA A 251 29.39 18.63 10.05
C ALA A 251 30.67 18.05 9.40
N VAL A 252 30.82 16.71 9.39
CA VAL A 252 31.94 16.03 8.73
C VAL A 252 31.94 16.27 7.22
N VAL A 253 30.79 16.11 6.56
CA VAL A 253 30.65 16.33 5.10
C VAL A 253 30.95 17.78 4.73
N PHE A 254 30.46 18.74 5.53
CA PHE A 254 30.78 20.15 5.33
C PHE A 254 32.27 20.44 5.54
N ALA A 255 32.91 19.87 6.57
CA ALA A 255 34.35 20.01 6.80
C ALA A 255 35.18 19.43 5.64
N VAL A 256 34.75 18.31 5.06
CA VAL A 256 35.37 17.73 3.85
C VAL A 256 35.20 18.66 2.65
N ALA A 257 34.00 19.21 2.43
CA ALA A 257 33.75 20.18 1.37
C ALA A 257 34.64 21.42 1.52
N TYR A 258 34.73 21.94 2.74
CA TYR A 258 35.61 23.05 3.09
C TYR A 258 37.07 22.71 2.79
N ARG A 259 37.56 21.52 3.18
CA ARG A 259 38.94 21.11 2.89
C ARG A 259 39.20 20.98 1.39
N ARG A 260 38.28 20.37 0.63
CA ARG A 260 38.43 20.11 -0.81
C ARG A 260 38.34 21.35 -1.69
N PHE A 261 37.68 22.40 -1.24
CA PHE A 261 37.59 23.65 -2.02
C PHE A 261 38.96 24.33 -2.16
N GLY A 262 39.38 24.62 -3.39
CA GLY A 262 40.56 25.41 -3.69
C GLY A 262 40.22 26.61 -4.57
N PHE A 263 40.89 27.74 -4.34
CA PHE A 263 40.85 28.92 -5.23
C PHE A 263 41.62 28.70 -6.54
N GLU A 264 42.30 27.56 -6.68
CA GLU A 264 43.15 27.24 -7.80
C GLU A 264 42.35 27.15 -9.12
N THR A 265 42.83 27.90 -10.11
CA THR A 265 42.49 27.68 -11.51
C THR A 265 43.08 26.35 -11.94
N ARG A 266 42.24 25.32 -12.09
CA ARG A 266 42.52 24.34 -13.15
C ARG A 266 42.39 25.10 -14.46
N PHE A 267 43.50 25.70 -14.90
CA PHE A 267 43.71 25.74 -16.34
C PHE A 267 43.61 24.28 -16.75
N GLU A 268 42.62 23.93 -17.59
CA GLU A 268 42.85 22.82 -18.48
C GLU A 268 44.17 23.19 -19.18
N GLN A 269 45.26 22.54 -18.77
CA GLN A 269 46.33 22.35 -19.72
C GLN A 269 45.63 21.72 -20.91
N PRO A 270 45.65 22.36 -22.10
CA PRO A 270 45.19 21.65 -23.27
C PRO A 270 45.94 20.31 -23.24
N ALA A 271 45.20 19.22 -23.44
CA ALA A 271 45.76 17.87 -23.43
C ALA A 271 47.13 17.89 -24.13
N ALA A 272 48.09 17.09 -23.64
CA ALA A 272 49.44 17.03 -24.22
C ALA A 272 49.46 16.82 -25.75
N ASP A 273 48.33 16.46 -26.37
CA ASP A 273 48.07 16.50 -27.82
C ASP A 273 48.07 17.90 -28.46
N VAL A 274 48.12 19.00 -27.72
CA VAL A 274 48.28 20.36 -28.26
C VAL A 274 49.74 20.84 -28.22
N ALA A 275 50.61 20.17 -27.45
CA ALA A 275 52.06 20.37 -27.56
C ALA A 275 52.64 19.65 -28.79
N ASP A 276 52.02 18.55 -29.25
CA ASP A 276 52.35 17.92 -30.54
C ASP A 276 51.68 18.60 -31.74
N ALA A 277 50.71 19.49 -31.52
CA ALA A 277 50.16 20.37 -32.55
C ALA A 277 51.05 21.60 -32.85
N ALA A 278 52.17 21.75 -32.13
CA ALA A 278 53.20 22.76 -32.38
C ALA A 278 54.41 22.21 -33.18
N GLN A 279 54.29 21.04 -33.81
CA GLN A 279 55.12 20.75 -34.97
C GLN A 279 54.60 21.58 -36.16
N PRO A 280 55.44 22.27 -36.93
CA PRO A 280 55.00 22.85 -38.19
C PRO A 280 54.42 21.70 -39.01
N ALA A 281 53.12 21.78 -39.29
CA ALA A 281 52.41 20.78 -40.06
C ALA A 281 53.28 20.42 -41.28
N ARG A 282 53.69 19.15 -41.39
CA ARG A 282 54.26 18.63 -42.64
C ARG A 282 53.32 19.11 -43.75
N PRO A 283 53.83 19.79 -44.79
CA PRO A 283 52.96 20.38 -45.80
C PRO A 283 52.07 19.27 -46.32
N ALA A 284 50.77 19.39 -46.05
CA ALA A 284 49.79 18.48 -46.59
C ALA A 284 50.06 18.44 -48.09
N LYS A 285 50.27 17.24 -48.66
CA LYS A 285 50.45 17.09 -50.11
C LYS A 285 49.24 17.74 -50.75
N LEU A 286 49.44 18.95 -51.28
CA LEU A 286 48.43 19.74 -51.94
C LEU A 286 47.67 18.83 -52.89
N SER A 287 46.34 18.78 -52.76
CA SER A 287 45.50 18.02 -53.66
C SER A 287 45.77 18.47 -55.11
N ARG A 288 45.47 17.62 -56.09
CA ARG A 288 45.68 17.98 -57.52
C ARG A 288 44.97 19.29 -57.89
N ALA A 289 43.85 19.58 -57.23
CA ALA A 289 43.10 20.83 -57.35
C ALA A 289 43.80 22.02 -56.67
N GLN A 290 44.37 21.84 -55.48
CA GLN A 290 45.12 22.89 -54.78
C GLN A 290 46.45 23.24 -55.48
N ARG A 291 47.12 22.25 -56.08
CA ARG A 291 48.29 22.49 -56.95
C ARG A 291 47.94 23.23 -58.24
N ALA A 292 46.75 22.99 -58.79
CA ALA A 292 46.26 23.73 -59.95
C ALA A 292 45.86 25.18 -59.60
N ALA A 293 45.28 25.40 -58.41
CA ALA A 293 44.93 26.73 -57.93
C ALA A 293 46.17 27.61 -57.65
N LEU A 294 47.24 27.03 -57.08
CA LEU A 294 48.52 27.72 -56.88
C LEU A 294 49.24 28.04 -58.20
N ARG A 295 49.18 27.14 -59.21
CA ARG A 295 49.70 27.44 -60.56
C ARG A 295 48.99 28.62 -61.23
N HIS A 296 47.68 28.75 -61.04
CA HIS A 296 46.95 29.92 -61.54
C HIS A 296 47.32 31.20 -60.77
N GLN A 297 47.75 31.10 -59.51
CA GLN A 297 48.24 32.22 -58.72
C GLN A 297 49.63 32.70 -59.19
N ASP A 298 50.50 31.77 -59.59
CA ASP A 298 51.80 32.08 -60.20
C ASP A 298 51.65 32.62 -61.64
N GLU A 299 50.69 32.13 -62.42
CA GLU A 299 50.32 32.71 -63.74
C GLU A 299 49.72 34.12 -63.60
N LEU A 300 48.96 34.38 -62.53
CA LEU A 300 48.44 35.71 -62.18
C LEU A 300 49.55 36.68 -61.77
N ALA A 301 50.63 36.19 -61.14
CA ALA A 301 51.81 36.99 -60.82
C ALA A 301 52.71 37.26 -62.04
N ALA A 302 52.70 36.37 -63.05
CA ALA A 302 53.45 36.54 -64.30
C ALA A 302 52.77 37.48 -65.32
N LEU A 303 51.45 37.66 -65.21
CA LEU A 303 50.70 38.67 -65.95
C LEU A 303 50.82 40.01 -65.22
N GLY A 304 51.94 40.72 -65.44
CA GLY A 304 52.18 42.06 -64.87
C GLY A 304 51.02 43.03 -65.13
N GLU A 305 50.97 44.12 -64.35
CA GLU A 305 49.88 45.12 -64.21
C GLU A 305 49.27 45.71 -65.51
N ASN A 306 49.80 45.38 -66.69
CA ASN A 306 49.45 45.97 -67.97
C ASN A 306 48.46 45.17 -68.85
N ASN A 307 47.82 44.09 -68.36
CA ASN A 307 46.79 43.38 -69.15
C ASN A 307 45.48 43.09 -68.38
N PRO A 308 44.61 44.09 -68.19
CA PRO A 308 43.33 43.96 -67.48
C PRO A 308 42.31 43.04 -68.18
N ALA A 309 42.45 42.78 -69.49
CA ALA A 309 41.58 41.86 -70.22
C ALA A 309 41.88 40.38 -69.88
N GLY A 310 43.17 40.02 -69.81
CA GLY A 310 43.60 38.66 -69.44
C GLY A 310 43.24 38.30 -68.00
N VAL A 311 43.34 39.26 -67.06
CA VAL A 311 42.93 39.07 -65.67
C VAL A 311 41.41 38.87 -65.55
N ARG A 312 40.61 39.62 -66.31
CA ARG A 312 39.14 39.45 -66.36
C ARG A 312 38.75 38.09 -66.92
N GLU A 313 39.42 37.61 -67.95
CA GLU A 313 39.11 36.33 -68.59
C GLU A 313 39.49 35.14 -67.69
N LEU A 314 40.63 35.22 -66.99
CA LEU A 314 41.05 34.22 -66.01
C LEU A 314 40.16 34.20 -64.76
N LEU A 315 39.73 35.36 -64.25
CA LEU A 315 38.76 35.46 -63.16
C LEU A 315 37.37 34.97 -63.57
N ALA A 316 36.95 35.20 -64.82
CA ALA A 316 35.72 34.65 -65.38
C ALA A 316 35.82 33.13 -65.61
N ALA A 317 36.99 32.59 -65.93
CA ALA A 317 37.23 31.15 -66.05
C ALA A 317 37.32 30.47 -64.67
N ALA A 318 37.94 31.11 -63.68
CA ALA A 318 38.00 30.67 -62.29
C ALA A 318 36.61 30.73 -61.62
N SER A 319 35.82 31.77 -61.88
CA SER A 319 34.41 31.83 -61.47
C SER A 319 33.57 30.75 -62.14
N ARG A 320 33.79 30.45 -63.43
CA ARG A 320 33.08 29.37 -64.14
C ARG A 320 33.45 27.97 -63.62
N LYS A 321 34.70 27.74 -63.20
CA LYS A 321 35.13 26.48 -62.56
C LYS A 321 34.73 26.37 -61.08
N SER A 322 34.65 27.47 -60.34
CA SER A 322 34.19 27.50 -58.94
C SER A 322 32.67 27.39 -58.83
N ALA A 323 31.93 28.00 -59.77
CA ALA A 323 30.47 27.84 -59.88
C ALA A 323 30.05 26.40 -60.26
N ALA A 324 30.93 25.63 -60.93
CA ALA A 324 30.69 24.24 -61.29
C ALA A 324 30.96 23.23 -60.15
N ALA A 325 31.40 23.68 -58.97
CA ALA A 325 31.74 22.83 -57.83
C ALA A 325 31.16 23.32 -56.49
N LEU A 326 30.05 24.08 -56.52
CA LEU A 326 29.20 24.14 -55.33
C LEU A 326 28.56 22.75 -55.18
N PRO A 327 28.74 22.04 -54.06
CA PRO A 327 28.01 20.81 -53.84
C PRO A 327 26.53 21.14 -54.00
N GLU A 328 25.85 20.46 -54.94
CA GLU A 328 24.38 20.54 -55.01
C GLU A 328 23.86 20.27 -53.61
N ILE A 329 23.12 21.22 -53.04
CA ILE A 329 22.42 21.02 -51.78
C ILE A 329 21.54 19.78 -52.03
N PRO A 330 21.78 18.65 -51.33
CA PRO A 330 21.07 17.42 -51.62
C PRO A 330 19.58 17.71 -51.60
N ALA A 331 18.87 17.34 -52.68
CA ALA A 331 17.43 17.51 -52.73
C ALA A 331 16.83 16.92 -51.44
N ALA A 332 16.00 17.69 -50.74
CA ALA A 332 15.35 17.27 -49.51
C ALA A 332 14.31 16.17 -49.82
N THR A 333 14.78 14.96 -50.06
CA THR A 333 13.95 13.79 -50.30
C THR A 333 13.45 13.23 -48.98
N ARG A 334 12.37 12.41 -49.02
CA ARG A 334 11.92 11.67 -47.83
C ARG A 334 13.02 10.78 -47.25
N ALA A 335 13.84 10.17 -48.10
CA ALA A 335 14.96 9.34 -47.66
C ALA A 335 15.97 10.17 -46.84
N THR A 336 16.38 11.33 -47.34
CA THR A 336 17.30 12.24 -46.64
C THR A 336 16.73 12.70 -45.29
N ALA A 337 15.44 13.02 -45.23
CA ALA A 337 14.81 13.45 -43.98
C ALA A 337 14.62 12.29 -42.97
N CYS A 338 14.37 11.06 -43.43
CA CYS A 338 14.38 9.87 -42.57
C CYS A 338 15.79 9.58 -42.03
N THR A 339 16.84 9.72 -42.84
CA THR A 339 18.22 9.59 -42.37
C THR A 339 18.56 10.67 -41.34
N GLN A 340 18.17 11.93 -41.59
CA GLN A 340 18.34 13.02 -40.61
C GLN A 340 17.62 12.73 -39.29
N LEU A 341 16.38 12.21 -39.34
CA LEU A 341 15.64 11.79 -38.15
C LEU A 341 16.40 10.73 -37.36
N LEU A 342 16.86 9.67 -38.02
CA LEU A 342 17.57 8.57 -37.37
C LEU A 342 18.91 9.01 -36.77
N GLU A 343 19.68 9.82 -37.49
CA GLU A 343 20.96 10.33 -37.01
C GLU A 343 20.78 11.30 -35.84
N LEU A 344 19.82 12.23 -35.92
CA LEU A 344 19.51 13.14 -34.81
C LEU A 344 18.94 12.39 -33.60
N ALA A 345 18.09 11.38 -33.82
CA ALA A 345 17.59 10.52 -32.75
C ALA A 345 18.74 9.76 -32.11
N ARG A 346 19.71 9.27 -32.89
CA ARG A 346 20.92 8.62 -32.37
C ARG A 346 21.77 9.57 -31.54
N VAL A 347 21.93 10.83 -31.95
CA VAL A 347 22.64 11.86 -31.20
C VAL A 347 21.91 12.20 -29.90
N ASP A 348 20.60 12.43 -29.95
CA ASP A 348 19.80 12.76 -28.76
C ASP A 348 19.73 11.56 -27.79
N MET A 349 19.60 10.32 -28.30
CA MET A 349 19.71 9.10 -27.51
C MET A 349 21.11 8.95 -26.89
N ALA A 350 22.17 9.14 -27.66
CA ALA A 350 23.54 9.06 -27.15
C ALA A 350 23.79 10.10 -26.06
N PHE A 351 23.23 11.31 -26.18
CA PHE A 351 23.29 12.32 -25.13
C PHE A 351 22.63 11.84 -23.84
N VAL A 352 21.43 11.24 -23.93
CA VAL A 352 20.75 10.74 -22.73
C VAL A 352 21.42 9.51 -22.14
N PHE A 353 21.68 8.47 -22.94
CA PHE A 353 22.25 7.21 -22.44
C PHE A 353 23.69 7.35 -21.96
N ARG A 354 24.46 8.32 -22.48
CA ARG A 354 25.80 8.65 -21.94
C ARG A 354 25.75 9.67 -20.79
N SER A 355 24.58 10.22 -20.49
CA SER A 355 24.42 11.12 -19.35
C SER A 355 24.63 10.35 -18.04
N PRO A 356 25.49 10.84 -17.12
CA PRO A 356 25.61 10.23 -15.79
C PRO A 356 24.27 10.14 -15.05
N ALA A 357 23.36 11.09 -15.29
CA ALA A 357 22.04 11.08 -14.66
C ALA A 357 21.20 9.86 -15.06
N TYR A 358 21.34 9.34 -16.28
CA TYR A 358 20.63 8.13 -16.70
C TYR A 358 21.01 6.95 -15.81
N TYR A 359 22.31 6.67 -15.68
CA TYR A 359 22.81 5.56 -14.88
C TYR A 359 22.42 5.67 -13.41
N VAL A 360 22.47 6.88 -12.83
CA VAL A 360 22.10 7.02 -11.42
C VAL A 360 20.58 6.90 -11.22
N LEU A 361 19.76 7.46 -12.11
CA LEU A 361 18.30 7.31 -12.01
C LEU A 361 17.87 5.85 -12.19
N ILE A 362 18.51 5.11 -13.09
CA ILE A 362 18.32 3.67 -13.22
C ILE A 362 18.78 2.92 -11.98
N ALA A 363 19.94 3.23 -11.42
CA ALA A 363 20.44 2.59 -10.20
C ALA A 363 19.49 2.82 -9.01
N ILE A 364 18.94 4.02 -8.87
CA ILE A 364 17.93 4.34 -7.86
C ILE A 364 16.63 3.56 -8.13
N GLY A 365 16.16 3.54 -9.38
CA GLY A 365 14.99 2.77 -9.77
C GLY A 365 15.15 1.27 -9.47
N LEU A 366 16.32 0.71 -9.76
CA LEU A 366 16.69 -0.67 -9.45
C LEU A 366 16.74 -0.93 -7.94
N LEU A 367 17.34 -0.02 -7.16
CA LEU A 367 17.38 -0.14 -5.70
C LEU A 367 15.97 -0.13 -5.11
N LEU A 368 15.13 0.83 -5.51
CA LEU A 368 13.75 0.93 -5.07
C LEU A 368 12.94 -0.30 -5.44
N THR A 369 13.15 -0.82 -6.65
CA THR A 369 12.51 -2.04 -7.12
C THR A 369 12.96 -3.25 -6.33
N GLY A 370 14.26 -3.44 -6.15
CA GLY A 370 14.80 -4.55 -5.36
C GLY A 370 14.22 -4.57 -3.95
N ILE A 371 14.06 -3.42 -3.31
CA ILE A 371 13.47 -3.31 -1.97
C ILE A 371 11.97 -3.63 -1.98
N ASN A 372 11.19 -3.07 -2.90
CA ASN A 372 9.76 -3.37 -2.99
C ASN A 372 9.49 -4.82 -3.39
N LEU A 373 10.36 -5.44 -4.20
CA LEU A 373 10.31 -6.86 -4.50
C LEU A 373 10.66 -7.71 -3.28
N PHE A 374 11.69 -7.32 -2.51
CA PHE A 374 12.13 -8.05 -1.32
C PHE A 374 11.06 -8.11 -0.23
N PHE A 375 10.38 -6.99 0.02
CA PHE A 375 9.31 -6.92 1.03
C PHE A 375 7.91 -7.03 0.43
N GLY A 376 7.79 -7.31 -0.88
CA GLY A 376 6.52 -7.42 -1.58
C GLY A 376 5.91 -8.80 -1.38
N GLY A 377 4.61 -8.85 -1.06
CA GLY A 377 3.87 -10.13 -0.96
C GLY A 377 4.06 -10.89 0.36
N GLU A 378 4.38 -10.20 1.47
CA GLU A 378 4.37 -10.82 2.80
C GLU A 378 2.97 -10.78 3.46
N ILE A 379 2.57 -11.89 4.08
CA ILE A 379 1.34 -12.01 4.89
C ILE A 379 1.70 -12.51 6.29
N LEU A 380 1.24 -11.81 7.34
CA LEU A 380 1.61 -12.09 8.74
C LEU A 380 3.13 -12.22 8.94
N GLY A 381 3.91 -11.42 8.21
CA GLY A 381 5.38 -11.45 8.22
C GLY A 381 6.00 -12.66 7.52
N SER A 382 5.25 -13.42 6.73
CA SER A 382 5.73 -14.61 6.00
C SER A 382 5.71 -14.35 4.49
N PRO A 383 6.81 -14.59 3.76
CA PRO A 383 6.92 -14.25 2.34
C PRO A 383 6.12 -15.20 1.44
N SER A 384 5.78 -14.72 0.24
CA SER A 384 5.18 -15.52 -0.83
C SER A 384 6.22 -15.89 -1.89
N TYR A 385 5.97 -16.95 -2.66
CA TYR A 385 6.73 -17.24 -3.86
C TYR A 385 6.63 -16.05 -4.83
N PRO A 386 7.75 -15.63 -5.46
CA PRO A 386 7.74 -14.47 -6.34
C PRO A 386 7.17 -14.84 -7.71
N VAL A 387 5.89 -15.20 -7.78
CA VAL A 387 5.20 -15.52 -9.04
C VAL A 387 5.17 -14.30 -9.97
N THR A 388 5.16 -14.53 -11.29
CA THR A 388 5.32 -13.45 -12.29
C THR A 388 4.27 -12.34 -12.14
N ARG A 389 3.03 -12.69 -11.77
CA ARG A 389 1.97 -11.72 -11.49
C ARG A 389 2.32 -10.78 -10.34
N LEU A 390 2.72 -11.30 -9.18
CA LEU A 390 3.10 -10.48 -8.03
C LEU A 390 4.28 -9.56 -8.38
N MET A 391 5.24 -10.07 -9.15
CA MET A 391 6.35 -9.25 -9.64
C MET A 391 5.85 -8.12 -10.54
N ALA A 392 5.01 -8.40 -11.53
CA ALA A 392 4.44 -7.39 -12.42
C ALA A 392 3.59 -6.36 -11.66
N GLN A 393 2.77 -6.78 -10.68
CA GLN A 393 1.98 -5.88 -9.84
C GLN A 393 2.87 -4.98 -8.97
N THR A 394 3.89 -5.55 -8.32
CA THR A 394 4.86 -4.76 -7.55
C THR A 394 5.59 -3.76 -8.43
N LEU A 395 5.97 -4.15 -9.66
CA LEU A 395 6.55 -3.24 -10.63
C LEU A 395 5.58 -2.14 -11.06
N LEU A 396 4.32 -2.45 -11.39
CA LEU A 396 3.29 -1.46 -11.73
C LEU A 396 3.11 -0.40 -10.62
N ASN A 397 3.11 -0.85 -9.36
CA ASN A 397 3.00 0.03 -8.20
C ASN A 397 4.27 0.88 -7.99
N THR A 398 5.45 0.27 -8.10
CA THR A 398 6.74 0.92 -7.81
C THR A 398 7.20 1.86 -8.92
N PHE A 399 6.97 1.50 -10.19
CA PHE A 399 7.47 2.18 -11.38
C PHE A 399 6.48 3.19 -11.98
N SER A 400 5.55 3.73 -11.19
CA SER A 400 4.59 4.75 -11.64
C SER A 400 5.20 6.17 -11.68
N LEU A 401 6.00 6.55 -10.68
CA LEU A 401 6.57 7.90 -10.56
C LEU A 401 7.89 8.09 -11.31
N LEU A 402 8.76 7.08 -11.35
CA LEU A 402 10.10 7.19 -11.96
C LEU A 402 10.03 7.54 -13.46
N PRO A 403 9.20 6.89 -14.30
CA PRO A 403 9.05 7.28 -15.70
C PRO A 403 8.53 8.71 -15.87
N ILE A 404 7.63 9.18 -15.00
CA ILE A 404 7.15 10.57 -15.02
C ILE A 404 8.31 11.54 -14.75
N ILE A 405 9.13 11.27 -13.72
CA ILE A 405 10.30 12.09 -13.39
C ILE A 405 11.30 12.11 -14.55
N LEU A 406 11.61 10.94 -15.13
CA LEU A 406 12.50 10.80 -16.28
C LEU A 406 11.98 11.59 -17.49
N ALA A 407 10.68 11.51 -17.78
CA ALA A 407 10.05 12.23 -18.88
C ALA A 407 10.16 13.75 -18.67
N ILE A 408 9.83 14.24 -17.47
CA ILE A 408 9.90 15.66 -17.12
C ILE A 408 11.33 16.18 -17.23
N PHE A 409 12.29 15.47 -16.62
CA PHE A 409 13.70 15.85 -16.58
C PHE A 409 14.29 15.90 -17.99
N TYR A 410 14.22 14.79 -18.75
CA TYR A 410 14.83 14.71 -20.07
C TYR A 410 14.11 15.54 -21.13
N ALA A 411 12.80 15.79 -21.00
CA ALA A 411 12.12 16.78 -21.85
C ALA A 411 12.72 18.18 -21.67
N GLY A 412 12.98 18.58 -20.42
CA GLY A 412 13.64 19.87 -20.14
C GLY A 412 15.06 19.93 -20.71
N GLU A 413 15.88 18.92 -20.42
CA GLU A 413 17.27 18.90 -20.87
C GLU A 413 17.40 18.83 -22.39
N LEU A 414 16.63 17.98 -23.08
CA LEU A 414 16.72 17.82 -24.53
C LEU A 414 16.15 19.02 -25.30
N VAL A 415 15.00 19.57 -24.89
CA VAL A 415 14.37 20.70 -25.60
C VAL A 415 15.21 21.97 -25.47
N TRP A 416 15.92 22.14 -24.35
CA TRP A 416 16.70 23.34 -24.06
C TRP A 416 18.20 23.21 -24.31
N ARG A 417 18.74 22.00 -24.51
CA ARG A 417 20.17 21.71 -24.73
C ARG A 417 20.84 22.70 -25.67
N ASP A 418 20.27 22.87 -26.85
CA ASP A 418 20.90 23.65 -27.93
C ASP A 418 20.99 25.14 -27.56
N ARG A 419 20.09 25.64 -26.70
CA ARG A 419 20.10 27.01 -26.17
C ARG A 419 21.06 27.16 -25.00
N ASP A 420 21.04 26.21 -24.07
CA ASP A 420 21.96 26.19 -22.92
C ASP A 420 23.43 26.14 -23.39
N ARG A 421 23.69 25.49 -24.53
CA ARG A 421 25.01 25.43 -25.18
C ARG A 421 25.27 26.55 -26.20
N ARG A 422 24.34 27.50 -26.37
CA ARG A 422 24.41 28.62 -27.33
C ARG A 422 24.62 28.20 -28.80
N MET A 423 24.17 27.00 -29.16
CA MET A 423 24.27 26.43 -30.52
C MET A 423 22.99 26.57 -31.34
N HIS A 424 21.88 26.94 -30.71
CA HIS A 424 20.56 27.01 -31.34
C HIS A 424 20.50 27.89 -32.60
N GLU A 425 21.23 29.01 -32.67
CA GLU A 425 21.25 29.86 -33.88
C GLU A 425 21.86 29.15 -35.10
N ILE A 426 22.88 28.31 -34.88
CA ILE A 426 23.52 27.50 -35.93
C ILE A 426 22.59 26.37 -36.38
N ILE A 427 21.96 25.68 -35.42
CA ILE A 427 21.07 24.54 -35.68
C ILE A 427 19.78 25.02 -36.39
N ASP A 428 19.18 26.11 -35.94
CA ASP A 428 17.94 26.66 -36.49
C ASP A 428 18.11 27.22 -37.92
N ALA A 429 19.34 27.60 -38.29
CA ALA A 429 19.72 28.05 -39.63
C ALA A 429 19.92 26.91 -40.64
N THR A 430 19.89 25.65 -40.20
CA THR A 430 20.00 24.50 -41.11
C THR A 430 18.75 24.34 -41.98
N ALA A 431 18.90 23.70 -43.15
CA ALA A 431 17.80 23.41 -44.08
C ALA A 431 16.88 22.26 -43.61
N ALA A 432 17.12 21.71 -42.42
CA ALA A 432 16.33 20.62 -41.86
C ALA A 432 14.90 21.11 -41.50
N PRO A 433 13.86 20.29 -41.72
CA PRO A 433 12.49 20.65 -41.37
C PRO A 433 12.25 20.54 -39.85
N ASP A 434 11.35 21.33 -39.28
CA ASP A 434 11.20 21.42 -37.81
C ASP A 434 10.88 20.08 -37.12
N TRP A 435 10.19 19.17 -37.82
CA TRP A 435 9.87 17.84 -37.29
C TRP A 435 11.11 16.96 -37.07
N THR A 436 12.20 17.17 -37.83
CA THR A 436 13.47 16.45 -37.61
C THR A 436 14.21 16.97 -36.37
N HIS A 437 13.77 18.06 -35.73
CA HIS A 437 14.33 18.52 -34.45
C HIS A 437 13.47 18.12 -33.23
N LEU A 438 12.16 17.96 -33.44
CA LEU A 438 11.19 17.58 -32.41
C LEU A 438 11.12 16.05 -32.19
N LEU A 439 10.90 15.27 -33.25
CA LEU A 439 10.69 13.82 -33.14
C LEU A 439 11.89 13.07 -32.53
N PRO A 440 13.16 13.39 -32.86
CA PRO A 440 14.31 12.78 -32.20
C PRO A 440 14.29 12.88 -30.68
N LYS A 441 13.85 14.01 -30.13
CA LYS A 441 13.82 14.23 -28.68
C LYS A 441 12.77 13.36 -28.02
N ILE A 442 11.61 13.22 -28.65
CA ILE A 442 10.55 12.33 -28.16
C ILE A 442 11.01 10.87 -28.25
N VAL A 443 11.60 10.44 -29.37
CA VAL A 443 12.16 9.09 -29.52
C VAL A 443 13.23 8.83 -28.46
N ALA A 444 14.11 9.79 -28.19
CA ALA A 444 15.14 9.66 -27.16
C ALA A 444 14.55 9.51 -25.76
N ILE A 445 13.53 10.29 -25.40
CA ILE A 445 12.84 10.17 -24.11
C ILE A 445 12.12 8.82 -24.02
N VAL A 446 11.37 8.43 -25.05
CA VAL A 446 10.67 7.14 -25.08
C VAL A 446 11.65 5.98 -24.94
N ALA A 447 12.77 5.99 -25.65
CA ALA A 447 13.79 4.94 -25.56
C ALA A 447 14.32 4.79 -24.12
N VAL A 448 14.47 5.90 -23.39
CA VAL A 448 14.95 5.93 -22.01
C VAL A 448 13.89 5.45 -21.02
N LEU A 449 12.62 5.79 -21.25
CA LEU A 449 11.52 5.30 -20.44
C LEU A 449 11.34 3.79 -20.65
N VAL A 450 11.31 3.33 -21.90
CA VAL A 450 11.21 1.90 -22.24
C VAL A 450 12.42 1.13 -21.71
N SER A 451 13.64 1.65 -21.82
CA SER A 451 14.81 0.99 -21.24
C SER A 451 14.69 0.85 -19.71
N SER A 452 14.15 1.85 -19.03
CA SER A 452 13.93 1.76 -17.58
C SER A 452 12.94 0.66 -17.19
N VAL A 453 11.85 0.50 -17.96
CA VAL A 453 10.84 -0.57 -17.79
C VAL A 453 11.43 -1.95 -18.06
N LEU A 454 12.25 -2.09 -19.11
CA LEU A 454 12.92 -3.35 -19.43
C LEU A 454 13.95 -3.74 -18.36
N ILE A 455 14.70 -2.77 -17.84
CA ILE A 455 15.67 -2.99 -16.77
C ILE A 455 14.97 -3.41 -15.48
N ALA A 456 13.81 -2.81 -15.15
CA ALA A 456 12.99 -3.21 -14.02
C ALA A 456 12.46 -4.65 -14.17
N THR A 457 12.02 -5.00 -15.37
CA THR A 457 11.58 -6.36 -15.71
C THR A 457 12.70 -7.38 -15.53
N LEU A 458 13.90 -7.05 -16.02
CA LEU A 458 15.08 -7.89 -15.84
C LEU A 458 15.44 -8.04 -14.35
N ALA A 459 15.35 -6.96 -13.56
CA ALA A 459 15.58 -7.02 -12.13
C ALA A 459 14.59 -7.94 -11.41
N ALA A 460 13.31 -7.91 -11.80
CA ALA A 460 12.30 -8.84 -11.26
C ALA A 460 12.60 -10.30 -11.64
N ILE A 461 12.98 -10.59 -12.89
CA ILE A 461 13.37 -11.94 -13.32
C ILE A 461 14.61 -12.43 -12.54
N VAL A 462 15.62 -11.57 -12.36
CA VAL A 462 16.79 -11.89 -11.53
C VAL A 462 16.39 -12.13 -10.08
N PHE A 463 15.48 -11.31 -9.53
CA PHE A 463 14.97 -11.49 -8.18
C PHE A 463 14.27 -12.84 -8.01
N GLN A 464 13.41 -13.23 -8.95
CA GLN A 464 12.76 -14.55 -8.98
C GLN A 464 13.80 -15.68 -8.97
N ALA A 465 14.81 -15.60 -9.85
CA ALA A 465 15.89 -16.58 -9.93
C ALA A 465 16.69 -16.70 -8.63
N LEU A 466 17.02 -15.56 -8.00
CA LEU A 466 17.74 -15.51 -6.72
C LEU A 466 16.94 -16.13 -5.56
N HIS A 467 15.61 -16.13 -5.65
CA HIS A 467 14.70 -16.73 -4.66
C HIS A 467 14.24 -18.14 -5.06
N GLY A 468 14.92 -18.77 -6.02
CA GLY A 468 14.66 -20.17 -6.40
C GLY A 468 13.44 -20.40 -7.28
N TYR A 469 12.83 -19.34 -7.83
CA TYR A 469 11.67 -19.44 -8.71
C TYR A 469 12.06 -19.25 -10.17
N PHE A 470 11.89 -20.30 -10.98
CA PHE A 470 12.37 -20.34 -12.39
C PHE A 470 11.24 -20.42 -13.44
N ARG A 471 9.96 -20.33 -13.03
CA ARG A 471 8.80 -20.33 -13.95
C ARG A 471 8.53 -18.91 -14.45
N PHE A 472 9.42 -18.39 -15.31
CA PHE A 472 9.29 -17.02 -15.83
C PHE A 472 8.23 -16.93 -16.93
N GLU A 473 7.16 -16.18 -16.69
CA GLU A 473 6.16 -15.90 -17.72
C GLU A 473 6.55 -14.66 -18.51
N ILE A 474 7.49 -14.82 -19.45
CA ILE A 474 7.97 -13.70 -20.28
C ILE A 474 6.82 -13.02 -21.04
N GLY A 475 5.85 -13.80 -21.53
CA GLY A 475 4.63 -13.26 -22.13
C GLY A 475 3.80 -12.42 -21.14
N GLY A 476 3.70 -12.87 -19.88
CA GLY A 476 3.05 -12.14 -18.79
C GLY A 476 3.73 -10.81 -18.51
N TYR A 477 5.07 -10.79 -18.34
CA TYR A 477 5.81 -9.53 -18.17
C TYR A 477 5.59 -8.55 -19.33
N LEU A 478 5.64 -9.05 -20.58
CA LEU A 478 5.43 -8.22 -21.76
C LEU A 478 4.02 -7.63 -21.80
N ALA A 479 2.99 -8.44 -21.57
CA ALA A 479 1.59 -8.04 -21.69
C ALA A 479 1.08 -7.24 -20.48
N TRP A 480 1.47 -7.60 -19.26
CA TRP A 480 0.94 -7.04 -18.02
C TRP A 480 1.69 -5.77 -17.58
N PHE A 481 2.95 -5.63 -17.95
CA PHE A 481 3.80 -4.51 -17.50
C PHE A 481 4.46 -3.75 -18.66
N VAL A 482 5.30 -4.41 -19.48
CA VAL A 482 6.15 -3.70 -20.44
C VAL A 482 5.36 -2.94 -21.50
N TRP A 483 4.40 -3.60 -22.15
CA TRP A 483 3.54 -2.98 -23.17
C TRP A 483 2.73 -1.82 -22.60
N PRO A 484 1.90 -1.99 -21.55
CA PRO A 484 1.08 -0.90 -21.05
C PRO A 484 1.93 0.27 -20.53
N ALA A 485 3.04 -0.01 -19.84
CA ALA A 485 3.95 1.05 -19.39
C ALA A 485 4.62 1.80 -20.55
N SER A 486 4.97 1.10 -21.64
CA SER A 486 5.59 1.72 -22.83
C SER A 486 4.61 2.62 -23.57
N VAL A 487 3.34 2.23 -23.69
CA VAL A 487 2.30 3.06 -24.31
C VAL A 487 2.10 4.36 -23.50
N VAL A 488 2.01 4.25 -22.17
CA VAL A 488 1.92 5.41 -21.28
C VAL A 488 3.19 6.27 -21.35
N ALA A 489 4.37 5.65 -21.45
CA ALA A 489 5.64 6.36 -21.60
C ALA A 489 5.68 7.24 -22.86
N VAL A 490 5.14 6.77 -23.99
CA VAL A 490 5.00 7.58 -25.22
C VAL A 490 4.12 8.80 -24.96
N MET A 491 2.96 8.61 -24.34
CA MET A 491 2.04 9.71 -24.03
C MET A 491 2.68 10.73 -23.08
N LEU A 492 3.39 10.28 -22.05
CA LEU A 492 4.08 11.16 -21.10
C LEU A 492 5.22 11.93 -21.76
N ALA A 493 6.03 11.28 -22.62
CA ALA A 493 7.10 11.95 -23.35
C ALA A 493 6.56 13.07 -24.26
N VAL A 494 5.46 12.81 -24.96
CA VAL A 494 4.81 13.81 -25.81
C VAL A 494 4.28 14.99 -24.98
N LEU A 495 3.59 14.72 -23.86
CA LEU A 495 3.06 15.76 -22.98
C LEU A 495 4.19 16.62 -22.39
N ALA A 496 5.25 15.99 -21.86
CA ALA A 496 6.38 16.69 -21.26
C ALA A 496 7.10 17.58 -22.28
N VAL A 497 7.33 17.09 -23.50
CA VAL A 497 7.92 17.89 -24.59
C VAL A 497 6.99 19.01 -25.00
N PHE A 498 5.68 18.77 -25.13
CA PHE A 498 4.70 19.80 -25.45
C PHE A 498 4.72 20.95 -24.44
N ILE A 499 4.69 20.65 -23.13
CA ILE A 499 4.80 21.67 -22.08
C ILE A 499 6.12 22.42 -22.19
N GLN A 500 7.24 21.70 -22.40
CA GLN A 500 8.54 22.33 -22.59
C GLN A 500 8.60 23.23 -23.83
N VAL A 501 7.82 22.96 -24.88
CA VAL A 501 7.71 23.83 -26.05
C VAL A 501 6.98 25.13 -25.71
N LEU A 502 5.96 25.10 -24.84
CA LEU A 502 5.14 26.27 -24.49
C LEU A 502 5.85 27.26 -23.56
N VAL A 503 6.58 26.76 -22.57
CA VAL A 503 7.16 27.58 -21.50
C VAL A 503 8.42 28.34 -21.94
N PRO A 504 8.71 29.52 -21.36
CA PRO A 504 9.88 30.31 -21.72
C PRO A 504 11.17 29.88 -20.99
N HIS A 505 11.13 28.88 -20.10
CA HIS A 505 12.30 28.36 -19.38
C HIS A 505 12.10 26.90 -18.93
N LYS A 506 13.16 26.07 -18.91
CA LYS A 506 13.07 24.63 -18.55
C LYS A 506 12.52 24.36 -17.16
N TYR A 507 12.96 25.12 -16.16
CA TYR A 507 12.46 25.05 -14.78
C TYR A 507 10.96 25.35 -14.66
N ILE A 508 10.41 26.24 -15.48
CA ILE A 508 8.96 26.50 -15.51
C ILE A 508 8.23 25.28 -16.07
N GLY A 509 8.80 24.63 -17.10
CA GLY A 509 8.23 23.39 -17.65
C GLY A 509 8.19 22.26 -16.63
N TRP A 510 9.25 22.10 -15.83
CA TRP A 510 9.25 21.16 -14.71
C TRP A 510 8.21 21.51 -13.65
N GLY A 511 8.10 22.79 -13.27
CA GLY A 511 7.09 23.26 -12.32
C GLY A 511 5.65 23.03 -12.80
N VAL A 512 5.36 23.30 -14.08
CA VAL A 512 4.03 23.07 -14.67
C VAL A 512 3.69 21.58 -14.70
N MET A 513 4.65 20.72 -15.04
CA MET A 513 4.43 19.27 -14.98
C MET A 513 4.17 18.77 -13.55
N LEU A 514 4.84 19.37 -12.55
CA LEU A 514 4.55 19.06 -11.14
C LEU A 514 3.14 19.51 -10.73
N VAL A 515 2.72 20.72 -11.13
CA VAL A 515 1.36 21.22 -10.91
C VAL A 515 0.32 20.32 -11.58
N TYR A 516 0.60 19.83 -12.80
CA TYR A 516 -0.27 18.87 -13.49
C TYR A 516 -0.48 17.59 -12.66
N ILE A 517 0.58 17.01 -12.10
CA ILE A 517 0.49 15.80 -11.26
C ILE A 517 -0.40 16.08 -10.03
N VAL A 518 -0.20 17.22 -9.36
CA VAL A 518 -1.00 17.59 -8.18
C VAL A 518 -2.46 17.86 -8.56
N ALA A 519 -2.69 18.60 -9.65
CA ALA A 519 -4.03 18.96 -10.11
C ALA A 519 -4.85 17.73 -10.53
N ALA A 520 -4.22 16.76 -11.21
CA ALA A 520 -4.88 15.50 -11.59
C ALA A 520 -5.39 14.74 -10.35
N SER A 521 -4.62 14.73 -9.26
CA SER A 521 -5.03 14.09 -8.00
C SER A 521 -6.13 14.85 -7.24
N VAL A 522 -6.21 16.17 -7.40
CA VAL A 522 -7.23 17.00 -6.72
C VAL A 522 -8.54 17.04 -7.49
N LEU A 523 -8.52 17.08 -8.83
CA LEU A 523 -9.74 17.18 -9.62
C LEU A 523 -10.64 15.95 -9.49
N SER A 524 -10.06 14.76 -9.32
CA SER A 524 -10.84 13.52 -9.10
C SER A 524 -11.74 13.62 -7.87
N THR A 525 -11.33 14.35 -6.82
CA THR A 525 -12.09 14.47 -5.56
C THR A 525 -13.31 15.39 -5.71
N PHE A 526 -13.31 16.26 -6.71
CA PHE A 526 -14.45 17.10 -7.10
C PHE A 526 -15.40 16.39 -8.10
N GLY A 527 -15.23 15.08 -8.33
CA GLY A 527 -16.05 14.30 -9.26
C GLY A 527 -15.56 14.30 -10.72
N PHE A 528 -14.39 14.89 -11.01
CA PHE A 528 -13.76 14.81 -12.33
C PHE A 528 -12.88 13.56 -12.45
N GLU A 529 -13.49 12.40 -12.21
CA GLU A 529 -12.81 11.09 -12.16
C GLU A 529 -12.93 10.27 -13.46
N HIS A 530 -13.66 10.77 -14.47
CA HIS A 530 -13.79 10.07 -15.73
C HIS A 530 -12.46 9.97 -16.47
N ASN A 531 -12.11 8.78 -16.94
CA ASN A 531 -10.85 8.55 -17.66
C ASN A 531 -10.76 9.27 -19.03
N LEU A 532 -11.86 9.86 -19.53
CA LEU A 532 -11.86 10.71 -20.73
C LEU A 532 -11.24 12.10 -20.46
N TYR A 533 -11.15 12.52 -19.19
CA TYR A 533 -10.51 13.77 -18.77
C TYR A 533 -9.10 13.57 -18.17
N SER A 534 -8.83 12.38 -17.63
CA SER A 534 -7.53 12.03 -17.04
C SER A 534 -6.54 11.60 -18.13
N TYR A 535 -5.58 12.46 -18.49
CA TYR A 535 -4.63 12.18 -19.57
C TYR A 535 -3.81 10.91 -19.30
N ALA A 536 -3.84 9.98 -20.27
CA ALA A 536 -3.30 8.62 -20.15
C ALA A 536 -3.95 7.74 -19.06
N GLY A 537 -5.10 8.17 -18.51
CA GLY A 537 -5.90 7.40 -17.57
C GLY A 537 -6.63 6.25 -18.27
N THR A 538 -6.71 5.11 -17.58
CA THR A 538 -7.37 3.88 -18.04
C THR A 538 -8.10 3.22 -16.87
N PRO A 539 -9.16 2.43 -17.13
CA PRO A 539 -9.75 1.58 -16.10
C PRO A 539 -8.72 0.56 -15.57
N PRO A 540 -8.88 0.08 -14.32
CA PRO A 540 -7.98 -0.90 -13.74
C PRO A 540 -8.07 -2.25 -14.49
N VAL A 541 -6.91 -2.90 -14.63
CA VAL A 541 -6.77 -4.25 -15.21
C VAL A 541 -6.25 -5.18 -14.11
N PRO A 542 -7.14 -5.71 -13.26
CA PRO A 542 -6.72 -6.62 -12.20
C PRO A 542 -6.11 -7.90 -12.81
N LEU A 543 -5.07 -8.42 -12.17
CA LEU A 543 -4.31 -9.58 -12.65
C LEU A 543 -4.53 -10.77 -11.72
N SER A 544 -4.57 -11.98 -12.30
CA SER A 544 -4.66 -13.25 -11.57
C SER A 544 -3.82 -14.32 -12.26
N ASP A 545 -3.24 -15.27 -11.52
CA ASP A 545 -2.51 -16.40 -12.13
C ASP A 545 -3.52 -17.38 -12.76
N MET A 546 -4.73 -17.49 -12.18
CA MET A 546 -5.84 -18.28 -12.74
C MET A 546 -6.40 -17.70 -14.06
N ASN A 547 -6.54 -16.38 -14.16
CA ASN A 547 -7.31 -15.72 -15.24
C ASN A 547 -6.50 -14.71 -16.09
N GLY A 548 -5.23 -14.45 -15.75
CA GLY A 548 -4.39 -13.44 -16.38
C GLY A 548 -5.02 -12.04 -16.30
N MET A 549 -5.06 -11.33 -17.43
CA MET A 549 -5.78 -10.05 -17.58
C MET A 549 -7.29 -10.22 -17.83
N GLY A 550 -7.77 -11.44 -18.08
CA GLY A 550 -9.14 -11.71 -18.52
C GLY A 550 -9.58 -10.80 -19.66
N ARG A 551 -10.79 -10.24 -19.55
CA ARG A 551 -11.36 -9.24 -20.47
C ARG A 551 -11.06 -7.79 -20.08
N PHE A 552 -10.35 -7.56 -18.97
CA PHE A 552 -10.24 -6.22 -18.37
C PHE A 552 -9.36 -5.27 -19.19
N TRP A 553 -8.41 -5.80 -19.95
CA TRP A 553 -7.54 -5.03 -20.84
C TRP A 553 -8.28 -4.31 -21.98
N ILE A 554 -9.50 -4.74 -22.33
CA ILE A 554 -10.25 -4.20 -23.48
C ILE A 554 -10.53 -2.69 -23.29
N GLY A 555 -10.98 -2.30 -22.10
CA GLY A 555 -11.22 -0.89 -21.78
C GLY A 555 -9.92 -0.09 -21.80
N GLN A 556 -8.85 -0.64 -21.22
CA GLN A 556 -7.52 -0.03 -21.25
C GLN A 556 -7.04 0.23 -22.69
N ALA A 557 -7.17 -0.75 -23.59
CA ALA A 557 -6.74 -0.62 -24.97
C ALA A 557 -7.49 0.49 -25.73
N TRP A 558 -8.81 0.59 -25.56
CA TRP A 558 -9.60 1.66 -26.19
C TRP A 558 -9.21 3.04 -25.68
N LEU A 559 -9.00 3.19 -24.36
CA LEU A 559 -8.53 4.46 -23.80
C LEU A 559 -7.09 4.79 -24.21
N GLN A 560 -6.23 3.79 -24.39
CA GLN A 560 -4.90 3.99 -24.96
C GLN A 560 -4.98 4.49 -26.40
N VAL A 561 -5.88 3.98 -27.23
CA VAL A 561 -6.11 4.49 -28.60
C VAL A 561 -6.61 5.93 -28.56
N TYR A 562 -7.55 6.25 -27.69
CA TYR A 562 -8.07 7.61 -27.46
C TYR A 562 -6.95 8.58 -27.07
N TRP A 563 -6.19 8.27 -26.02
CA TRP A 563 -5.11 9.14 -25.56
C TRP A 563 -3.91 9.18 -26.51
N ALA A 564 -3.65 8.12 -27.27
CA ALA A 564 -2.61 8.14 -28.31
C ALA A 564 -2.99 9.08 -29.46
N ALA A 565 -4.27 9.10 -29.85
CA ALA A 565 -4.78 10.06 -30.84
C ALA A 565 -4.65 11.50 -30.32
N PHE A 566 -4.99 11.75 -29.05
CA PHE A 566 -4.80 13.07 -28.44
C PHE A 566 -3.31 13.46 -28.33
N ALA A 567 -2.43 12.53 -27.96
CA ALA A 567 -0.98 12.75 -27.96
C ALA A 567 -0.47 13.08 -29.37
N ALA A 568 -0.97 12.41 -30.42
CA ALA A 568 -0.65 12.77 -31.80
C ALA A 568 -1.08 14.20 -32.16
N MET A 569 -2.22 14.67 -31.63
CA MET A 569 -2.63 16.08 -31.76
C MET A 569 -1.65 17.02 -31.05
N LEU A 570 -1.28 16.74 -29.79
CA LEU A 570 -0.29 17.52 -29.04
C LEU A 570 1.05 17.57 -29.77
N LEU A 571 1.47 16.48 -30.39
CA LEU A 571 2.69 16.38 -31.18
C LEU A 571 2.65 17.30 -32.41
N VAL A 572 1.54 17.32 -33.15
CA VAL A 572 1.35 18.21 -34.30
C VAL A 572 1.32 19.68 -33.86
N ILE A 573 0.69 19.98 -32.73
CA ILE A 573 0.67 21.34 -32.17
C ILE A 573 2.06 21.76 -31.69
N ALA A 574 2.81 20.87 -31.03
CA ALA A 574 4.20 21.10 -30.63
C ALA A 574 5.08 21.40 -31.85
N HIS A 575 4.88 20.67 -32.95
CA HIS A 575 5.54 20.93 -34.23
C HIS A 575 5.17 22.31 -34.80
N ALA A 576 3.88 22.64 -34.85
CA ALA A 576 3.42 23.93 -35.38
C ALA A 576 3.92 25.12 -34.55
N LEU A 577 4.09 24.93 -33.24
CA LEU A 577 4.62 25.92 -32.31
C LEU A 577 6.13 25.84 -32.15
N TRP A 578 6.86 24.94 -32.82
CA TRP A 578 8.29 24.74 -32.58
C TRP A 578 9.08 26.05 -32.70
N ARG A 579 10.09 26.21 -31.85
CA ARG A 579 10.87 27.45 -31.80
C ARG A 579 11.97 27.41 -32.85
N ARG A 580 11.93 28.35 -33.80
CA ARG A 580 13.00 28.58 -34.77
C ARG A 580 13.48 30.03 -34.66
N GLY A 581 14.77 30.24 -34.40
CA GLY A 581 15.39 31.55 -34.23
C GLY A 581 15.31 32.11 -32.80
N VAL A 582 15.52 33.43 -32.66
CA VAL A 582 15.69 34.13 -31.37
C VAL A 582 14.39 34.45 -30.62
N THR A 583 13.22 34.15 -31.19
CA THR A 583 11.93 34.57 -30.62
C THR A 583 11.46 33.60 -29.52
N VAL A 584 11.60 34.02 -28.26
CA VAL A 584 11.17 33.20 -27.09
C VAL A 584 9.67 33.32 -26.80
N ALA A 585 9.06 34.48 -27.13
CA ALA A 585 7.66 34.76 -26.79
C ALA A 585 6.66 33.84 -27.51
N LEU A 586 5.58 33.46 -26.82
CA LEU A 586 4.54 32.54 -27.34
C LEU A 586 3.60 33.20 -28.37
N ARG A 587 3.26 34.48 -28.20
CA ARG A 587 2.27 35.18 -29.05
C ARG A 587 2.62 35.19 -30.55
N PRO A 588 3.86 35.49 -30.98
CA PRO A 588 4.23 35.44 -32.39
C PRO A 588 4.14 34.01 -32.98
N ARG A 589 4.54 33.00 -32.20
CA ARG A 589 4.51 31.59 -32.60
C ARG A 589 3.09 31.09 -32.85
N LEU A 590 2.12 31.53 -32.04
CA LEU A 590 0.69 31.21 -32.25
C LEU A 590 0.15 31.76 -33.57
N ARG A 591 0.60 32.95 -34.01
CA ARG A 591 0.19 33.52 -35.30
C ARG A 591 0.77 32.72 -36.46
N GLN A 592 2.04 32.31 -36.34
CA GLN A 592 2.73 31.53 -37.36
C GLN A 592 2.22 30.08 -37.47
N ALA A 593 1.78 29.47 -36.35
CA ALA A 593 1.24 28.12 -36.33
C ALA A 593 0.07 27.91 -37.31
N ARG A 594 -0.77 28.93 -37.55
CA ARG A 594 -1.84 28.88 -38.55
C ARG A 594 -1.33 28.57 -39.96
N HIS A 595 -0.13 29.06 -40.30
CA HIS A 595 0.51 28.77 -41.58
C HIS A 595 1.12 27.37 -41.60
N HIS A 596 1.76 26.93 -40.51
CA HIS A 596 2.33 25.58 -40.40
C HIS A 596 1.26 24.47 -40.45
N LEU A 597 0.03 24.76 -40.02
CA LEU A 597 -1.09 23.82 -40.08
C LEU A 597 -1.77 23.76 -41.46
N ARG A 598 -1.52 24.71 -42.37
CA ARG A 598 -2.05 24.68 -43.75
C ARG A 598 -1.25 23.68 -44.59
N GLY A 599 -1.63 22.41 -44.54
CA GLY A 599 -0.99 21.33 -45.31
C GLY A 599 -1.14 19.97 -44.65
N ARG A 600 -0.12 19.10 -44.82
CA ARG A 600 -0.13 17.72 -44.30
C ARG A 600 -0.30 17.66 -42.78
N ALA A 601 0.31 18.59 -42.04
CA ALA A 601 0.16 18.68 -40.58
C ALA A 601 -1.31 18.91 -40.17
N GLY A 602 -2.04 19.77 -40.89
CA GLY A 602 -3.48 19.97 -40.66
C GLY A 602 -4.31 18.72 -40.95
N VAL A 603 -3.98 17.97 -42.00
CA VAL A 603 -4.65 16.69 -42.31
C VAL A 603 -4.38 15.65 -41.23
N THR A 604 -3.14 15.53 -40.75
CA THR A 604 -2.80 14.64 -39.63
C THR A 604 -3.53 15.04 -38.36
N LEU A 605 -3.60 16.34 -38.04
CA LEU A 605 -4.37 16.85 -36.90
C LEU A 605 -5.85 16.50 -37.01
N ALA A 606 -6.45 16.68 -38.20
CA ALA A 606 -7.85 16.36 -38.45
C ALA A 606 -8.12 14.84 -38.35
N GLY A 607 -7.23 14.00 -38.89
CA GLY A 607 -7.33 12.54 -38.76
C GLY A 607 -7.20 12.06 -37.31
N ALA A 608 -6.24 12.60 -36.56
CA ALA A 608 -6.08 12.31 -35.13
C ALA A 608 -7.30 12.76 -34.32
N ALA A 609 -7.86 13.95 -34.62
CA ALA A 609 -9.09 14.42 -34.00
C ALA A 609 -10.30 13.53 -34.33
N ALA A 610 -10.41 13.02 -35.57
CA ALA A 610 -11.49 12.11 -35.95
C ALA A 610 -11.40 10.77 -35.18
N VAL A 611 -10.20 10.20 -35.04
CA VAL A 611 -9.98 9.00 -34.22
C VAL A 611 -10.29 9.28 -32.76
N TRP A 612 -9.85 10.42 -32.22
CA TRP A 612 -10.10 10.84 -30.83
C TRP A 612 -11.60 10.99 -30.54
N ILE A 613 -12.36 11.62 -31.44
CA ILE A 613 -13.82 11.75 -31.30
C ILE A 613 -14.51 10.38 -31.44
N GLY A 614 -14.13 9.59 -32.44
CA GLY A 614 -14.74 8.28 -32.69
C GLY A 614 -14.52 7.28 -31.56
N SER A 615 -13.28 7.16 -31.08
CA SER A 615 -12.97 6.31 -29.92
C SER A 615 -13.57 6.88 -28.63
N GLY A 616 -13.58 8.20 -28.45
CA GLY A 616 -14.24 8.86 -27.33
C GLY A 616 -15.74 8.57 -27.26
N ALA A 617 -16.44 8.61 -28.39
CA ALA A 617 -17.85 8.25 -28.48
C ALA A 617 -18.10 6.76 -28.16
N TRP A 618 -17.23 5.86 -28.64
CA TRP A 618 -17.32 4.44 -28.34
C TRP A 618 -17.05 4.13 -26.86
N ILE A 619 -16.05 4.79 -26.27
CA ILE A 619 -15.75 4.70 -24.83
C ILE A 619 -16.96 5.19 -24.04
N PHE A 620 -17.48 6.38 -24.34
CA PHE A 620 -18.65 6.94 -23.65
C PHE A 620 -19.88 6.02 -23.77
N TYR A 621 -20.11 5.42 -24.94
CA TYR A 621 -21.18 4.43 -25.11
C TYR A 621 -21.00 3.22 -24.19
N ASN A 622 -19.79 2.67 -24.10
CA ASN A 622 -19.51 1.57 -23.18
C ASN A 622 -19.64 1.99 -21.72
N THR A 623 -19.09 3.14 -21.35
CA THR A 623 -18.97 3.54 -19.94
C THR A 623 -20.22 4.19 -19.35
N ASN A 624 -21.07 4.82 -20.17
CA ASN A 624 -22.22 5.60 -19.71
C ASN A 624 -23.57 5.12 -20.27
N VAL A 625 -23.58 4.32 -21.35
CA VAL A 625 -24.83 3.80 -21.95
C VAL A 625 -24.99 2.31 -21.70
N LEU A 626 -23.96 1.50 -21.94
CA LEU A 626 -23.99 0.06 -21.64
C LEU A 626 -23.77 -0.24 -20.16
N ASN A 627 -23.05 0.65 -19.46
CA ASN A 627 -22.79 0.58 -18.04
C ASN A 627 -23.15 1.91 -17.39
N GLU A 628 -23.42 1.89 -16.09
CA GLU A 628 -23.69 3.10 -15.32
C GLU A 628 -22.37 3.74 -14.86
N TYR A 629 -22.20 5.03 -15.12
CA TYR A 629 -21.11 5.83 -14.58
C TYR A 629 -21.64 6.65 -13.40
N VAL A 630 -21.23 6.29 -12.20
CA VAL A 630 -21.59 6.97 -10.95
C VAL A 630 -20.32 7.51 -10.32
N THR A 631 -20.27 8.83 -10.09
CA THR A 631 -19.12 9.49 -9.46
C THR A 631 -19.04 9.19 -7.96
N GLN A 632 -17.86 9.32 -7.34
CA GLN A 632 -17.74 9.13 -5.89
C GLN A 632 -18.70 10.01 -5.06
N PRO A 633 -18.89 11.32 -5.36
CA PRO A 633 -19.88 12.13 -4.63
C PRO A 633 -21.33 11.63 -4.83
N GLU A 634 -21.67 11.09 -6.00
CA GLU A 634 -22.99 10.49 -6.25
C GLU A 634 -23.16 9.16 -5.50
N GLN A 635 -22.13 8.33 -5.42
CA GLN A 635 -22.13 7.11 -4.60
C GLN A 635 -22.31 7.46 -3.11
N ASP A 636 -21.59 8.47 -2.63
CA ASP A 636 -21.72 8.95 -1.25
C ASP A 636 -23.16 9.44 -0.97
N LYS A 637 -23.75 10.19 -1.92
CA LYS A 637 -25.13 10.65 -1.82
C LYS A 637 -26.12 9.48 -1.84
N LEU A 638 -25.93 8.50 -2.74
CA LEU A 638 -26.79 7.33 -2.83
C LEU A 638 -26.78 6.54 -1.52
N ALA A 639 -25.60 6.31 -0.94
CA ALA A 639 -25.46 5.65 0.35
C ALA A 639 -26.18 6.42 1.48
N ALA A 640 -26.13 7.75 1.46
CA ALA A 640 -26.88 8.58 2.40
C ALA A 640 -28.41 8.50 2.19
N ASP A 641 -28.86 8.49 0.94
CA ASP A 641 -30.28 8.40 0.59
C ASP A 641 -30.85 7.01 0.95
N VAL A 642 -30.06 5.94 0.76
CA VAL A 642 -30.36 4.58 1.26
C VAL A 642 -30.58 4.61 2.76
N GLU A 643 -29.63 5.17 3.53
CA GLU A 643 -29.75 5.22 5.00
C GLU A 643 -31.00 6.00 5.43
N LYS A 644 -31.21 7.22 4.91
CA LYS A 644 -32.37 8.05 5.30
C LYS A 644 -33.71 7.42 4.98
N THR A 645 -33.79 6.73 3.84
CA THR A 645 -35.05 6.21 3.32
C THR A 645 -35.36 4.83 3.87
N LEU A 646 -34.35 3.95 3.97
CA LEU A 646 -34.53 2.52 4.20
C LEU A 646 -34.17 2.06 5.61
N LEU A 647 -33.31 2.78 6.35
CA LEU A 647 -32.99 2.43 7.74
C LEU A 647 -34.22 2.32 8.65
N PRO A 648 -35.30 3.14 8.51
CA PRO A 648 -36.52 2.96 9.29
C PRO A 648 -37.20 1.59 9.09
N PHE A 649 -36.88 0.86 8.02
CA PHE A 649 -37.43 -0.48 7.74
C PHE A 649 -36.62 -1.63 8.34
N GLU A 650 -35.47 -1.37 8.96
CA GLU A 650 -34.58 -2.39 9.51
C GLU A 650 -35.30 -3.37 10.46
N ASN A 651 -36.10 -2.84 11.38
CA ASN A 651 -36.76 -3.64 12.43
C ASN A 651 -38.18 -4.08 12.05
N VAL A 652 -38.58 -3.92 10.78
CA VAL A 652 -39.89 -4.38 10.32
C VAL A 652 -39.90 -5.90 10.35
N VAL A 653 -40.92 -6.49 10.98
CA VAL A 653 -41.09 -7.95 11.04
C VAL A 653 -41.20 -8.50 9.62
N GLN A 654 -40.30 -9.42 9.26
CA GLN A 654 -40.26 -10.12 7.97
C GLN A 654 -40.30 -11.65 8.20
N PRO A 655 -40.79 -12.44 7.23
CA PRO A 655 -40.68 -13.89 7.30
C PRO A 655 -39.22 -14.34 7.20
N ARG A 656 -38.95 -15.56 7.68
CA ARG A 656 -37.63 -16.18 7.59
C ARG A 656 -37.56 -17.15 6.42
N VAL A 657 -36.45 -17.16 5.69
CA VAL A 657 -36.15 -18.18 4.70
C VAL A 657 -35.82 -19.48 5.43
N ALA A 658 -36.47 -20.57 5.02
CA ALA A 658 -36.27 -21.92 5.57
C ALA A 658 -35.61 -22.88 4.56
N ASP A 659 -35.94 -22.74 3.28
CA ASP A 659 -35.34 -23.52 2.19
C ASP A 659 -34.97 -22.61 1.03
N VAL A 660 -33.83 -22.91 0.40
CA VAL A 660 -33.30 -22.19 -0.76
C VAL A 660 -33.06 -23.17 -1.90
N THR A 661 -33.75 -22.95 -3.01
CA THR A 661 -33.48 -23.66 -4.28
C THR A 661 -32.96 -22.67 -5.29
N LEU A 662 -31.79 -22.92 -5.87
CA LEU A 662 -31.19 -22.06 -6.89
C LEU A 662 -30.80 -22.88 -8.12
N ALA A 663 -31.08 -22.35 -9.30
CA ALA A 663 -30.50 -22.76 -10.56
C ALA A 663 -29.72 -21.58 -11.13
N VAL A 664 -28.38 -21.70 -11.14
CA VAL A 664 -27.46 -20.64 -11.55
C VAL A 664 -26.78 -21.01 -12.86
N ASP A 665 -27.12 -20.29 -13.93
CA ASP A 665 -26.48 -20.40 -15.23
C ASP A 665 -25.34 -19.38 -15.33
N LEU A 666 -24.11 -19.86 -15.20
CA LEU A 666 -22.90 -19.07 -15.35
C LEU A 666 -22.50 -19.02 -16.83
N PHE A 667 -22.20 -17.83 -17.33
CA PHE A 667 -21.60 -17.58 -18.65
C PHE A 667 -20.27 -16.83 -18.44
N PRO A 668 -19.20 -17.54 -18.01
CA PRO A 668 -17.92 -16.94 -17.63
C PRO A 668 -17.32 -16.00 -18.69
N ARG A 669 -17.41 -16.37 -19.97
CA ARG A 669 -16.87 -15.60 -21.11
C ARG A 669 -17.62 -14.30 -21.37
N GLU A 670 -18.89 -14.24 -20.99
CA GLU A 670 -19.76 -13.07 -21.17
C GLU A 670 -19.77 -12.17 -19.93
N ALA A 671 -19.12 -12.58 -18.83
CA ALA A 671 -19.26 -12.00 -17.48
C ALA A 671 -20.75 -11.82 -17.12
N ARG A 672 -21.51 -12.92 -17.24
CA ARG A 672 -22.95 -12.97 -17.02
C ARG A 672 -23.32 -14.18 -16.18
N ALA A 673 -24.22 -14.00 -15.22
CA ALA A 673 -24.84 -15.06 -14.45
C ALA A 673 -26.36 -14.81 -14.40
N VAL A 674 -27.15 -15.83 -14.69
CA VAL A 674 -28.61 -15.80 -14.58
C VAL A 674 -29.01 -16.77 -13.47
N THR A 675 -29.76 -16.27 -12.49
CA THR A 675 -30.20 -17.08 -11.36
C THR A 675 -31.70 -17.19 -11.35
N HIS A 676 -32.21 -18.42 -11.39
CA HIS A 676 -33.59 -18.74 -11.10
C HIS A 676 -33.64 -19.30 -9.69
N GLY A 677 -34.29 -18.58 -8.79
CA GLY A 677 -34.32 -18.91 -7.38
C GLY A 677 -35.71 -19.10 -6.83
N THR A 678 -35.81 -19.86 -5.76
CA THR A 678 -37.03 -20.06 -5.00
C THR A 678 -36.70 -20.14 -3.52
N TYR A 679 -37.36 -19.29 -2.73
CA TYR A 679 -37.30 -19.32 -1.28
C TYR A 679 -38.59 -19.87 -0.70
N THR A 680 -38.48 -20.77 0.27
CA THR A 680 -39.58 -21.13 1.17
C THR A 680 -39.52 -20.20 2.38
N LEU A 681 -40.49 -19.31 2.49
CA LEU A 681 -40.62 -18.32 3.55
C LEU A 681 -41.56 -18.85 4.63
N VAL A 682 -41.14 -18.77 5.89
CA VAL A 682 -41.93 -19.15 7.08
C VAL A 682 -42.05 -17.95 8.00
N ASN A 683 -43.29 -17.62 8.40
CA ASN A 683 -43.48 -16.61 9.44
C ASN A 683 -43.22 -17.21 10.82
N ARG A 684 -41.99 -17.05 11.33
CA ARG A 684 -41.63 -17.48 12.70
C ARG A 684 -41.97 -16.45 13.77
N SER A 685 -42.53 -15.29 13.39
CA SER A 685 -42.98 -14.25 14.31
C SER A 685 -44.38 -14.54 14.86
N PRO A 686 -44.70 -14.08 16.09
CA PRO A 686 -46.06 -14.13 16.62
C PRO A 686 -47.03 -13.15 15.94
N GLN A 687 -46.55 -12.27 15.06
CA GLN A 687 -47.36 -11.28 14.35
C GLN A 687 -47.56 -11.67 12.89
N ALA A 688 -48.73 -11.38 12.31
CA ALA A 688 -48.96 -11.56 10.89
C ALA A 688 -48.14 -10.56 10.05
N VAL A 689 -47.59 -10.98 8.92
CA VAL A 689 -46.78 -10.13 8.03
C VAL A 689 -47.62 -9.68 6.82
N PRO A 690 -48.03 -8.40 6.73
CA PRO A 690 -48.85 -7.92 5.62
C PRO A 690 -48.03 -7.43 4.41
N VAL A 691 -46.74 -7.14 4.60
CA VAL A 691 -45.85 -6.58 3.57
C VAL A 691 -44.51 -7.31 3.54
N LEU A 692 -44.02 -7.57 2.33
CA LEU A 692 -42.71 -8.17 2.09
C LEU A 692 -41.76 -7.10 1.55
N HIS A 693 -40.63 -6.93 2.21
CA HIS A 693 -39.58 -6.00 1.81
C HIS A 693 -38.47 -6.80 1.11
N LEU A 694 -38.00 -6.34 -0.04
CA LEU A 694 -36.91 -6.96 -0.80
C LEU A 694 -35.82 -5.96 -1.12
N GLN A 695 -34.56 -6.34 -0.89
CA GLN A 695 -33.36 -5.60 -1.26
C GLN A 695 -32.45 -6.48 -2.14
N TRP A 696 -31.71 -5.88 -3.06
CA TRP A 696 -30.72 -6.60 -3.86
C TRP A 696 -29.49 -5.73 -4.18
N ALA A 697 -28.41 -6.37 -4.66
CA ALA A 697 -27.16 -5.68 -4.98
C ALA A 697 -27.32 -4.66 -6.12
N GLN A 698 -26.55 -3.57 -6.09
CA GLN A 698 -26.67 -2.47 -7.06
C GLN A 698 -26.37 -2.88 -8.50
N ASN A 699 -25.45 -3.82 -8.70
CA ASN A 699 -25.11 -4.39 -10.01
C ASN A 699 -26.00 -5.57 -10.42
N LEU A 700 -26.97 -5.96 -9.59
CA LEU A 700 -27.89 -7.05 -9.88
C LEU A 700 -29.20 -6.51 -10.48
N ARG A 701 -29.58 -7.06 -11.63
CA ARG A 701 -30.89 -6.78 -12.23
C ARG A 701 -31.91 -7.80 -11.71
N LEU A 702 -32.99 -7.32 -11.12
CA LEU A 702 -34.13 -8.14 -10.74
C LEU A 702 -35.10 -8.25 -11.92
N ASP A 703 -35.10 -9.38 -12.62
CA ASP A 703 -35.90 -9.60 -13.84
C ASP A 703 -37.36 -9.94 -13.52
N SER A 704 -37.60 -10.78 -12.50
CA SER A 704 -38.95 -11.14 -12.07
C SER A 704 -39.02 -11.54 -10.60
N ILE A 705 -40.20 -11.35 -10.01
CA ILE A 705 -40.61 -11.88 -8.70
C ILE A 705 -41.96 -12.55 -8.89
N ASP A 706 -42.11 -13.76 -8.37
CA ASP A 706 -43.36 -14.51 -8.35
C ASP A 706 -43.71 -14.90 -6.91
N MET A 707 -44.77 -14.28 -6.37
CA MET A 707 -45.34 -14.65 -5.08
C MET A 707 -46.86 -14.52 -5.17
N PRO A 708 -47.62 -15.61 -4.99
CA PRO A 708 -49.07 -15.59 -5.09
C PRO A 708 -49.71 -14.53 -4.18
N GLY A 709 -50.52 -13.65 -4.76
CA GLY A 709 -51.23 -12.60 -4.04
C GLY A 709 -50.35 -11.42 -3.59
N ALA A 710 -49.10 -11.32 -4.04
CA ALA A 710 -48.25 -10.15 -3.79
C ALA A 710 -48.41 -9.11 -4.91
N THR A 711 -48.57 -7.84 -4.54
CA THR A 711 -48.61 -6.71 -5.48
C THR A 711 -47.61 -5.64 -5.06
N VAL A 712 -46.92 -5.02 -6.00
CA VAL A 712 -45.97 -3.93 -5.71
C VAL A 712 -46.72 -2.77 -5.04
N GLN A 713 -46.33 -2.44 -3.82
CA GLN A 713 -46.86 -1.29 -3.07
C GLN A 713 -46.00 -0.06 -3.31
N THR A 714 -44.68 -0.21 -3.19
CA THR A 714 -43.71 0.87 -3.38
C THR A 714 -42.46 0.32 -4.06
N ASP A 715 -41.94 1.03 -5.06
CA ASP A 715 -40.70 0.68 -5.76
C ASP A 715 -39.70 1.82 -5.58
N TYR A 716 -38.46 1.48 -5.19
CA TYR A 716 -37.34 2.42 -5.10
C TYR A 716 -36.23 1.96 -6.08
N PRO A 717 -36.38 2.17 -7.40
CA PRO A 717 -35.46 1.60 -8.38
C PRO A 717 -34.00 2.00 -8.17
N ARG A 718 -33.74 3.27 -7.82
CA ARG A 718 -32.38 3.77 -7.55
C ARG A 718 -31.75 3.21 -6.29
N LEU A 719 -32.56 2.73 -5.33
CA LEU A 719 -32.09 2.18 -4.06
C LEU A 719 -32.05 0.65 -4.06
N HIS A 720 -32.40 0.02 -5.19
CA HIS A 720 -32.48 -1.45 -5.34
C HIS A 720 -33.34 -2.10 -4.24
N TYR A 721 -34.49 -1.49 -3.99
CA TYR A 721 -35.40 -1.87 -2.91
C TYR A 721 -36.87 -1.81 -3.35
N ARG A 722 -37.67 -2.79 -2.95
CA ARG A 722 -39.10 -2.87 -3.30
C ARG A 722 -39.93 -3.44 -2.18
N ILE A 723 -41.13 -2.90 -1.99
CA ILE A 723 -42.11 -3.32 -0.99
C ILE A 723 -43.32 -3.91 -1.70
N TYR A 724 -43.69 -5.13 -1.34
CA TYR A 724 -44.87 -5.84 -1.83
C TYR A 724 -45.94 -5.93 -0.74
N LYS A 725 -47.17 -5.57 -1.07
CA LYS A 725 -48.33 -5.83 -0.22
C LYS A 725 -48.87 -7.23 -0.51
N LEU A 726 -49.13 -8.00 0.53
CA LEU A 726 -49.73 -9.33 0.43
C LEU A 726 -51.25 -9.21 0.55
N ALA A 727 -52.01 -9.77 -0.40
CA ALA A 727 -53.46 -9.78 -0.39
C ALA A 727 -54.03 -10.46 0.87
N THR A 728 -53.41 -11.57 1.27
CA THR A 728 -53.60 -12.22 2.56
C THR A 728 -52.32 -12.08 3.38
N PRO A 729 -52.31 -11.42 4.55
CA PRO A 729 -51.13 -11.38 5.41
C PRO A 729 -50.64 -12.78 5.78
N LEU A 730 -49.33 -12.98 5.84
CA LEU A 730 -48.71 -14.26 6.23
C LEU A 730 -48.89 -14.49 7.73
N GLN A 731 -49.72 -15.46 8.12
CA GLN A 731 -50.04 -15.74 9.52
C GLN A 731 -48.87 -16.40 10.26
N PRO A 732 -48.77 -16.30 11.60
CA PRO A 732 -47.76 -17.01 12.39
C PRO A 732 -47.73 -18.51 12.07
N GLY A 733 -46.55 -19.04 11.78
CA GLY A 733 -46.33 -20.43 11.36
C GLY A 733 -46.68 -20.73 9.89
N GLU A 734 -47.31 -19.81 9.16
CA GLU A 734 -47.66 -19.99 7.75
C GLU A 734 -46.39 -20.02 6.88
N THR A 735 -46.41 -20.88 5.86
CA THR A 735 -45.33 -21.04 4.88
C THR A 735 -45.81 -20.62 3.49
N ARG A 736 -44.99 -19.87 2.75
CA ARG A 736 -45.23 -19.50 1.34
C ARG A 736 -43.95 -19.53 0.53
N THR A 737 -44.10 -19.61 -0.79
CA THR A 737 -42.98 -19.64 -1.73
C THR A 737 -42.81 -18.28 -2.42
N LEU A 738 -41.56 -17.86 -2.58
CA LEU A 738 -41.14 -16.68 -3.36
C LEU A 738 -40.21 -17.14 -4.47
N GLY A 739 -40.65 -17.08 -5.72
CA GLY A 739 -39.82 -17.27 -6.90
C GLY A 739 -39.18 -15.97 -7.36
N PHE A 740 -37.97 -16.03 -7.90
CA PHE A 740 -37.30 -14.88 -8.48
C PHE A 740 -36.40 -15.25 -9.65
N THR A 741 -36.20 -14.30 -10.56
CA THR A 741 -35.16 -14.37 -11.59
C THR A 741 -34.32 -13.10 -11.54
N THR A 742 -33.00 -13.28 -11.52
CA THR A 742 -32.03 -12.19 -11.48
C THR A 742 -30.93 -12.39 -12.51
N THR A 743 -30.36 -11.30 -12.99
CA THR A 743 -29.23 -11.30 -13.91
C THR A 743 -28.13 -10.38 -13.39
N LEU A 744 -26.95 -10.94 -13.16
CA LEU A 744 -25.70 -10.21 -12.92
C LEU A 744 -24.92 -10.19 -14.23
N GLU A 745 -24.60 -9.02 -14.78
CA GLU A 745 -23.98 -8.90 -16.10
C GLU A 745 -23.12 -7.64 -16.23
N GLN A 746 -21.96 -7.74 -16.88
CA GLN A 746 -21.22 -6.59 -17.41
C GLN A 746 -21.12 -6.64 -18.94
N ARG A 747 -21.72 -5.65 -19.60
CA ARG A 747 -21.63 -5.48 -21.05
C ARG A 747 -20.46 -4.57 -21.42
N GLY A 748 -19.63 -4.97 -22.39
CA GLY A 748 -18.48 -4.15 -22.78
C GLY A 748 -17.48 -3.91 -21.64
N PHE A 749 -17.11 -2.66 -21.38
CA PHE A 749 -16.19 -2.26 -20.31
C PHE A 749 -16.67 -1.02 -19.55
N THR A 750 -16.35 -0.94 -18.26
CA THR A 750 -16.74 0.15 -17.36
C THR A 750 -15.67 1.25 -17.32
N ASN A 751 -16.04 2.47 -16.88
CA ASN A 751 -15.04 3.51 -16.60
C ASN A 751 -14.30 3.22 -15.27
N GLY A 752 -14.98 2.58 -14.32
CA GLY A 752 -14.46 2.26 -12.99
C GLY A 752 -13.96 0.82 -12.86
N ARG A 753 -14.20 0.20 -11.70
CA ARG A 753 -13.85 -1.19 -11.45
C ARG A 753 -14.70 -2.13 -12.32
N PRO A 754 -14.10 -3.14 -12.98
CA PRO A 754 -14.87 -4.15 -13.70
C PRO A 754 -15.51 -5.17 -12.75
N LEU A 755 -16.51 -5.91 -13.23
CA LEU A 755 -17.09 -7.08 -12.57
C LEU A 755 -16.06 -8.21 -12.52
N THR A 756 -15.64 -8.59 -11.31
CA THR A 756 -14.61 -9.61 -11.07
C THR A 756 -15.16 -10.93 -10.53
N SER A 757 -16.45 -11.00 -10.16
CA SER A 757 -17.06 -12.21 -9.60
C SER A 757 -17.39 -13.27 -10.65
N VAL A 758 -17.71 -12.88 -11.89
CA VAL A 758 -17.94 -13.80 -13.02
C VAL A 758 -16.86 -13.62 -14.08
N VAL A 759 -15.92 -14.57 -14.14
CA VAL A 759 -14.72 -14.48 -14.99
C VAL A 759 -14.40 -15.80 -15.69
N PRO A 760 -13.71 -15.76 -16.86
CA PRO A 760 -13.43 -16.95 -17.67
C PRO A 760 -12.72 -18.12 -16.98
N ASN A 761 -11.99 -17.90 -15.88
CA ASN A 761 -11.47 -18.96 -15.03
C ASN A 761 -11.40 -18.47 -13.58
N GLY A 762 -12.03 -19.19 -12.65
CA GLY A 762 -12.10 -18.79 -11.23
C GLY A 762 -13.26 -17.83 -10.93
N THR A 763 -14.44 -18.08 -11.50
CA THR A 763 -15.66 -17.40 -11.06
C THR A 763 -15.88 -17.66 -9.56
N PHE A 764 -16.16 -16.61 -8.80
CA PHE A 764 -16.47 -16.63 -7.37
C PHE A 764 -17.60 -15.64 -7.13
N VAL A 765 -18.75 -16.15 -6.70
CA VAL A 765 -19.97 -15.37 -6.51
C VAL A 765 -20.60 -15.71 -5.17
N SER A 766 -20.89 -14.72 -4.34
CA SER A 766 -21.72 -14.91 -3.14
C SER A 766 -23.21 -14.92 -3.48
N ASN A 767 -24.02 -15.67 -2.74
CA ASN A 767 -25.48 -15.60 -2.87
C ASN A 767 -26.03 -14.18 -2.70
N LEU A 768 -25.35 -13.34 -1.91
CA LEU A 768 -25.70 -11.93 -1.70
C LEU A 768 -25.55 -11.07 -2.97
N GLU A 769 -24.75 -11.51 -3.94
CA GLU A 769 -24.56 -10.80 -5.22
C GLU A 769 -25.59 -11.20 -6.28
N ILE A 770 -26.23 -12.37 -6.16
CA ILE A 770 -27.09 -12.95 -7.19
C ILE A 770 -28.52 -13.20 -6.76
N ALA A 771 -28.86 -13.05 -5.49
CA ALA A 771 -30.21 -13.27 -4.99
C ALA A 771 -30.68 -12.07 -4.16
N PRO A 772 -32.01 -11.80 -4.13
CA PRO A 772 -32.55 -10.77 -3.25
C PRO A 772 -32.49 -11.25 -1.78
N ALA A 773 -32.33 -10.28 -0.87
CA ALA A 773 -32.48 -10.46 0.57
C ALA A 773 -33.90 -10.03 1.00
N ILE A 774 -34.44 -10.67 2.04
CA ILE A 774 -35.70 -10.24 2.65
C ILE A 774 -35.41 -9.17 3.72
N GLY A 775 -36.17 -8.08 3.72
CA GLY A 775 -35.96 -6.96 4.63
C GLY A 775 -34.89 -5.98 4.15
N PHE A 776 -34.46 -5.10 5.06
CA PHE A 776 -33.37 -4.17 4.83
C PHE A 776 -32.08 -4.69 5.47
N VAL A 777 -30.98 -4.64 4.72
CA VAL A 777 -29.63 -4.98 5.18
C VAL A 777 -28.72 -3.74 5.10
N ARG A 778 -27.89 -3.54 6.12
CA ARG A 778 -26.96 -2.39 6.25
C ARG A 778 -25.73 -2.51 5.34
N VAL A 779 -25.92 -2.73 4.03
CA VAL A 779 -24.83 -2.87 3.06
C VAL A 779 -24.62 -1.58 2.27
N GLY A 780 -23.36 -1.17 2.11
CA GLY A 780 -23.00 -0.02 1.27
C GLY A 780 -23.36 1.35 1.87
N LEU A 781 -23.58 1.44 3.19
CA LEU A 781 -23.85 2.70 3.88
C LEU A 781 -22.57 3.54 4.06
N LEU A 782 -22.75 4.86 4.20
CA LEU A 782 -21.64 5.78 4.46
C LEU A 782 -20.97 5.49 5.80
N GLN A 783 -19.64 5.41 5.82
CA GLN A 783 -18.88 5.22 7.06
C GLN A 783 -18.11 6.47 7.50
N ASP A 784 -17.66 7.31 6.56
CA ASP A 784 -16.88 8.51 6.88
C ASP A 784 -17.75 9.57 7.61
N ARG A 785 -17.34 9.95 8.82
CA ARG A 785 -18.08 10.88 9.67
C ARG A 785 -18.31 12.26 9.05
N ALA A 786 -17.32 12.81 8.35
CA ALA A 786 -17.45 14.12 7.72
C ALA A 786 -18.45 14.07 6.56
N LYS A 787 -18.38 13.00 5.75
CA LYS A 787 -19.39 12.75 4.71
C LYS A 787 -20.78 12.57 5.32
N ARG A 788 -20.92 11.76 6.38
CA ARG A 788 -22.19 11.54 7.10
C ARG A 788 -22.79 12.86 7.59
N ARG A 789 -21.98 13.72 8.22
CA ARG A 789 -22.38 15.06 8.66
C ARG A 789 -22.81 15.97 7.52
N ASN A 790 -22.08 15.98 6.40
CA ASN A 790 -22.44 16.75 5.20
C ASN A 790 -23.83 16.35 4.67
N TYR A 791 -24.24 15.09 4.87
CA TYR A 791 -25.57 14.60 4.54
C TYR A 791 -26.58 14.65 5.71
N GLY A 792 -26.22 15.19 6.88
CA GLY A 792 -27.12 15.26 8.05
C GLY A 792 -27.45 13.91 8.69
N LEU A 793 -26.55 12.92 8.54
CA LEU A 793 -26.64 11.62 9.18
C LEU A 793 -25.96 11.65 10.57
N PRO A 794 -26.34 10.76 11.50
CA PRO A 794 -25.58 10.54 12.73
C PRO A 794 -24.10 10.25 12.42
N PRO A 795 -23.13 10.70 13.24
CA PRO A 795 -21.71 10.50 12.96
C PRO A 795 -21.31 9.04 12.71
N GLU A 796 -21.97 8.09 13.38
CA GLU A 796 -21.76 6.65 13.24
C GLU A 796 -23.08 5.90 13.31
N LEU A 797 -23.08 4.70 12.72
CA LEU A 797 -24.16 3.73 12.84
C LEU A 797 -23.68 2.53 13.66
N ARG A 798 -23.66 2.67 15.00
CA ARG A 798 -23.19 1.63 15.91
C ARG A 798 -24.16 0.44 15.96
N PRO A 799 -23.67 -0.78 16.25
CA PRO A 799 -24.56 -1.92 16.51
C PRO A 799 -25.34 -1.72 17.82
N PRO A 800 -26.43 -2.46 18.03
CA PRO A 800 -27.15 -2.49 19.30
C PRO A 800 -26.22 -2.80 20.49
N LYS A 801 -26.52 -2.19 21.65
CA LYS A 801 -25.75 -2.38 22.88
C LYS A 801 -25.89 -3.82 23.40
N LEU A 802 -24.90 -4.29 24.16
CA LEU A 802 -24.91 -5.64 24.74
C LEU A 802 -26.15 -5.90 25.61
N GLU A 803 -26.66 -4.86 26.27
CA GLU A 803 -27.86 -4.89 27.12
C GLU A 803 -29.19 -4.91 26.35
N ASP A 804 -29.17 -4.70 25.04
CA ASP A 804 -30.39 -4.67 24.22
C ASP A 804 -30.84 -6.10 23.86
N ASP A 805 -31.63 -6.71 24.75
CA ASP A 805 -32.18 -8.05 24.54
C ASP A 805 -33.05 -8.17 23.28
N SER A 806 -33.58 -7.07 22.74
CA SER A 806 -34.38 -7.11 21.51
C SER A 806 -33.53 -7.44 20.28
N ALA A 807 -32.25 -7.07 20.29
CA ALA A 807 -31.31 -7.38 19.21
C ALA A 807 -30.98 -8.88 19.10
N ARG A 808 -31.24 -9.66 20.16
CA ARG A 808 -31.07 -11.13 20.16
C ARG A 808 -32.08 -11.88 19.30
N GLN A 809 -33.05 -11.19 18.71
CA GLN A 809 -33.97 -11.74 17.72
C GLN A 809 -33.32 -11.88 16.32
N PHE A 810 -32.15 -11.26 16.12
CA PHE A 810 -31.41 -11.29 14.85
C PHE A 810 -29.99 -11.81 15.09
N ASN A 811 -29.46 -12.58 14.13
CA ASN A 811 -28.06 -12.97 14.12
C ASN A 811 -27.24 -12.03 13.23
N VAL A 812 -25.92 -12.03 13.40
CA VAL A 812 -25.00 -11.14 12.68
C VAL A 812 -24.85 -11.46 11.19
N ILE A 813 -25.19 -12.68 10.76
CA ILE A 813 -25.00 -13.13 9.37
C ILE A 813 -26.19 -12.72 8.48
N ALA A 814 -27.41 -12.98 8.93
CA ALA A 814 -28.62 -12.77 8.16
C ALA A 814 -29.81 -12.42 9.07
N HIS A 815 -30.51 -11.32 8.75
CA HIS A 815 -31.75 -10.94 9.42
C HIS A 815 -32.96 -11.69 8.89
N ASP A 816 -32.84 -12.33 7.73
CA ASP A 816 -33.90 -13.05 7.04
C ASP A 816 -33.82 -14.57 7.17
N SER A 817 -32.82 -15.12 7.86
CA SER A 817 -32.76 -16.56 8.12
C SER A 817 -32.23 -16.90 9.50
N ASP A 818 -32.53 -18.14 9.91
CA ASP A 818 -31.70 -18.85 10.89
C ASP A 818 -30.74 -19.74 10.07
N TRP A 819 -30.94 -21.06 10.06
CA TRP A 819 -30.34 -21.98 9.08
C TRP A 819 -31.36 -22.36 7.99
N VAL A 820 -30.84 -22.60 6.79
CA VAL A 820 -31.61 -23.01 5.61
C VAL A 820 -31.16 -24.38 5.11
N ASN A 821 -32.09 -25.12 4.50
CA ASN A 821 -31.71 -26.20 3.59
C ASN A 821 -31.41 -25.62 2.21
N SER A 822 -30.43 -26.17 1.50
CA SER A 822 -30.05 -25.71 0.17
C SER A 822 -30.09 -26.83 -0.88
N ASP A 823 -30.61 -26.49 -2.06
CA ASP A 823 -30.58 -27.29 -3.28
C ASP A 823 -30.13 -26.40 -4.44
N ILE A 824 -28.86 -26.51 -4.82
CA ILE A 824 -28.19 -25.59 -5.74
C ILE A 824 -27.76 -26.34 -6.98
N THR A 825 -28.31 -25.98 -8.13
CA THR A 825 -27.89 -26.46 -9.44
C THR A 825 -27.07 -25.38 -10.14
N ILE A 826 -25.87 -25.71 -10.59
CA ILE A 826 -24.99 -24.80 -11.32
C ILE A 826 -24.75 -25.34 -12.71
N THR A 827 -24.93 -24.50 -13.72
CA THR A 827 -24.54 -24.77 -15.09
C THR A 827 -23.44 -23.81 -15.52
N THR A 828 -22.33 -24.32 -16.05
CA THR A 828 -21.16 -23.52 -16.48
C THR A 828 -20.57 -24.08 -17.79
N ASP A 829 -19.46 -23.52 -18.25
CA ASP A 829 -18.69 -24.00 -19.40
C ASP A 829 -18.19 -25.45 -19.15
N GLY A 830 -18.24 -26.29 -20.18
CA GLY A 830 -18.07 -27.75 -20.07
C GLY A 830 -16.72 -28.20 -19.48
N ASP A 831 -15.68 -27.39 -19.63
CA ASP A 831 -14.32 -27.65 -19.17
C ASP A 831 -14.05 -27.14 -17.74
N GLN A 832 -15.06 -26.54 -17.08
CA GLN A 832 -14.94 -26.05 -15.71
C GLN A 832 -15.58 -27.00 -14.69
N THR A 833 -15.10 -26.91 -13.45
CA THR A 833 -15.68 -27.59 -12.30
C THR A 833 -16.42 -26.58 -11.43
N PRO A 834 -17.77 -26.57 -11.45
CA PRO A 834 -18.53 -25.75 -10.52
C PRO A 834 -18.55 -26.39 -9.12
N ILE A 835 -18.58 -25.55 -8.08
CA ILE A 835 -18.65 -25.94 -6.68
C ILE A 835 -19.66 -25.05 -5.95
N ALA A 836 -20.52 -25.66 -5.14
CA ALA A 836 -21.38 -25.02 -4.15
C ALA A 836 -21.42 -25.86 -2.87
N PRO A 837 -21.91 -25.32 -1.73
CA PRO A 837 -22.08 -26.09 -0.51
C PRO A 837 -22.96 -27.31 -0.68
N GLY A 838 -22.64 -28.35 0.08
CA GLY A 838 -23.42 -29.60 0.12
C GLY A 838 -22.87 -30.70 -0.78
N GLN A 839 -23.47 -31.88 -0.65
CA GLN A 839 -23.08 -33.10 -1.35
C GLN A 839 -23.46 -33.02 -2.82
N THR A 840 -22.62 -33.59 -3.68
CA THR A 840 -22.94 -33.70 -5.12
C THR A 840 -24.00 -34.78 -5.32
N ILE A 841 -25.15 -34.39 -5.87
CA ILE A 841 -26.29 -35.28 -6.13
C ILE A 841 -26.26 -35.80 -7.57
N SER A 842 -25.89 -34.94 -8.53
CA SER A 842 -25.76 -35.30 -9.94
C SER A 842 -24.73 -34.40 -10.62
N ASP A 843 -24.01 -34.94 -11.59
CA ASP A 843 -23.01 -34.24 -12.40
C ASP A 843 -23.05 -34.79 -13.83
N THR A 844 -23.17 -33.92 -14.82
CA THR A 844 -23.14 -34.33 -16.24
C THR A 844 -21.73 -34.72 -16.73
N GLY A 845 -20.69 -34.47 -15.92
CA GLY A 845 -19.29 -34.73 -16.21
C GLY A 845 -18.59 -33.58 -16.94
N LEU A 846 -17.26 -33.57 -16.87
CA LEU A 846 -16.41 -32.66 -17.65
C LEU A 846 -16.54 -32.95 -19.15
N VAL A 847 -16.68 -31.89 -19.94
CA VAL A 847 -16.71 -31.93 -21.40
C VAL A 847 -15.53 -31.13 -21.93
N ALA A 848 -14.69 -31.74 -22.77
CA ALA A 848 -13.49 -31.08 -23.29
C ALA A 848 -13.82 -29.89 -24.21
N ASP A 849 -14.98 -29.90 -24.87
CA ASP A 849 -15.48 -28.74 -25.61
C ASP A 849 -15.93 -27.67 -24.62
N PRO A 850 -15.24 -26.53 -24.56
CA PRO A 850 -15.54 -25.51 -23.56
C PRO A 850 -16.74 -24.63 -23.98
N HIS A 851 -17.36 -24.90 -25.13
CA HIS A 851 -18.67 -24.36 -25.52
C HIS A 851 -19.84 -25.27 -25.11
N ALA A 852 -19.58 -26.53 -24.75
CA ALA A 852 -20.57 -27.38 -24.10
C ALA A 852 -20.88 -26.85 -22.70
N ARG A 853 -21.98 -27.33 -22.11
CA ARG A 853 -22.44 -26.91 -20.79
C ARG A 853 -22.33 -28.10 -19.83
N ARG A 854 -21.74 -27.90 -18.66
CA ARG A 854 -21.73 -28.88 -17.56
C ARG A 854 -22.69 -28.40 -16.48
N THR A 855 -23.54 -29.32 -16.00
CA THR A 855 -24.49 -29.04 -14.93
C THR A 855 -24.22 -29.96 -13.75
N VAL A 856 -24.12 -29.37 -12.56
CA VAL A 856 -23.92 -30.10 -11.29
C VAL A 856 -24.93 -29.63 -10.27
N ARG A 857 -25.54 -30.58 -9.55
CA ARG A 857 -26.51 -30.30 -8.48
C ARG A 857 -25.93 -30.68 -7.14
N PHE A 858 -25.99 -29.73 -6.21
CA PHE A 858 -25.54 -29.86 -4.83
C PHE A 858 -26.73 -29.77 -3.88
N ARG A 859 -26.71 -30.56 -2.82
CA ARG A 859 -27.71 -30.48 -1.74
C ARG A 859 -27.03 -30.56 -0.39
N SER A 860 -27.39 -29.67 0.52
CA SER A 860 -26.88 -29.72 1.89
C SER A 860 -27.39 -30.96 2.63
N ASP A 861 -26.48 -31.65 3.32
CA ASP A 861 -26.74 -32.82 4.17
C ASP A 861 -27.03 -32.44 5.64
N ALA A 862 -26.77 -31.18 6.00
CA ALA A 862 -27.12 -30.55 7.27
C ALA A 862 -27.52 -29.08 7.03
N PRO A 863 -28.26 -28.42 7.96
CA PRO A 863 -28.62 -27.01 7.82
C PRO A 863 -27.38 -26.11 7.66
N ILE A 864 -27.46 -25.13 6.77
CA ILE A 864 -26.38 -24.17 6.49
C ILE A 864 -26.88 -22.74 6.70
N ASN A 865 -25.98 -21.78 6.89
CA ASN A 865 -26.38 -20.37 6.90
C ASN A 865 -26.85 -19.92 5.51
N GLN A 866 -27.71 -18.89 5.42
CA GLN A 866 -28.02 -18.18 4.17
C GLN A 866 -26.86 -17.26 3.74
N LEU A 867 -25.66 -17.81 3.81
CA LEU A 867 -24.40 -17.22 3.42
C LEU A 867 -23.63 -18.36 2.74
N PHE A 868 -23.54 -18.33 1.41
CA PHE A 868 -22.85 -19.36 0.64
C PHE A 868 -22.27 -18.83 -0.66
N SER A 869 -21.16 -19.43 -1.10
CA SER A 869 -20.49 -19.10 -2.35
C SER A 869 -20.74 -20.15 -3.44
N ILE A 870 -20.73 -19.68 -4.68
CA ILE A 870 -20.74 -20.48 -5.90
C ILE A 870 -19.44 -20.19 -6.64
N GLN A 871 -18.72 -21.24 -6.99
CA GLN A 871 -17.41 -21.14 -7.64
C GLN A 871 -17.38 -21.96 -8.92
N SER A 872 -16.59 -21.52 -9.90
CA SER A 872 -16.36 -22.29 -11.12
C SER A 872 -15.01 -21.98 -11.75
N GLY A 873 -14.22 -23.02 -11.99
CA GLY A 873 -12.89 -22.87 -12.54
C GLY A 873 -12.28 -24.18 -13.03
N ARG A 874 -11.11 -24.06 -13.65
CA ARG A 874 -10.29 -25.19 -14.11
C ARG A 874 -9.35 -25.61 -12.98
N TYR A 875 -9.84 -26.48 -12.13
CA TYR A 875 -9.12 -26.94 -10.94
C TYR A 875 -8.35 -28.23 -11.19
N ALA A 876 -7.14 -28.30 -10.64
CA ALA A 876 -6.58 -29.55 -10.16
C ALA A 876 -7.14 -29.82 -8.76
N VAL A 877 -7.26 -31.10 -8.38
CA VAL A 877 -7.85 -31.50 -7.10
C VAL A 877 -6.93 -32.47 -6.40
N LYS A 878 -6.69 -32.23 -5.10
CA LYS A 878 -6.06 -33.20 -4.20
C LYS A 878 -7.03 -33.55 -3.09
N SER A 879 -7.19 -34.83 -2.83
CA SER A 879 -8.17 -35.35 -1.87
C SER A 879 -7.50 -36.15 -0.75
N ALA A 880 -8.10 -36.11 0.42
CA ALA A 880 -7.77 -36.94 1.57
C ALA A 880 -9.07 -37.37 2.27
N THR A 881 -8.93 -38.17 3.32
CA THR A 881 -10.08 -38.59 4.14
C THR A 881 -9.69 -38.54 5.60
N TRP A 882 -10.54 -37.93 6.42
CA TRP A 882 -10.42 -37.97 7.87
C TRP A 882 -11.52 -38.85 8.46
N ARG A 883 -11.17 -39.79 9.33
CA ARG A 883 -12.13 -40.66 10.02
C ARG A 883 -12.63 -39.96 11.27
N ALA A 884 -13.86 -39.45 11.23
CA ALA A 884 -14.51 -38.91 12.41
C ALA A 884 -14.74 -40.03 13.44
N PRO A 885 -14.31 -39.87 14.71
CA PRO A 885 -14.51 -40.87 15.74
C PRO A 885 -16.00 -41.03 16.06
N ALA A 886 -16.38 -42.19 16.61
CA ALA A 886 -17.75 -42.38 17.09
C ALA A 886 -18.03 -41.44 18.27
N GLN A 887 -19.19 -40.78 18.25
CA GLN A 887 -19.63 -39.88 19.31
C GLN A 887 -21.09 -40.19 19.69
N ALA A 888 -21.56 -39.64 20.81
CA ALA A 888 -22.91 -39.92 21.31
C ALA A 888 -23.97 -39.56 20.25
N GLY A 889 -24.66 -40.59 19.72
CA GLY A 889 -25.68 -40.43 18.67
C GLY A 889 -25.16 -40.40 17.22
N GLN A 890 -23.85 -40.52 16.98
CA GLN A 890 -23.28 -40.59 15.62
C GLN A 890 -22.18 -41.67 15.52
N PRO A 891 -22.30 -42.67 14.62
CA PRO A 891 -21.24 -43.64 14.40
C PRO A 891 -20.01 -42.98 13.77
N ALA A 892 -18.85 -43.63 13.93
CA ALA A 892 -17.65 -43.25 13.21
C ALA A 892 -17.94 -43.26 11.71
N HIS A 893 -17.50 -42.23 11.00
CA HIS A 893 -17.76 -42.06 9.57
C HIS A 893 -16.60 -41.32 8.90
N ASP A 894 -16.52 -41.43 7.58
CA ASP A 894 -15.49 -40.77 6.81
C ASP A 894 -15.95 -39.37 6.41
N VAL A 895 -15.04 -38.40 6.55
CA VAL A 895 -15.18 -37.03 6.06
C VAL A 895 -14.23 -36.84 4.89
N ALA A 896 -14.78 -36.57 3.71
CA ALA A 896 -14.00 -36.32 2.50
C ALA A 896 -13.35 -34.94 2.57
N LEU A 897 -12.03 -34.88 2.44
CA LEU A 897 -11.27 -33.63 2.38
C LEU A 897 -10.81 -33.39 0.96
N ALA A 898 -10.93 -32.16 0.46
CA ALA A 898 -10.38 -31.81 -0.84
C ALA A 898 -9.87 -30.37 -0.90
N VAL A 899 -8.83 -30.16 -1.71
CA VAL A 899 -8.35 -28.83 -2.07
C VAL A 899 -8.42 -28.72 -3.59
N TYR A 900 -9.20 -27.75 -4.06
CA TYR A 900 -9.34 -27.39 -5.47
C TYR A 900 -8.43 -26.19 -5.73
N TYR A 901 -7.45 -26.34 -6.61
CA TYR A 901 -6.41 -25.34 -6.82
C TYR A 901 -6.09 -25.17 -8.30
N ALA A 902 -5.53 -24.01 -8.64
CA ALA A 902 -5.06 -23.68 -9.97
C ALA A 902 -3.82 -24.53 -10.29
N PRO A 903 -3.76 -25.19 -11.46
CA PRO A 903 -2.55 -25.90 -11.88
C PRO A 903 -1.32 -24.98 -11.81
N GLY A 904 -0.27 -25.41 -11.13
CA GLY A 904 0.92 -24.61 -10.84
C GLY A 904 0.99 -24.04 -9.42
N HIS A 905 -0.09 -24.12 -8.63
CA HIS A 905 -0.18 -23.65 -7.24
C HIS A 905 -0.14 -24.80 -6.21
N GLU A 906 0.55 -25.89 -6.50
CA GLU A 906 0.61 -27.08 -5.65
C GLU A 906 1.32 -26.84 -4.29
N PHE A 907 2.00 -25.71 -4.11
CA PHE A 907 3.03 -25.48 -3.09
C PHE A 907 2.61 -25.84 -1.66
N ASN A 908 1.38 -25.50 -1.26
CA ASN A 908 0.89 -25.66 0.11
C ASN A 908 -0.32 -26.57 0.24
N VAL A 909 -0.72 -27.25 -0.85
CA VAL A 909 -1.93 -28.08 -0.90
C VAL A 909 -1.88 -29.21 0.15
N ASP A 910 -0.73 -29.87 0.30
CA ASP A 910 -0.55 -30.93 1.32
C ASP A 910 -0.63 -30.40 2.75
N ARG A 911 -0.08 -29.20 2.97
CA ARG A 911 -0.12 -28.54 4.26
C ARG A 911 -1.54 -28.16 4.63
N MET A 912 -2.31 -27.62 3.68
CA MET A 912 -3.73 -27.32 3.86
C MET A 912 -4.55 -28.57 4.19
N LEU A 913 -4.35 -29.69 3.47
CA LEU A 913 -5.02 -30.95 3.77
C LEU A 913 -4.71 -31.47 5.17
N LYS A 914 -3.43 -31.40 5.58
CA LYS A 914 -2.99 -31.79 6.93
C LYS A 914 -3.63 -30.89 7.99
N ALA A 915 -3.57 -29.57 7.80
CA ALA A 915 -4.16 -28.58 8.71
C ALA A 915 -5.67 -28.77 8.86
N MET A 916 -6.40 -29.03 7.76
CA MET A 916 -7.82 -29.38 7.82
C MET A 916 -8.07 -30.62 8.67
N SER A 917 -7.33 -31.71 8.42
CA SER A 917 -7.51 -32.96 9.16
C SER A 917 -7.22 -32.81 10.66
N GLU A 918 -6.16 -32.09 11.02
CA GLU A 918 -5.78 -31.86 12.42
C GLU A 918 -6.77 -30.93 13.13
N SER A 919 -7.22 -29.88 12.44
CA SER A 919 -8.23 -28.96 12.97
C SER A 919 -9.55 -29.67 13.22
N LEU A 920 -10.03 -30.47 12.26
CA LEU A 920 -11.24 -31.27 12.42
C LEU A 920 -11.13 -32.26 13.58
N ALA A 921 -9.98 -32.92 13.73
CA ALA A 921 -9.74 -33.84 14.84
C ALA A 921 -9.77 -33.13 16.20
N LEU A 922 -9.03 -32.03 16.33
CA LEU A 922 -8.93 -31.27 17.57
C LEU A 922 -10.26 -30.62 17.96
N PHE A 923 -10.91 -29.92 17.03
CA PHE A 923 -12.16 -29.19 17.31
C PHE A 923 -13.31 -30.14 17.59
N SER A 924 -13.36 -31.29 16.89
CA SER A 924 -14.36 -32.33 17.17
C SER A 924 -14.19 -32.97 18.54
N GLN A 925 -12.95 -33.02 19.06
CA GLN A 925 -12.65 -33.52 20.39
C GLN A 925 -12.93 -32.46 21.48
N GLN A 926 -12.59 -31.20 21.19
CA GLN A 926 -12.62 -30.11 22.18
C GLN A 926 -13.98 -29.42 22.31
N PHE A 927 -14.79 -29.35 21.25
CA PHE A 927 -15.98 -28.50 21.23
C PHE A 927 -17.28 -29.28 20.93
N SER A 928 -17.42 -29.86 19.74
CA SER A 928 -18.59 -30.68 19.36
C SER A 928 -18.30 -31.43 18.06
N PRO A 929 -19.06 -32.49 17.69
CA PRO A 929 -18.84 -33.18 16.42
C PRO A 929 -19.01 -32.25 15.20
N TYR A 930 -18.21 -32.50 14.16
CA TYR A 930 -18.37 -31.87 12.85
C TYR A 930 -19.66 -32.33 12.15
N GLN A 931 -20.41 -31.38 11.57
CA GLN A 931 -21.77 -31.59 11.08
C GLN A 931 -21.88 -32.11 9.64
N PHE A 932 -20.82 -32.04 8.83
CA PHE A 932 -20.85 -32.39 7.40
C PHE A 932 -20.03 -33.65 7.08
N ARG A 933 -20.34 -34.30 5.94
CA ARG A 933 -19.55 -35.46 5.43
C ARG A 933 -18.37 -35.07 4.54
N GLN A 934 -18.14 -33.78 4.35
CA GLN A 934 -17.02 -33.27 3.55
C GLN A 934 -16.53 -31.92 4.08
N ALA A 935 -15.28 -31.57 3.80
CA ALA A 935 -14.73 -30.23 3.95
C ALA A 935 -13.80 -29.93 2.77
N ARG A 936 -13.94 -28.76 2.15
CA ARG A 936 -13.24 -28.42 0.91
C ARG A 936 -12.64 -27.03 0.98
N ILE A 937 -11.41 -26.87 0.52
CA ILE A 937 -10.81 -25.56 0.22
C ILE A 937 -10.85 -25.35 -1.29
N ILE A 938 -11.24 -24.15 -1.73
CA ILE A 938 -11.38 -23.85 -3.16
C ILE A 938 -10.64 -22.55 -3.49
N GLU A 939 -9.70 -22.61 -4.42
CA GLU A 939 -8.97 -21.43 -4.83
C GLU A 939 -9.81 -20.50 -5.72
N PHE A 940 -9.68 -19.19 -5.50
CA PHE A 940 -10.26 -18.16 -6.37
C PHE A 940 -9.24 -17.05 -6.70
N PRO A 941 -9.46 -16.28 -7.79
CA PRO A 941 -8.53 -15.25 -8.26
C PRO A 941 -8.19 -14.15 -7.25
N ALA A 942 -7.00 -13.54 -7.38
CA ALA A 942 -6.44 -12.44 -6.59
C ALA A 942 -7.18 -11.10 -6.74
N TYR A 943 -8.40 -11.13 -7.28
CA TYR A 943 -9.26 -9.95 -7.37
C TYR A 943 -9.80 -9.54 -5.99
N ALA A 944 -9.79 -10.48 -5.04
CA ALA A 944 -9.94 -10.21 -3.62
C ALA A 944 -8.93 -11.05 -2.83
N ALA A 945 -8.53 -10.57 -1.66
CA ALA A 945 -7.51 -11.19 -0.80
C ALA A 945 -8.10 -11.54 0.57
N PHE A 946 -8.90 -12.59 0.61
CA PHE A 946 -9.45 -13.16 1.85
C PHE A 946 -9.58 -14.70 1.75
N ALA A 947 -9.78 -15.33 2.90
CA ALA A 947 -10.35 -16.66 3.02
C ALA A 947 -11.66 -16.51 3.81
N GLU A 948 -12.68 -17.30 3.49
CA GLU A 948 -13.96 -17.22 4.17
C GLU A 948 -14.57 -18.61 4.31
N SER A 949 -15.04 -18.91 5.52
CA SER A 949 -15.61 -20.21 5.84
C SER A 949 -17.11 -20.24 5.53
N PHE A 950 -17.49 -20.77 4.37
CA PHE A 950 -18.87 -21.18 4.11
C PHE A 950 -19.10 -22.63 4.56
N ALA A 951 -20.34 -23.09 4.58
CA ALA A 951 -20.68 -24.44 5.00
C ALA A 951 -19.96 -25.48 4.12
N ASN A 952 -19.07 -26.27 4.72
CA ASN A 952 -18.21 -27.28 4.06
C ASN A 952 -17.38 -26.83 2.84
N THR A 953 -17.34 -25.53 2.54
CA THR A 953 -16.70 -24.95 1.36
C THR A 953 -15.98 -23.67 1.75
N ILE A 954 -14.66 -23.69 1.69
CA ILE A 954 -13.78 -22.65 2.21
C ILE A 954 -13.01 -22.05 1.02
N PRO A 955 -13.56 -21.04 0.32
CA PRO A 955 -12.83 -20.26 -0.65
C PRO A 955 -11.57 -19.64 -0.04
N PHE A 956 -10.47 -19.74 -0.77
CA PHE A 956 -9.18 -19.15 -0.47
C PHE A 956 -8.69 -18.37 -1.69
N SER A 957 -8.33 -17.12 -1.50
CA SER A 957 -7.70 -16.32 -2.56
C SER A 957 -6.35 -16.94 -2.99
N GLU A 958 -6.00 -16.87 -4.27
CA GLU A 958 -4.67 -17.26 -4.76
C GLU A 958 -3.54 -16.44 -4.11
N ASP A 959 -3.86 -15.25 -3.57
CA ASP A 959 -2.94 -14.41 -2.80
C ASP A 959 -2.79 -14.86 -1.33
N ILE A 960 -3.58 -15.82 -0.85
CA ILE A 960 -3.56 -16.28 0.54
C ILE A 960 -3.24 -17.76 0.61
N GLY A 961 -2.17 -18.11 1.32
CA GLY A 961 -1.85 -19.50 1.66
C GLY A 961 -1.31 -20.35 0.49
N PHE A 962 -1.89 -20.30 -0.71
CA PHE A 962 -1.50 -21.15 -1.85
C PHE A 962 -0.08 -20.88 -2.30
N ILE A 963 0.27 -19.62 -2.55
CA ILE A 963 1.60 -19.20 -2.98
C ILE A 963 2.53 -18.80 -1.83
N GLN A 964 2.18 -19.11 -0.57
CA GLN A 964 3.05 -18.79 0.55
C GLN A 964 4.38 -19.59 0.50
N HIS A 965 5.51 -18.95 0.74
CA HIS A 965 6.83 -19.58 0.79
C HIS A 965 7.35 -19.68 2.22
N TRP A 966 6.83 -20.64 2.98
CA TRP A 966 7.29 -20.92 4.34
C TRP A 966 8.44 -21.94 4.35
N THR A 967 9.68 -21.46 4.46
CA THR A 967 10.88 -22.28 4.66
C THR A 967 11.67 -21.91 5.92
N ASP A 968 11.38 -20.75 6.50
CA ASP A 968 12.03 -20.27 7.71
C ASP A 968 11.13 -20.54 8.91
N PRO A 969 11.50 -21.47 9.82
CA PRO A 969 10.70 -21.77 11.00
C PRO A 969 10.58 -20.58 11.96
N THR A 970 11.36 -19.51 11.78
CA THR A 970 11.21 -18.28 12.56
C THR A 970 10.04 -17.40 12.14
N ARG A 971 9.39 -17.70 11.00
CA ARG A 971 8.20 -17.01 10.48
C ARG A 971 6.93 -17.82 10.77
N ILE A 972 5.79 -17.14 10.77
CA ILE A 972 4.47 -17.77 10.96
C ILE A 972 4.12 -18.59 9.71
N ASP A 973 3.66 -19.83 9.92
CA ASP A 973 3.08 -20.66 8.86
C ASP A 973 1.61 -20.26 8.65
N VAL A 974 1.37 -19.47 7.61
CA VAL A 974 0.07 -18.78 7.40
C VAL A 974 -0.91 -19.74 6.75
N ALA A 975 -0.45 -20.61 5.85
CA ALA A 975 -1.28 -21.63 5.22
C ALA A 975 -1.90 -22.56 6.27
N THR A 976 -1.10 -23.05 7.23
CA THR A 976 -1.63 -23.87 8.34
C THR A 976 -2.56 -23.06 9.24
N TYR A 977 -2.12 -21.87 9.68
CA TYR A 977 -2.87 -21.05 10.62
C TYR A 977 -4.22 -20.56 10.07
N VAL A 978 -4.26 -19.99 8.86
CA VAL A 978 -5.51 -19.52 8.23
C VAL A 978 -6.42 -20.71 7.95
N THR A 979 -5.89 -21.85 7.49
CA THR A 979 -6.71 -23.07 7.31
C THR A 979 -7.36 -23.49 8.63
N ALA A 980 -6.62 -23.48 9.74
CA ALA A 980 -7.17 -23.82 11.05
C ALA A 980 -8.22 -22.81 11.52
N HIS A 981 -8.01 -21.52 11.28
CA HIS A 981 -8.97 -20.44 11.56
C HIS A 981 -10.28 -20.66 10.80
N GLU A 982 -10.21 -20.87 9.48
CA GLU A 982 -11.41 -21.08 8.66
C GLU A 982 -12.14 -22.38 9.01
N ILE A 983 -11.44 -23.45 9.37
CA ILE A 983 -12.09 -24.68 9.87
C ILE A 983 -12.75 -24.43 11.22
N GLY A 984 -12.17 -23.58 12.07
CA GLY A 984 -12.75 -23.17 13.36
C GLY A 984 -14.13 -22.53 13.22
N HIS A 985 -14.35 -21.74 12.16
CA HIS A 985 -15.65 -21.14 11.88
C HIS A 985 -16.78 -22.15 11.67
N GLN A 986 -16.48 -23.40 11.30
CA GLN A 986 -17.51 -24.45 11.19
C GLN A 986 -18.22 -24.72 12.53
N TRP A 987 -17.61 -24.34 13.66
CA TRP A 987 -18.24 -24.25 14.98
C TRP A 987 -18.69 -22.82 15.30
N TRP A 988 -17.80 -21.84 15.11
CA TRP A 988 -17.99 -20.43 15.48
C TRP A 988 -18.48 -19.60 14.29
N GLY A 989 -19.79 -19.42 14.18
CA GLY A 989 -20.45 -18.79 13.02
C GLY A 989 -21.32 -19.76 12.23
N HIS A 990 -21.14 -21.08 12.36
CA HIS A 990 -22.02 -22.08 11.73
C HIS A 990 -22.85 -22.88 12.74
N GLN A 991 -22.24 -23.54 13.74
CA GLN A 991 -23.04 -24.19 14.80
C GLN A 991 -23.60 -23.16 15.79
N LEU A 992 -22.75 -22.21 16.22
CA LEU A 992 -23.13 -21.07 17.05
C LEU A 992 -23.25 -19.82 16.17
N LEU A 993 -24.42 -19.18 16.17
CA LEU A 993 -24.64 -17.89 15.54
C LEU A 993 -24.74 -16.78 16.59
N PRO A 994 -23.84 -15.78 16.60
CA PRO A 994 -23.92 -14.66 17.54
C PRO A 994 -25.12 -13.75 17.25
N ALA A 995 -25.70 -13.18 18.30
CA ALA A 995 -26.70 -12.11 18.20
C ALA A 995 -26.12 -10.87 17.50
N ASN A 996 -26.93 -10.14 16.72
CA ASN A 996 -26.52 -8.92 16.01
C ASN A 996 -26.40 -7.70 16.94
N GLN A 997 -25.42 -7.72 17.84
CA GLN A 997 -25.16 -6.67 18.83
C GLN A 997 -23.66 -6.61 19.20
N GLN A 998 -23.27 -5.65 20.04
CA GLN A 998 -21.93 -5.59 20.63
C GLN A 998 -21.48 -6.96 21.17
N GLY A 999 -20.22 -7.32 20.91
CA GLY A 999 -19.62 -8.60 21.33
C GLY A 999 -19.76 -9.75 20.32
N ALA A 1000 -20.55 -9.61 19.25
CA ALA A 1000 -20.78 -10.67 18.26
C ALA A 1000 -19.47 -11.20 17.63
N ALA A 1001 -18.55 -10.29 17.28
CA ALA A 1001 -17.27 -10.63 16.68
C ALA A 1001 -16.35 -11.42 17.62
N MET A 1002 -16.50 -11.29 18.94
CA MET A 1002 -15.75 -12.12 19.89
C MET A 1002 -16.16 -13.60 19.78
N LEU A 1003 -17.46 -13.88 19.72
CA LEU A 1003 -17.97 -15.26 19.68
C LEU A 1003 -17.69 -15.98 18.35
N SER A 1004 -17.42 -15.24 17.28
CA SER A 1004 -17.10 -15.77 15.95
C SER A 1004 -15.59 -15.74 15.72
N GLU A 1005 -15.00 -14.54 15.62
CA GLU A 1005 -13.60 -14.35 15.22
C GLU A 1005 -12.62 -14.68 16.34
N THR A 1006 -12.82 -14.19 17.57
CA THR A 1006 -11.88 -14.47 18.67
C THR A 1006 -11.85 -15.96 19.01
N PHE A 1007 -12.98 -16.65 18.93
CA PHE A 1007 -13.03 -18.10 19.15
C PHE A 1007 -12.35 -18.89 18.03
N ALA A 1008 -12.51 -18.49 16.76
CA ALA A 1008 -11.78 -19.08 15.65
C ALA A 1008 -10.27 -18.85 15.78
N GLN A 1009 -9.85 -17.65 16.20
CA GLN A 1009 -8.44 -17.32 16.49
C GLN A 1009 -7.84 -18.22 17.56
N TYR A 1010 -8.52 -18.35 18.71
CA TYR A 1010 -8.08 -19.22 19.78
C TYR A 1010 -7.99 -20.69 19.33
N SER A 1011 -8.96 -21.14 18.53
CA SER A 1011 -8.96 -22.50 17.98
C SER A 1011 -7.76 -22.73 17.06
N ALA A 1012 -7.43 -21.79 16.19
CA ALA A 1012 -6.24 -21.85 15.34
C ALA A 1012 -4.95 -21.88 16.18
N LEU A 1013 -4.87 -21.10 17.27
CA LEU A 1013 -3.73 -21.12 18.19
C LEU A 1013 -3.51 -22.49 18.83
N LEU A 1014 -4.58 -23.21 19.20
CA LEU A 1014 -4.46 -24.57 19.75
C LEU A 1014 -3.88 -25.54 18.73
N VAL A 1015 -4.28 -25.45 17.46
CA VAL A 1015 -3.71 -26.26 16.37
C VAL A 1015 -2.23 -25.92 16.17
N MET A 1016 -1.89 -24.63 16.17
CA MET A 1016 -0.50 -24.18 16.02
C MET A 1016 0.38 -24.65 17.19
N GLU A 1017 -0.12 -24.60 18.42
CA GLU A 1017 0.59 -25.10 19.62
C GLU A 1017 0.81 -26.60 19.55
N GLN A 1018 -0.22 -27.38 19.17
CA GLN A 1018 -0.12 -28.83 19.05
C GLN A 1018 0.85 -29.26 17.94
N HIS A 1019 0.89 -28.51 16.83
CA HIS A 1019 1.70 -28.86 15.67
C HIS A 1019 3.17 -28.41 15.81
N TYR A 1020 3.40 -27.19 16.32
CA TYR A 1020 4.71 -26.54 16.29
C TYR A 1020 5.32 -26.28 17.68
N GLY A 1021 4.55 -26.40 18.75
CA GLY A 1021 4.99 -26.08 20.12
C GLY A 1021 4.77 -24.61 20.52
N LYS A 1022 5.01 -24.33 21.81
CA LYS A 1022 4.74 -23.03 22.45
C LYS A 1022 5.63 -21.91 21.92
N GLU A 1023 6.85 -22.26 21.48
CA GLU A 1023 7.86 -21.33 20.98
C GLU A 1023 7.43 -20.71 19.65
N GLN A 1024 6.68 -21.45 18.83
CA GLN A 1024 6.11 -20.92 17.60
C GLN A 1024 4.91 -20.01 17.90
N VAL A 1025 4.04 -20.42 18.82
CA VAL A 1025 2.87 -19.63 19.24
C VAL A 1025 3.28 -18.28 19.84
N ARG A 1026 4.35 -18.23 20.63
CA ARG A 1026 4.97 -16.96 21.08
C ARG A 1026 5.12 -15.95 19.95
N ARG A 1027 5.66 -16.36 18.80
CA ARG A 1027 5.95 -15.45 17.69
C ARG A 1027 4.67 -14.84 17.17
N PHE A 1028 3.63 -15.69 17.07
CA PHE A 1028 2.29 -15.27 16.73
C PHE A 1028 1.74 -14.29 17.77
N LEU A 1029 1.82 -14.60 19.07
CA LEU A 1029 1.33 -13.73 20.15
C LEU A 1029 2.03 -12.36 20.16
N LYS A 1030 3.36 -12.32 20.00
CA LYS A 1030 4.09 -11.05 19.87
C LYS A 1030 3.64 -10.28 18.62
N TYR A 1031 3.47 -10.97 17.49
CA TYR A 1031 3.02 -10.34 16.25
C TYR A 1031 1.61 -9.73 16.40
N GLU A 1032 0.68 -10.46 17.00
CA GLU A 1032 -0.67 -9.99 17.30
C GLU A 1032 -0.64 -8.84 18.31
N LEU A 1033 0.13 -8.94 19.39
CA LEU A 1033 0.29 -7.88 20.39
C LEU A 1033 0.83 -6.58 19.75
N ASP A 1034 1.87 -6.68 18.93
CA ASP A 1034 2.43 -5.54 18.21
C ASP A 1034 1.42 -4.88 17.28
N ARG A 1035 0.61 -5.68 16.57
CA ARG A 1035 -0.45 -5.16 15.70
C ARG A 1035 -1.59 -4.54 16.50
N TYR A 1036 -1.97 -5.13 17.63
CA TYR A 1036 -2.93 -4.55 18.56
C TYR A 1036 -2.46 -3.16 19.00
N LEU A 1037 -1.28 -3.06 19.62
CA LEU A 1037 -0.74 -1.82 20.16
C LEU A 1037 -0.59 -0.72 19.09
N ARG A 1038 -0.07 -1.06 17.90
CA ARG A 1038 0.09 -0.09 16.80
C ARG A 1038 -1.23 0.45 16.27
N SER A 1039 -2.29 -0.37 16.30
CA SER A 1039 -3.60 -0.03 15.73
C SER A 1039 -4.44 0.84 16.66
N ARG A 1040 -4.20 0.78 17.98
CA ARG A 1040 -4.93 1.55 19.01
C ARG A 1040 -4.95 3.05 18.74
N GLY A 1041 -3.85 3.60 18.21
CA GLY A 1041 -3.75 5.04 17.93
C GLY A 1041 -4.40 5.52 16.63
N GLY A 1042 -5.06 4.65 15.86
CA GLY A 1042 -5.65 4.99 14.55
C GLY A 1042 -7.16 4.82 14.48
N GLN A 1043 -7.84 4.55 15.59
CA GLN A 1043 -9.25 4.16 15.57
C GLN A 1043 -10.18 5.37 15.43
N PRO A 1044 -11.22 5.27 14.58
CA PRO A 1044 -12.24 6.30 14.53
C PRO A 1044 -13.06 6.27 15.81
N ILE A 1045 -13.47 5.12 16.32
CA ILE A 1045 -14.30 5.02 17.54
C ILE A 1045 -13.46 4.79 18.79
N GLU A 1046 -14.12 4.95 19.94
CA GLU A 1046 -13.54 4.58 21.23
C GLU A 1046 -13.12 3.10 21.25
N GLU A 1047 -12.02 2.78 21.93
CA GLU A 1047 -11.64 1.41 22.20
C GLU A 1047 -12.68 0.78 23.15
N LEU A 1048 -13.16 -0.41 22.82
CA LEU A 1048 -14.11 -1.15 23.65
C LEU A 1048 -13.45 -2.34 24.35
N PRO A 1049 -13.96 -2.75 25.52
CA PRO A 1049 -13.66 -4.06 26.08
C PRO A 1049 -14.02 -5.19 25.10
N LEU A 1050 -13.37 -6.35 25.24
CA LEU A 1050 -13.50 -7.45 24.28
C LEU A 1050 -14.92 -8.04 24.27
N ASP A 1051 -15.63 -8.05 25.40
CA ASP A 1051 -17.02 -8.51 25.50
C ASP A 1051 -18.02 -7.60 24.75
N ARG A 1052 -17.62 -6.35 24.47
CA ARG A 1052 -18.43 -5.32 23.82
C ARG A 1052 -17.91 -4.93 22.45
N VAL A 1053 -16.91 -5.66 21.95
CA VAL A 1053 -16.24 -5.33 20.69
C VAL A 1053 -17.25 -5.19 19.55
N GLU A 1054 -17.07 -4.15 18.75
CA GLU A 1054 -17.85 -3.87 17.54
C GLU A 1054 -17.02 -4.30 16.31
N ASP A 1055 -17.05 -3.53 15.22
CA ASP A 1055 -16.22 -3.75 14.04
C ASP A 1055 -14.79 -3.19 14.22
N GLN A 1056 -14.07 -3.73 15.21
CA GLN A 1056 -12.71 -3.35 15.57
C GLN A 1056 -11.76 -4.55 15.44
N ASP A 1057 -11.25 -4.79 14.23
CA ASP A 1057 -10.42 -5.96 13.86
C ASP A 1057 -9.22 -6.18 14.80
N TYR A 1058 -8.54 -5.10 15.20
CA TYR A 1058 -7.41 -5.16 16.11
C TYR A 1058 -7.80 -5.63 17.52
N ILE A 1059 -9.09 -5.56 17.90
CA ILE A 1059 -9.60 -6.08 19.16
C ILE A 1059 -10.00 -7.54 18.99
N TYR A 1060 -10.96 -7.87 18.12
CA TYR A 1060 -11.48 -9.24 18.06
C TYR A 1060 -10.51 -10.25 17.43
N TYR A 1061 -9.59 -9.83 16.56
CA TYR A 1061 -8.49 -10.70 16.10
C TYR A 1061 -7.27 -10.62 17.02
N ARG A 1062 -6.67 -9.43 17.13
CA ARG A 1062 -5.34 -9.30 17.75
C ARG A 1062 -5.40 -9.42 19.27
N LYS A 1063 -6.11 -8.50 19.94
CA LYS A 1063 -6.31 -8.56 21.40
C LYS A 1063 -7.01 -9.87 21.79
N GLY A 1064 -7.98 -10.32 21.02
CA GLY A 1064 -8.73 -11.55 21.24
C GLY A 1064 -7.82 -12.78 21.32
N SER A 1065 -6.87 -12.90 20.39
CA SER A 1065 -5.85 -13.97 20.40
C SER A 1065 -5.04 -13.97 21.70
N VAL A 1066 -4.48 -12.80 22.08
CA VAL A 1066 -3.64 -12.67 23.28
C VAL A 1066 -4.47 -12.86 24.55
N ALA A 1067 -5.69 -12.32 24.61
CA ALA A 1067 -6.59 -12.42 25.75
C ALA A 1067 -7.06 -13.86 26.00
N MET A 1068 -7.45 -14.60 24.95
CA MET A 1068 -7.85 -16.00 25.09
C MET A 1068 -6.66 -16.89 25.44
N TYR A 1069 -5.48 -16.62 24.90
CA TYR A 1069 -4.27 -17.35 25.28
C TYR A 1069 -3.87 -17.07 26.73
N TRP A 1070 -3.99 -15.82 27.19
CA TRP A 1070 -3.82 -15.48 28.60
C TRP A 1070 -4.87 -16.21 29.46
N ALA A 1071 -6.15 -16.19 29.08
CA ALA A 1071 -7.20 -16.92 29.80
C ALA A 1071 -6.87 -18.42 29.92
N LYS A 1072 -6.38 -19.05 28.85
CA LYS A 1072 -5.90 -20.44 28.84
C LYS A 1072 -4.78 -20.66 29.86
N GLU A 1073 -3.75 -19.82 29.88
CA GLU A 1073 -2.60 -20.00 30.77
C GLU A 1073 -2.93 -19.67 32.25
N ALA A 1074 -3.84 -18.73 32.50
CA ALA A 1074 -4.20 -18.30 33.85
C ALA A 1074 -5.32 -19.12 34.49
N LEU A 1075 -6.35 -19.50 33.74
CA LEU A 1075 -7.50 -20.26 34.22
C LEU A 1075 -7.36 -21.78 33.98
N GLY A 1076 -6.50 -22.17 33.05
CA GLY A 1076 -6.30 -23.54 32.59
C GLY A 1076 -7.01 -23.82 31.26
N GLU A 1077 -6.31 -24.48 30.34
CA GLU A 1077 -6.82 -24.83 29.01
C GLU A 1077 -8.14 -25.62 29.09
N ASP A 1078 -8.18 -26.64 29.95
CA ASP A 1078 -9.38 -27.45 30.13
C ASP A 1078 -10.58 -26.64 30.63
N VAL A 1079 -10.36 -25.61 31.44
CA VAL A 1079 -11.43 -24.72 31.96
C VAL A 1079 -12.01 -23.90 30.82
N VAL A 1080 -11.16 -23.24 30.03
CA VAL A 1080 -11.58 -22.42 28.89
C VAL A 1080 -12.28 -23.29 27.82
N ASN A 1081 -11.67 -24.41 27.43
CA ASN A 1081 -12.21 -25.31 26.42
C ASN A 1081 -13.55 -25.94 26.88
N ARG A 1082 -13.68 -26.32 28.16
CA ARG A 1082 -14.96 -26.79 28.70
C ARG A 1082 -16.03 -25.69 28.70
N ALA A 1083 -15.67 -24.45 29.00
CA ALA A 1083 -16.63 -23.34 28.96
C ALA A 1083 -17.19 -23.13 27.55
N MET A 1084 -16.31 -23.11 26.52
CA MET A 1084 -16.72 -23.03 25.12
C MET A 1084 -17.59 -24.22 24.69
N ARG A 1085 -17.20 -25.44 25.08
CA ARG A 1085 -17.98 -26.68 24.84
C ARG A 1085 -19.37 -26.62 25.47
N LYS A 1086 -19.46 -26.16 26.72
CA LYS A 1086 -20.74 -26.02 27.45
C LYS A 1086 -21.64 -24.94 26.85
N LEU A 1087 -21.07 -23.82 26.40
CA LEU A 1087 -21.81 -22.80 25.66
C LEU A 1087 -22.39 -23.40 24.38
N LEU A 1088 -21.56 -24.07 23.59
CA LEU A 1088 -21.99 -24.65 22.33
C LEU A 1088 -23.09 -25.70 22.50
N ALA A 1089 -22.99 -26.57 23.51
CA ALA A 1089 -24.04 -27.53 23.86
C ALA A 1089 -25.38 -26.86 24.23
N GLN A 1090 -25.37 -25.61 24.71
CA GLN A 1090 -26.58 -24.85 25.03
C GLN A 1090 -27.23 -24.23 23.78
N VAL A 1091 -26.45 -23.85 22.75
CA VAL A 1091 -26.90 -22.92 21.70
C VAL A 1091 -26.73 -23.42 20.26
N ALA A 1092 -26.02 -24.52 20.04
CA ALA A 1092 -25.77 -25.04 18.70
C ALA A 1092 -27.07 -25.30 17.93
N PHE A 1093 -27.17 -24.75 16.71
CA PHE A 1093 -28.32 -24.89 15.81
C PHE A 1093 -29.67 -24.45 16.41
N LYS A 1094 -29.66 -23.51 17.36
CA LYS A 1094 -30.87 -22.90 17.92
C LYS A 1094 -31.07 -21.48 17.37
N GLY A 1095 -32.27 -21.20 16.86
CA GLY A 1095 -32.65 -19.86 16.41
C GLY A 1095 -32.84 -18.90 17.59
N ALA A 1096 -33.44 -17.73 17.32
CA ALA A 1096 -33.65 -16.69 18.33
C ALA A 1096 -34.28 -17.22 19.64
N PRO A 1097 -33.83 -16.75 20.83
CA PRO A 1097 -32.82 -15.71 21.02
C PRO A 1097 -31.38 -16.22 20.81
N TYR A 1098 -30.61 -15.48 20.02
CA TYR A 1098 -29.21 -15.80 19.74
C TYR A 1098 -28.30 -15.49 20.95
N PRO A 1099 -27.20 -16.26 21.13
CA PRO A 1099 -26.24 -16.03 22.20
C PRO A 1099 -25.45 -14.73 22.04
N ASN A 1100 -25.04 -14.17 23.17
CA ASN A 1100 -24.11 -13.03 23.24
C ASN A 1100 -22.92 -13.33 24.19
N THR A 1101 -22.00 -12.39 24.32
CA THR A 1101 -20.78 -12.55 25.13
C THR A 1101 -21.08 -12.77 26.61
N THR A 1102 -22.18 -12.21 27.14
CA THR A 1102 -22.62 -12.44 28.52
C THR A 1102 -22.96 -13.92 28.78
N ASP A 1103 -23.53 -14.63 27.79
CA ASP A 1103 -23.77 -16.06 27.90
C ASP A 1103 -22.46 -16.85 28.06
N PHE A 1104 -21.42 -16.49 27.31
CA PHE A 1104 -20.09 -17.09 27.45
C PHE A 1104 -19.45 -16.77 28.81
N LEU A 1105 -19.42 -15.50 29.20
CA LEU A 1105 -18.77 -15.08 30.45
C LEU A 1105 -19.44 -15.71 31.68
N ARG A 1106 -20.76 -15.88 31.65
CA ARG A 1106 -21.50 -16.62 32.69
C ARG A 1106 -21.00 -18.07 32.81
N VAL A 1107 -20.83 -18.77 31.69
CA VAL A 1107 -20.34 -20.15 31.68
C VAL A 1107 -18.87 -20.22 32.10
N LEU A 1108 -18.03 -19.30 31.62
CA LEU A 1108 -16.61 -19.24 31.95
C LEU A 1108 -16.39 -18.98 33.46
N ARG A 1109 -17.13 -18.04 34.05
CA ARG A 1109 -17.11 -17.76 35.51
C ARG A 1109 -17.49 -18.98 36.32
N ALA A 1110 -18.53 -19.71 35.90
CA ALA A 1110 -18.96 -20.92 36.57
C ALA A 1110 -17.89 -22.03 36.54
N GLU A 1111 -17.13 -22.15 35.44
CA GLU A 1111 -16.04 -23.12 35.33
C GLU A 1111 -14.76 -22.69 36.06
N ALA A 1112 -14.43 -21.40 36.06
CA ALA A 1112 -13.21 -20.86 36.67
C ALA A 1112 -13.31 -20.70 38.20
N GLY A 1113 -14.52 -20.49 38.72
CA GLY A 1113 -14.76 -20.21 40.13
C GLY A 1113 -14.25 -18.83 40.60
N PRO A 1114 -14.33 -18.52 41.91
CA PRO A 1114 -14.04 -17.19 42.43
C PRO A 1114 -12.62 -16.67 42.17
N ALA A 1115 -11.63 -17.56 42.07
CA ALA A 1115 -10.24 -17.19 41.78
C ALA A 1115 -10.04 -16.62 40.36
N GLY A 1116 -10.94 -16.95 39.42
CA GLY A 1116 -10.88 -16.47 38.04
C GLY A 1116 -11.51 -15.10 37.82
N GLU A 1117 -12.33 -14.59 38.75
CA GLU A 1117 -13.19 -13.42 38.53
C GLU A 1117 -12.41 -12.17 38.10
N GLN A 1118 -11.30 -11.87 38.78
CA GLN A 1118 -10.45 -10.72 38.43
C GLN A 1118 -9.85 -10.87 37.03
N THR A 1119 -9.36 -12.06 36.68
CA THR A 1119 -8.74 -12.33 35.37
C THR A 1119 -9.78 -12.20 34.27
N ILE A 1120 -10.99 -12.72 34.46
CA ILE A 1120 -12.09 -12.61 33.50
C ILE A 1120 -12.47 -11.14 33.29
N GLY A 1121 -12.65 -10.38 34.38
CA GLY A 1121 -12.98 -8.96 34.28
C GLY A 1121 -11.89 -8.14 33.59
N ASP A 1122 -10.62 -8.40 33.88
CA ASP A 1122 -9.50 -7.67 33.30
C ASP A 1122 -9.28 -8.00 31.81
N LEU A 1123 -9.60 -9.23 31.36
CA LEU A 1123 -9.44 -9.68 29.97
C LEU A 1123 -10.60 -9.29 29.05
N PHE A 1124 -11.84 -9.43 29.55
CA PHE A 1124 -13.02 -9.34 28.71
C PHE A 1124 -13.80 -8.04 28.89
N GLU A 1125 -13.95 -7.56 30.13
CA GLU A 1125 -14.87 -6.47 30.49
C GLU A 1125 -14.16 -5.12 30.67
N LYS A 1126 -12.82 -5.10 30.63
CA LYS A 1126 -11.98 -3.91 30.77
C LYS A 1126 -10.94 -3.80 29.66
N ILE A 1127 -10.38 -2.60 29.51
CA ILE A 1127 -9.18 -2.36 28.72
C ILE A 1127 -7.99 -2.35 29.68
N THR A 1128 -7.43 -3.54 29.90
CA THR A 1128 -6.30 -3.73 30.82
C THR A 1128 -5.01 -3.86 30.03
N LEU A 1129 -4.00 -3.09 30.41
CA LEU A 1129 -2.64 -3.18 29.88
C LEU A 1129 -1.66 -3.40 31.03
N LEU A 1130 -0.62 -4.19 30.77
CA LEU A 1130 0.52 -4.31 31.66
C LEU A 1130 1.68 -3.44 31.14
N ASP A 1131 2.62 -3.15 32.03
CA ASP A 1131 3.91 -2.53 31.73
C ASP A 1131 4.98 -3.42 32.35
N LEU A 1132 5.51 -4.34 31.56
CA LEU A 1132 6.40 -5.41 32.00
C LEU A 1132 7.78 -5.26 31.36
N LYS A 1133 8.75 -4.79 32.15
CA LYS A 1133 10.09 -4.48 31.66
C LYS A 1133 11.16 -5.23 32.44
N ALA A 1134 12.13 -5.80 31.73
CA ALA A 1134 13.35 -6.37 32.31
C ALA A 1134 14.57 -5.50 31.97
N SER A 1135 15.43 -5.23 32.96
CA SER A 1135 16.66 -4.46 32.75
C SER A 1135 17.83 -4.93 33.62
N ASP A 1136 19.03 -4.43 33.30
CA ASP A 1136 20.24 -4.55 34.14
C ASP A 1136 20.62 -6.00 34.50
N ALA A 1137 20.52 -6.92 33.54
CA ALA A 1137 20.82 -8.32 33.78
C ALA A 1137 22.32 -8.61 33.82
N THR A 1138 22.79 -9.18 34.92
CA THR A 1138 24.19 -9.56 35.12
C THR A 1138 24.30 -10.98 35.65
N ALA A 1139 25.25 -11.77 35.14
CA ALA A 1139 25.47 -13.13 35.61
C ALA A 1139 26.90 -13.37 36.11
N THR A 1140 27.01 -14.08 37.23
CA THR A 1140 28.28 -14.44 37.86
C THR A 1140 28.39 -15.96 37.97
N LYS A 1141 29.53 -16.52 37.59
CA LYS A 1141 29.78 -17.97 37.73
C LYS A 1141 30.10 -18.29 39.18
N LEU A 1142 29.37 -19.23 39.77
CA LEU A 1142 29.53 -19.69 41.14
C LEU A 1142 30.63 -20.75 41.27
N PRO A 1143 31.23 -20.95 42.46
CA PRO A 1143 32.19 -22.03 42.71
C PRO A 1143 31.64 -23.43 42.44
N SER A 1144 30.31 -23.61 42.54
CA SER A 1144 29.59 -24.85 42.19
C SER A 1144 29.60 -25.18 40.70
N GLY A 1145 30.06 -24.27 39.84
CA GLY A 1145 30.03 -24.38 38.39
C GLY A 1145 28.77 -23.82 37.72
N LYS A 1146 27.73 -23.53 38.52
CA LYS A 1146 26.47 -22.89 38.09
C LYS A 1146 26.62 -21.38 37.92
N TYR A 1147 25.59 -20.71 37.44
CA TYR A 1147 25.55 -19.26 37.25
C TYR A 1147 24.45 -18.64 38.10
N GLU A 1148 24.79 -17.60 38.87
CA GLU A 1148 23.83 -16.72 39.54
C GLU A 1148 23.56 -15.51 38.63
N LEU A 1149 22.31 -15.35 38.23
CA LEU A 1149 21.83 -14.23 37.43
C LEU A 1149 21.06 -13.26 38.33
N LYS A 1150 21.33 -11.95 38.20
CA LYS A 1150 20.59 -10.86 38.83
C LYS A 1150 20.09 -9.87 37.80
N PHE A 1151 18.82 -9.49 37.86
CA PHE A 1151 18.23 -8.49 36.96
C PHE A 1151 17.02 -7.81 37.58
N ASN A 1152 16.67 -6.63 37.07
CA ASN A 1152 15.55 -5.83 37.55
C ASN A 1152 14.28 -6.15 36.74
N VAL A 1153 13.14 -6.18 37.43
CA VAL A 1153 11.81 -6.28 36.80
C VAL A 1153 10.97 -5.12 37.28
N GLU A 1154 10.46 -4.34 36.33
CA GLU A 1154 9.41 -3.35 36.55
C GLU A 1154 8.09 -3.94 36.03
N ALA A 1155 7.03 -3.87 36.85
CA ALA A 1155 5.73 -4.43 36.51
C ALA A 1155 4.62 -3.53 37.04
N ARG A 1156 3.78 -3.00 36.16
CA ARG A 1156 2.62 -2.17 36.52
C ARG A 1156 1.38 -2.59 35.73
N LYS A 1157 0.21 -2.27 36.27
CA LYS A 1157 -1.08 -2.49 35.61
C LYS A 1157 -1.82 -1.18 35.40
N PHE A 1158 -2.38 -1.01 34.21
CA PHE A 1158 -3.17 0.15 33.83
C PHE A 1158 -4.56 -0.30 33.37
N GLN A 1159 -5.56 0.48 33.78
CA GLN A 1159 -6.87 0.50 33.13
C GLN A 1159 -6.93 1.69 32.21
N VAL A 1160 -7.46 1.47 31.01
CA VAL A 1160 -7.59 2.49 29.99
C VAL A 1160 -9.06 2.79 29.74
N ASP A 1161 -9.40 4.07 29.59
CA ASP A 1161 -10.72 4.44 29.11
C ASP A 1161 -10.84 4.32 27.59
N GLY A 1162 -12.04 4.50 27.04
CA GLY A 1162 -12.27 4.35 25.59
C GLY A 1162 -11.52 5.37 24.72
N VAL A 1163 -11.04 6.48 25.29
CA VAL A 1163 -10.26 7.50 24.54
C VAL A 1163 -8.75 7.29 24.65
N GLY A 1164 -8.30 6.29 25.40
CA GLY A 1164 -6.88 5.93 25.54
C GLY A 1164 -6.19 6.53 26.76
N LYS A 1165 -6.92 7.15 27.70
CA LYS A 1165 -6.31 7.67 28.93
C LYS A 1165 -6.05 6.52 29.89
N GLU A 1166 -4.79 6.37 30.27
CA GLU A 1166 -4.32 5.31 31.16
C GLU A 1166 -4.39 5.78 32.63
N SER A 1167 -4.90 4.90 33.50
CA SER A 1167 -4.93 5.07 34.95
C SER A 1167 -4.31 3.84 35.61
N GLU A 1168 -3.25 4.05 36.41
CA GLU A 1168 -2.59 2.96 37.12
C GLU A 1168 -3.53 2.36 38.18
N VAL A 1169 -3.57 1.02 38.25
CA VAL A 1169 -4.37 0.26 39.22
C VAL A 1169 -3.51 -0.78 39.93
N PRO A 1170 -3.90 -1.23 41.14
CA PRO A 1170 -3.20 -2.31 41.83
C PRO A 1170 -3.01 -3.55 40.95
N MET A 1171 -1.76 -4.01 40.85
CA MET A 1171 -1.40 -5.25 40.17
C MET A 1171 -1.45 -6.43 41.16
N ASP A 1172 -2.13 -7.50 40.78
CA ASP A 1172 -2.21 -8.76 41.52
C ASP A 1172 -2.21 -9.89 40.50
N GLU A 1173 -1.04 -10.17 39.93
CA GLU A 1173 -0.87 -11.21 38.91
C GLU A 1173 0.36 -12.06 39.17
N ASN A 1174 0.30 -13.32 38.76
CA ASN A 1174 1.49 -14.14 38.58
C ASN A 1174 2.04 -13.86 37.19
N VAL A 1175 3.33 -13.50 37.13
CA VAL A 1175 4.03 -13.23 35.88
C VAL A 1175 5.18 -14.21 35.72
N GLU A 1176 5.36 -14.68 34.50
CA GLU A 1176 6.41 -15.64 34.16
C GLU A 1176 7.75 -14.93 34.04
N ILE A 1177 8.78 -15.49 34.67
CA ILE A 1177 10.17 -15.05 34.59
C ILE A 1177 10.98 -16.15 33.91
N GLY A 1178 11.72 -15.79 32.86
CA GLY A 1178 12.50 -16.73 32.06
C GLY A 1178 13.98 -16.39 31.98
N VAL A 1179 14.82 -17.43 31.95
CA VAL A 1179 16.27 -17.35 31.71
C VAL A 1179 16.64 -18.29 30.58
N PHE A 1180 17.40 -17.78 29.61
CA PHE A 1180 17.63 -18.46 28.34
C PHE A 1180 19.09 -18.44 27.91
N SER A 1181 19.51 -19.50 27.24
CA SER A 1181 20.83 -19.61 26.60
C SER A 1181 20.86 -19.02 25.19
N ALA A 1182 19.71 -18.67 24.61
CA ALA A 1182 19.58 -17.96 23.33
C ALA A 1182 18.40 -16.98 23.40
N LYS A 1183 18.36 -15.96 22.52
CA LYS A 1183 17.27 -14.98 22.53
C LYS A 1183 15.97 -15.67 22.15
N PRO A 1184 14.94 -15.66 23.00
CA PRO A 1184 13.66 -16.24 22.62
C PRO A 1184 13.07 -15.57 21.38
N GLY A 1185 12.67 -16.37 20.40
CA GLY A 1185 12.25 -15.90 19.07
C GLY A 1185 13.38 -15.71 18.05
N SER A 1186 14.66 -15.97 18.37
CA SER A 1186 15.70 -16.02 17.34
C SER A 1186 15.68 -17.34 16.55
N ARG A 1187 16.45 -17.42 15.46
CA ARG A 1187 16.65 -18.66 14.70
C ARG A 1187 17.35 -19.70 15.56
N GLY A 1188 16.85 -20.93 15.55
CA GLY A 1188 17.39 -22.05 16.33
C GLY A 1188 17.04 -22.00 17.82
N PHE A 1189 16.13 -21.11 18.25
CA PHE A 1189 15.57 -21.16 19.60
C PHE A 1189 14.55 -22.29 19.70
N ASP A 1190 14.75 -23.19 20.66
CA ASP A 1190 13.81 -24.25 21.03
C ASP A 1190 13.78 -24.47 22.56
N ALA A 1191 13.00 -25.45 23.02
CA ALA A 1191 12.84 -25.77 24.44
C ALA A 1191 14.18 -26.04 25.17
N SER A 1192 15.24 -26.50 24.47
CA SER A 1192 16.56 -26.72 25.08
C SER A 1192 17.28 -25.44 25.46
N ASN A 1193 16.86 -24.29 24.90
CA ASN A 1193 17.39 -22.98 25.25
C ASN A 1193 16.76 -22.39 26.51
N GLU A 1194 15.67 -22.96 27.00
CA GLU A 1194 15.04 -22.59 28.26
C GLU A 1194 15.87 -23.15 29.43
N LEU A 1195 16.64 -22.29 30.09
CA LEU A 1195 17.42 -22.71 31.26
C LEU A 1195 16.56 -22.76 32.51
N ARG A 1196 15.63 -21.80 32.65
CA ARG A 1196 14.70 -21.72 33.76
C ARG A 1196 13.47 -20.90 33.38
N LEU A 1197 12.30 -21.35 33.81
CA LEU A 1197 11.05 -20.62 33.73
C LEU A 1197 10.32 -20.76 35.06
N ILE A 1198 10.01 -19.63 35.73
CA ILE A 1198 9.35 -19.61 37.04
C ILE A 1198 8.18 -18.63 37.03
N GLN A 1199 7.15 -18.90 37.82
CA GLN A 1199 6.04 -17.98 38.04
C GLN A 1199 6.29 -17.18 39.31
N VAL A 1200 6.24 -15.85 39.20
CA VAL A 1200 6.46 -14.92 40.32
C VAL A 1200 5.20 -14.11 40.58
N PRO A 1201 4.64 -14.13 41.80
CA PRO A 1201 3.53 -13.25 42.15
C PRO A 1201 4.03 -11.81 42.29
N ILE A 1202 3.42 -10.88 41.56
CA ILE A 1202 3.70 -9.44 41.65
C ILE A 1202 2.49 -8.77 42.29
N ARG A 1203 2.73 -7.97 43.34
CA ARG A 1203 1.70 -7.24 44.10
C ARG A 1203 2.08 -5.77 44.18
N HIS A 1204 1.21 -4.87 43.71
CA HIS A 1204 1.45 -3.41 43.70
C HIS A 1204 2.79 -2.99 43.04
N GLY A 1205 3.27 -3.74 42.06
CA GLY A 1205 4.57 -3.51 41.40
C GLY A 1205 5.80 -3.78 42.28
N VAL A 1206 5.62 -4.38 43.45
CA VAL A 1206 6.70 -4.78 44.37
C VAL A 1206 6.85 -6.30 44.33
N LEU A 1207 8.08 -6.75 44.10
CA LEU A 1207 8.46 -8.16 44.24
C LEU A 1207 8.37 -8.56 45.72
N PRO A 1208 7.79 -9.72 46.08
CA PRO A 1208 7.81 -10.21 47.46
C PRO A 1208 9.25 -10.28 47.97
N ALA A 1209 9.51 -9.84 49.21
CA ALA A 1209 10.86 -9.88 49.79
C ALA A 1209 11.49 -11.30 49.79
N GLU A 1210 10.65 -12.34 49.78
CA GLU A 1210 11.03 -13.76 49.71
C GLU A 1210 11.43 -14.22 48.30
N ALA A 1211 11.08 -13.49 47.23
CA ALA A 1211 11.56 -13.78 45.87
C ALA A 1211 13.06 -13.44 45.68
N GLY A 1212 13.66 -12.74 46.63
CA GLY A 1212 15.08 -12.36 46.65
C GLY A 1212 16.02 -13.40 47.29
N GLN A 1213 15.53 -14.56 47.74
CA GLN A 1213 16.38 -15.60 48.33
C GLN A 1213 16.03 -16.99 47.76
N ALA A 1214 17.05 -17.64 47.18
CA ALA A 1214 17.13 -19.04 46.74
C ALA A 1214 15.80 -19.83 46.68
N VAL A 1215 15.19 -19.90 45.50
CA VAL A 1215 14.09 -20.84 45.23
C VAL A 1215 14.68 -22.23 45.00
N ASP A 1216 14.74 -23.01 46.08
CA ASP A 1216 15.24 -24.38 46.08
C ASP A 1216 14.30 -25.34 45.32
N ALA A 1217 14.87 -26.40 44.76
CA ALA A 1217 14.18 -27.33 43.88
C ALA A 1217 13.31 -28.32 44.68
N GLY A 1218 12.00 -28.07 44.79
CA GLY A 1218 11.07 -29.13 45.16
C GLY A 1218 9.73 -28.67 45.73
N THR A 1219 8.66 -29.21 45.14
CA THR A 1219 7.26 -29.28 45.61
C THR A 1219 6.35 -28.06 45.45
N HIS A 1220 5.31 -28.26 44.63
CA HIS A 1220 4.05 -27.51 44.67
C HIS A 1220 3.38 -27.65 46.04
N ARG A 1221 3.17 -26.55 46.76
CA ARG A 1221 2.09 -26.47 47.76
C ARG A 1221 1.62 -25.04 48.02
N TRP A 1222 0.30 -24.87 47.88
CA TRP A 1222 -0.50 -23.72 48.25
C TRP A 1222 -0.57 -23.55 49.76
N ILE A 1223 -0.38 -22.32 50.28
CA ILE A 1223 -0.96 -21.84 51.54
C ILE A 1223 -1.24 -20.32 51.43
N SER A 1224 -2.43 -19.89 51.84
CA SER A 1224 -2.83 -18.49 52.14
C SER A 1224 -3.35 -18.45 53.59
N PRO A 1225 -3.76 -17.31 54.20
CA PRO A 1225 -3.27 -15.93 54.11
C PRO A 1225 -2.99 -15.36 55.53
N PHE A 1226 -2.12 -14.35 55.73
CA PHE A 1226 -2.29 -13.38 56.83
C PHE A 1226 -1.29 -12.22 56.79
N TRP A 1227 -1.82 -11.00 56.95
CA TRP A 1227 -1.17 -9.69 57.14
C TRP A 1227 -0.43 -9.05 55.94
N SER A 1228 -0.97 -7.93 55.45
CA SER A 1228 -0.40 -6.62 55.78
C SER A 1228 -1.26 -5.48 55.20
N ASP A 1229 -1.99 -4.82 56.10
CA ASP A 1229 -2.38 -3.43 55.91
C ASP A 1229 -1.15 -2.54 56.08
N HIS A 1230 -1.06 -1.51 55.24
CA HIS A 1230 -0.16 -0.35 55.29
C HIS A 1230 1.31 -0.60 54.89
N LEU A 1231 1.69 -0.06 53.73
CA LEU A 1231 2.79 0.93 53.59
C LEU A 1231 2.84 1.48 52.15
N ALA A 1232 2.62 2.79 52.05
CA ALA A 1232 2.85 3.57 50.84
C ALA A 1232 4.35 3.81 50.62
N THR A 1233 4.74 3.85 49.34
CA THR A 1233 5.98 4.43 48.76
C THR A 1233 7.33 3.88 49.26
N ARG A 1234 8.10 3.13 48.43
CA ARG A 1234 9.59 3.12 48.43
C ARG A 1234 10.26 2.23 47.35
N ALA A 1235 11.33 2.81 46.77
CA ALA A 1235 12.53 2.25 46.12
C ALA A 1235 12.44 1.46 44.78
N PRO A 1236 13.45 1.57 43.88
CA PRO A 1236 13.61 0.69 42.73
C PRO A 1236 13.74 -0.76 43.21
N GLY A 1237 13.05 -1.68 42.52
CA GLY A 1237 12.77 -3.05 42.96
C GLY A 1237 14.02 -3.87 43.33
N THR A 1238 13.84 -4.75 44.30
CA THR A 1238 14.83 -5.78 44.65
C THR A 1238 15.13 -6.63 43.40
N PRO A 1239 16.40 -6.79 42.99
CA PRO A 1239 16.73 -7.57 41.81
C PRO A 1239 16.31 -9.03 41.99
N ILE A 1240 15.74 -9.62 40.95
CA ILE A 1240 15.42 -11.05 40.91
C ILE A 1240 16.74 -11.82 40.80
N THR A 1241 16.94 -12.82 41.66
CA THR A 1241 18.09 -13.71 41.61
C THR A 1241 17.66 -15.11 41.14
N VAL A 1242 18.29 -15.62 40.08
CA VAL A 1242 18.00 -16.96 39.53
C VAL A 1242 19.30 -17.73 39.36
N GLU A 1243 19.33 -18.98 39.83
CA GLU A 1243 20.46 -19.89 39.61
C GLU A 1243 20.17 -20.82 38.42
N VAL A 1244 21.14 -20.96 37.51
CA VAL A 1244 21.04 -21.84 36.33
C VAL A 1244 22.31 -22.65 36.11
N ASP A 1245 22.16 -23.86 35.56
CA ASP A 1245 23.26 -24.82 35.38
C ASP A 1245 24.16 -24.51 34.17
N SER A 1246 23.67 -23.68 33.24
CA SER A 1246 24.36 -23.30 32.01
C SER A 1246 24.46 -21.79 31.87
N ARG A 1247 25.38 -21.30 31.03
CA ARG A 1247 25.61 -19.88 30.84
C ARG A 1247 24.35 -19.17 30.33
N PRO A 1248 23.74 -18.23 31.08
CA PRO A 1248 22.62 -17.45 30.59
C PRO A 1248 23.09 -16.37 29.61
N MET A 1249 22.31 -16.14 28.56
CA MET A 1249 22.52 -15.06 27.59
C MET A 1249 21.37 -14.04 27.60
N TRP A 1250 20.17 -14.45 27.98
CA TRP A 1250 18.98 -13.61 28.03
C TRP A 1250 18.16 -13.91 29.29
N ALA A 1251 17.51 -12.87 29.80
CA ALA A 1251 16.57 -12.94 30.92
C ALA A 1251 15.35 -12.08 30.61
N GLY A 1252 14.21 -12.36 31.24
CA GLY A 1252 13.04 -11.51 31.04
C GLY A 1252 11.81 -11.84 31.85
N VAL A 1253 10.82 -10.97 31.71
CA VAL A 1253 9.48 -11.00 32.31
C VAL A 1253 8.43 -11.12 31.22
N ASP A 1254 7.43 -11.98 31.41
CA ASP A 1254 6.54 -12.47 30.35
C ASP A 1254 7.33 -12.72 29.05
N PRO A 1255 8.36 -13.58 29.11
CA PRO A 1255 9.30 -13.69 28.01
C PRO A 1255 8.57 -14.06 26.73
N TYR A 1256 7.45 -14.80 26.81
CA TYR A 1256 6.67 -15.29 25.68
C TYR A 1256 5.60 -14.34 25.13
N ASN A 1257 5.47 -13.11 25.65
CA ASN A 1257 4.41 -12.15 25.26
C ASN A 1257 3.01 -12.75 25.39
N LYS A 1258 2.78 -13.50 26.48
CA LYS A 1258 1.48 -14.13 26.76
C LYS A 1258 0.47 -13.12 27.30
N ARG A 1259 0.91 -11.93 27.72
CA ARG A 1259 0.09 -10.89 28.33
C ARG A 1259 -0.06 -9.69 27.39
N ILE A 1260 -1.08 -8.88 27.66
CA ILE A 1260 -1.33 -7.62 26.95
C ILE A 1260 -0.43 -6.54 27.55
N ASP A 1261 0.85 -6.60 27.23
CA ASP A 1261 1.84 -5.62 27.64
C ASP A 1261 1.85 -4.38 26.71
N ARG A 1262 2.17 -3.20 27.25
CA ARG A 1262 2.17 -1.92 26.50
C ARG A 1262 3.41 -1.74 25.61
N ASN A 1263 4.48 -2.51 25.84
CA ASN A 1263 5.72 -2.42 25.08
C ASN A 1263 6.42 -3.79 24.97
N SER A 1264 5.95 -4.62 24.05
CA SER A 1264 6.45 -5.99 23.82
C SER A 1264 7.95 -6.14 23.49
N ASP A 1265 8.70 -5.03 23.37
CA ASP A 1265 10.13 -5.01 23.03
C ASP A 1265 11.06 -4.95 24.25
N ASP A 1266 10.57 -4.67 25.47
CA ASP A 1266 11.39 -4.55 26.69
C ASP A 1266 11.16 -5.65 27.75
N ASN A 1267 10.35 -6.67 27.43
CA ASN A 1267 10.19 -7.89 28.21
C ASN A 1267 11.50 -8.70 28.39
N LEU A 1268 12.46 -8.55 27.45
CA LEU A 1268 13.71 -9.31 27.43
C LEU A 1268 14.93 -8.39 27.49
N THR A 1269 15.93 -8.80 28.27
CA THR A 1269 17.22 -8.12 28.37
C THR A 1269 18.38 -9.10 28.15
N ALA A 1270 19.47 -8.59 27.55
CA ALA A 1270 20.69 -9.35 27.37
C ALA A 1270 21.46 -9.43 28.69
N VAL A 1271 22.08 -10.56 28.96
CA VAL A 1271 22.82 -10.80 30.20
C VAL A 1271 24.28 -10.40 30.01
N ASP A 1272 24.73 -9.40 30.78
CA ASP A 1272 26.12 -9.00 30.83
C ASP A 1272 26.90 -9.93 31.79
N MET A 1273 28.05 -10.40 31.33
CA MET A 1273 29.01 -11.10 32.18
C MET A 1273 30.07 -10.09 32.62
N PRO A 1274 30.21 -9.81 33.93
CA PRO A 1274 31.36 -9.09 34.44
C PRO A 1274 32.63 -9.79 33.95
N ARG A 1275 33.57 -9.04 33.38
CA ARG A 1275 34.85 -9.57 32.89
C ARG A 1275 35.76 -9.99 34.02
#